data_AF-A0ABD3MW66-F1
#
_entry.id   AF-A0ABD3MW66-F1
#
_cell.length_a   1.000
_cell.length_b   1.000
_cell.length_c   1.000
_cell.angle_alpha   90.00
_cell.angle_beta   90.00
_cell.angle_gamma   90.00
#
_symmetry.space_group_name_H-M   'P 1'
#
loop_
_entity.id
_entity.type
_entity.pdbx_description
1 polymer ?
#
loop_
_entity_poly.entity_id
_entity_poly.type
_entity_poly.pdbx_seq_one_letter_code
_entity_poly.pdbx_strand_id
1 'polypeptide(L)'
;MISPRSRNYKAYKAPWWPTNENTPRPESCPQCLNKGGPGARCGKVNDSSYDFPMSGVGTPLPNKVEGTFKEGDLIDLDVVISAHHKGHFVYKACPINPDEAATQDCFDAHPLTFVQDNLYGAVPDPNYPERAYLPPSTYPGSKTDSSDGITGIKYSHKYRLPDGISGSNVLIQWHWVTGNSGCSHEGYDVYPWPAGFENQYEKHPCPPLSDTGVGNEQFWNCAEVEILQNNDPTSTSTSSTSSITTVNTSTSTTTSTSINTGATVTTTTATTTTQNEKEVGDACEENEECESGSCFESICECRHDDDCNLGYICNIHGHASDPFLCIAGYLDVGESCDFPVQCASSSCYGSVCECRRDTDCPDDQVCNRKEPPFSCIVQEAPSSAPSSSNIPSSLPSSQPSLRPSNSFSPSTNPSTSPSDGPSTTNQPSISSILSSSPTAQPSSTPSISPSASTSPDIPSFAPSSSPSERSKDKMVNAYYASWQWYDRNKLAAPANLDFTKVERVNFAFFQTNQEGDLWGTDSWADPQLLFGSYNWNPPSNSKKYCSWDGPKTQNCNTHNYNEGLIHLAHAAGAEVWPSLGGWSLSDPFSELARSKVNRKKFADNCAKLALEYDFDGIDIDWEYPGYAEHSGNPDDKQNFNLLLDDVREALDALEKKTGKRYGLTAALPCGPDHIANIDVPHLNTVLDEFHLMTYDFNGAWSELSGVHSPMYYQGWGPEKFSLDDCVKTWHEAGTPMSKINIGLSFYGRTFASATGLQQEHSGSDIAHWGPDEGTPMYYNILKQLLGNPSMKSVRHEPTKTQFAYFNGGGLVTYDNEQSICDKAEYVIDNRLNGFLIWELSGDLLEDKSTPLLDSLNKKLNNPSMQCSDTIETTISSSTTSTTSTTRTSTAMTGATTTSTSTSSATLFPMSSPIINRPPTNKAALAVEAVLEKSKESIDSKILLYQTPNYQWIPSDVYRYNDFLSALRVMYKNGVANKFFYMGDDCPNGHKYGLVNIAAFLAQSMKETIKYNACDENSWDFVKGRYPISNACGQLGQSYQDYKCSAEEAHMECPVNPNMKIKASTNAKWYGAPAPLFCGPKTDYPFTGYWDHSVECNKPWANPPAYCEEYEGQKAGAFNNNSPVPNSSGRTDVEGCCFWGRGVIQTTGVCNFGKLNWYLGARAAEDGREAMYPDINFCEQPDAICSSEEHTELKWIAGMFYWVESVQSYNVGGWNYIDKLKTWVDKGMTGDDFINSVSGIVNRGCHNPPCATGDVDGAYERSQNFKKVIAQFDM
;
A
#
# COMPACT_ATOMS: atom_id res chain seq x y z
N MET A 1 -15.38 24.17 18.99
CA MET A 1 -16.13 25.11 19.87
C MET A 1 -17.44 24.43 20.27
N ILE A 2 -17.85 24.49 21.54
CA ILE A 2 -19.09 23.83 22.01
C ILE A 2 -20.27 24.79 22.22
N SER A 3 -20.01 26.09 22.43
CA SER A 3 -21.01 27.16 22.37
C SER A 3 -20.38 28.43 21.80
N PRO A 4 -20.90 29.00 20.69
CA PRO A 4 -21.75 28.32 19.71
C PRO A 4 -21.10 27.03 19.16
N ARG A 5 -21.90 26.11 18.64
CA ARG A 5 -21.42 24.79 18.22
C ARG A 5 -20.72 24.89 16.87
N SER A 6 -19.45 24.50 16.81
CA SER A 6 -18.71 24.54 15.55
C SER A 6 -19.14 23.46 14.55
N ARG A 7 -18.92 23.69 13.26
CA ARG A 7 -19.29 22.80 12.14
C ARG A 7 -18.86 21.35 12.36
N ASN A 8 -17.61 21.12 12.79
CA ASN A 8 -17.13 19.76 13.11
C ASN A 8 -17.70 19.19 14.42
N TYR A 9 -18.09 20.01 15.40
CA TYR A 9 -18.79 19.54 16.61
C TYR A 9 -20.23 19.15 16.29
N LYS A 10 -20.91 19.88 15.39
CA LYS A 10 -22.20 19.48 14.82
C LYS A 10 -22.10 18.15 14.07
N ALA A 11 -21.04 17.95 13.29
CA ALA A 11 -20.76 16.69 12.59
C ALA A 11 -20.46 15.53 13.56
N TYR A 12 -19.67 15.74 14.61
CA TYR A 12 -19.41 14.73 15.65
C TYR A 12 -20.64 14.40 16.52
N LYS A 13 -21.56 15.36 16.67
CA LYS A 13 -22.87 15.16 17.32
C LYS A 13 -23.99 14.75 16.36
N ALA A 14 -23.69 14.56 15.07
CA ALA A 14 -24.65 13.98 14.14
C ALA A 14 -24.78 12.47 14.41
N PRO A 15 -25.99 11.90 14.42
CA PRO A 15 -26.16 10.46 14.51
C PRO A 15 -25.56 9.79 13.28
N TRP A 16 -24.70 8.79 13.51
CA TRP A 16 -24.10 7.98 12.44
C TRP A 16 -25.15 7.27 11.58
N TRP A 17 -26.31 6.96 12.18
CA TRP A 17 -27.50 6.53 11.47
C TRP A 17 -28.76 6.82 12.31
N PRO A 18 -29.93 7.13 11.71
CA PRO A 18 -30.12 7.43 10.29
C PRO A 18 -29.66 8.85 9.95
N THR A 19 -28.77 8.97 8.96
CA THR A 19 -28.48 10.26 8.32
C THR A 19 -29.61 10.60 7.35
N ASN A 20 -29.94 11.88 7.24
CA ASN A 20 -30.93 12.41 6.31
C ASN A 20 -30.44 13.76 5.76
N GLU A 21 -31.16 14.33 4.81
CA GLU A 21 -30.81 15.59 4.12
C GLU A 21 -30.57 16.78 5.06
N ASN A 22 -31.07 16.74 6.30
CA ASN A 22 -30.94 17.78 7.33
C ASN A 22 -29.89 17.44 8.42
N THR A 23 -29.19 16.31 8.29
CA THR A 23 -28.25 15.79 9.28
C THR A 23 -26.82 15.90 8.75
N PRO A 24 -25.89 16.64 9.40
CA PRO A 24 -24.49 16.73 8.99
C PRO A 24 -23.84 15.38 8.73
N ARG A 25 -22.93 15.31 7.74
CA ARG A 25 -22.07 14.14 7.55
C ARG A 25 -21.36 13.83 8.88
N PRO A 26 -21.53 12.63 9.46
CA PRO A 26 -20.92 12.30 10.74
C PRO A 26 -19.39 12.40 10.70
N GLU A 27 -18.81 12.86 11.81
CA GLU A 27 -17.37 13.06 11.95
C GLU A 27 -16.85 12.25 13.14
N SER A 28 -15.84 11.39 12.94
CA SER A 28 -15.31 10.48 13.96
C SER A 28 -14.22 11.09 14.83
N CYS A 29 -13.48 12.06 14.32
CA CYS A 29 -12.38 12.72 14.98
C CYS A 29 -12.44 14.25 14.77
N PRO A 30 -13.41 14.95 15.39
CA PRO A 30 -13.51 16.41 15.32
C PRO A 30 -12.25 17.12 15.83
N GLN A 31 -11.39 16.43 16.61
CA GLN A 31 -10.07 16.88 17.04
C GLN A 31 -8.98 16.71 15.95
N CYS A 32 -9.05 15.69 15.09
CA CYS A 32 -8.11 15.50 13.98
C CYS A 32 -8.22 16.63 12.94
N LEU A 33 -9.46 17.08 12.67
CA LEU A 33 -9.82 18.18 11.76
C LEU A 33 -9.32 19.58 12.17
N ASN A 34 -8.28 19.68 13.00
CA ASN A 34 -7.71 20.96 13.38
C ASN A 34 -6.16 20.94 13.33
N LYS A 35 -5.51 19.84 12.92
CA LYS A 35 -4.04 19.79 12.77
C LYS A 35 -3.64 20.40 11.41
N GLY A 36 -2.71 21.36 11.44
CA GLY A 36 -2.35 22.21 10.29
C GLY A 36 -1.75 21.49 9.08
N GLY A 37 -1.91 22.11 7.92
CA GLY A 37 -1.47 21.65 6.59
C GLY A 37 -1.76 22.73 5.52
N PRO A 38 -1.32 22.56 4.26
CA PRO A 38 -1.46 23.60 3.24
C PRO A 38 -2.92 24.02 2.99
N GLY A 39 -3.27 25.23 3.43
CA GLY A 39 -4.64 25.76 3.35
C GLY A 39 -5.58 25.35 4.48
N ALA A 40 -5.08 24.89 5.63
CA ALA A 40 -5.87 24.69 6.84
C ALA A 40 -6.53 26.01 7.27
N ARG A 41 -7.86 26.07 7.21
CA ARG A 41 -8.65 27.28 7.49
C ARG A 41 -9.99 26.95 8.13
N CYS A 42 -10.75 27.99 8.47
CA CYS A 42 -12.20 27.87 8.66
C CYS A 42 -12.82 27.09 7.49
N GLY A 43 -13.35 25.89 7.75
CA GLY A 43 -14.09 25.12 6.75
C GLY A 43 -13.31 24.20 5.83
N LYS A 44 -11.97 24.09 5.89
CA LYS A 44 -11.24 23.13 5.03
C LYS A 44 -10.00 22.53 5.70
N VAL A 45 -9.95 21.19 5.79
CA VAL A 45 -8.80 20.40 6.28
C VAL A 45 -8.76 19.06 5.53
N ASN A 46 -7.63 18.76 4.88
CA ASN A 46 -7.42 17.57 4.04
C ASN A 46 -8.62 17.34 3.09
N ASP A 47 -9.19 16.14 3.09
CA ASP A 47 -10.30 15.71 2.24
C ASP A 47 -11.69 16.17 2.73
N SER A 48 -11.76 16.78 3.92
CA SER A 48 -13.00 17.24 4.54
C SER A 48 -13.22 18.75 4.35
N SER A 49 -14.22 19.07 3.52
CA SER A 49 -14.72 20.43 3.32
C SER A 49 -16.01 20.68 4.12
N TYR A 50 -15.92 21.60 5.06
CA TYR A 50 -17.05 22.20 5.78
C TYR A 50 -17.31 23.65 5.37
N ASP A 51 -16.62 24.19 4.36
CA ASP A 51 -16.99 25.45 3.70
C ASP A 51 -18.42 25.33 3.16
N PHE A 52 -18.70 24.20 2.50
CA PHE A 52 -20.00 23.77 2.02
C PHE A 52 -20.39 22.47 2.75
N PRO A 53 -20.94 22.55 3.98
CA PRO A 53 -21.16 21.38 4.80
C PRO A 53 -22.18 20.43 4.16
N MET A 54 -21.76 19.19 3.89
CA MET A 54 -22.66 18.16 3.35
C MET A 54 -23.41 17.43 4.46
N SER A 55 -24.62 16.98 4.13
CA SER A 55 -25.38 16.04 4.93
C SER A 55 -24.75 14.64 4.87
N GLY A 56 -25.14 13.76 5.79
CA GLY A 56 -24.76 12.35 5.76
C GLY A 56 -25.40 11.52 4.64
N VAL A 57 -26.08 12.18 3.68
CA VAL A 57 -26.55 11.61 2.41
C VAL A 57 -26.02 12.38 1.19
N GLY A 58 -25.03 13.27 1.38
CA GLY A 58 -24.32 13.95 0.29
C GLY A 58 -25.01 15.20 -0.28
N THR A 59 -26.11 15.67 0.31
CA THR A 59 -26.75 16.94 -0.08
C THR A 59 -26.10 18.13 0.64
N PRO A 60 -25.95 19.31 0.00
CA PRO A 60 -25.52 20.52 0.70
C PRO A 60 -26.52 20.88 1.82
N LEU A 61 -26.01 21.19 3.01
CA LEU A 61 -26.84 21.66 4.13
C LEU A 61 -26.99 23.19 4.10
N PRO A 62 -28.19 23.71 4.42
CA PRO A 62 -28.34 25.14 4.69
C PRO A 62 -27.54 25.52 5.95
N ASN A 63 -26.87 26.68 5.89
CA ASN A 63 -26.15 27.24 7.04
C ASN A 63 -27.10 27.40 8.24
N LYS A 64 -26.73 26.77 9.37
CA LYS A 64 -27.57 26.72 10.56
C LYS A 64 -26.98 27.58 11.68
N VAL A 65 -27.51 28.78 11.83
CA VAL A 65 -27.26 29.71 12.93
C VAL A 65 -27.45 29.03 14.29
N GLU A 66 -26.44 29.11 15.16
CA GLU A 66 -26.48 28.59 16.55
C GLU A 66 -26.83 29.66 17.60
N GLY A 67 -26.83 30.93 17.22
CA GLY A 67 -27.21 32.05 18.09
C GLY A 67 -27.36 33.36 17.31
N THR A 68 -28.30 34.19 17.75
CA THR A 68 -28.53 35.54 17.23
C THR A 68 -28.03 36.55 18.26
N PHE A 69 -27.16 37.45 17.83
CA PHE A 69 -26.55 38.51 18.64
C PHE A 69 -26.74 39.88 17.98
N LYS A 70 -26.28 40.94 18.62
CA LYS A 70 -26.11 42.26 18.00
C LYS A 70 -24.64 42.61 17.82
N GLU A 71 -24.38 43.46 16.85
CA GLU A 71 -23.16 44.26 16.72
C GLU A 71 -22.80 44.91 18.07
N GLY A 72 -21.57 44.70 18.55
CA GLY A 72 -21.10 45.20 19.86
C GLY A 72 -21.51 44.39 21.11
N ASP A 73 -22.31 43.31 20.99
CA ASP A 73 -22.75 42.50 22.15
C ASP A 73 -21.58 41.76 22.85
N LEU A 74 -21.81 41.40 24.12
CA LEU A 74 -20.96 40.48 24.88
C LEU A 74 -21.47 39.04 24.77
N ILE A 75 -20.64 38.15 24.22
CA ILE A 75 -20.96 36.74 23.99
C ILE A 75 -20.07 35.82 24.84
N ASP A 76 -20.60 34.66 25.22
CA ASP A 76 -19.87 33.61 25.93
C ASP A 76 -19.45 32.50 24.95
N LEU A 77 -18.15 32.25 24.88
CA LEU A 77 -17.51 31.30 23.97
C LEU A 77 -16.92 30.13 24.77
N ASP A 78 -17.53 28.95 24.64
CA ASP A 78 -17.12 27.72 25.35
C ASP A 78 -16.32 26.79 24.45
N VAL A 79 -15.20 26.28 24.96
CA VAL A 79 -14.30 25.34 24.27
C VAL A 79 -13.91 24.21 25.22
N VAL A 80 -13.80 22.99 24.68
CA VAL A 80 -13.17 21.85 25.35
C VAL A 80 -11.95 21.45 24.55
N ILE A 81 -10.82 21.30 25.22
CA ILE A 81 -9.55 20.81 24.63
C ILE A 81 -9.22 19.47 25.27
N SER A 82 -9.03 18.44 24.45
CA SER A 82 -8.61 17.10 24.88
C SER A 82 -7.08 16.95 25.08
N ALA A 83 -6.29 17.92 24.61
CA ALA A 83 -4.83 17.90 24.64
C ALA A 83 -4.23 18.75 25.78
N HIS A 84 -3.00 18.45 26.22
CA HIS A 84 -2.39 19.04 27.41
C HIS A 84 -1.44 20.22 27.12
N HIS A 85 -1.89 21.20 26.35
CA HIS A 85 -1.05 22.36 25.96
C HIS A 85 -1.52 23.69 26.57
N LYS A 86 -0.57 24.54 26.96
CA LYS A 86 -0.79 25.98 27.18
C LYS A 86 -1.08 26.68 25.84
N GLY A 87 -1.48 27.96 25.85
CA GLY A 87 -1.64 28.75 24.63
C GLY A 87 -2.45 30.03 24.85
N HIS A 88 -2.97 30.59 23.76
CA HIS A 88 -4.03 31.59 23.79
C HIS A 88 -5.04 31.32 22.66
N PHE A 89 -6.30 31.69 22.87
CA PHE A 89 -7.27 31.79 21.79
C PHE A 89 -7.32 33.20 21.22
N VAL A 90 -7.56 33.27 19.91
CA VAL A 90 -8.09 34.44 19.22
C VAL A 90 -9.42 34.04 18.61
N TYR A 91 -10.39 34.95 18.62
CA TYR A 91 -11.66 34.77 17.91
C TYR A 91 -11.86 35.90 16.91
N LYS A 92 -12.40 35.55 15.74
CA LYS A 92 -12.60 36.46 14.60
C LYS A 92 -13.97 36.20 13.97
N ALA A 93 -14.57 37.21 13.36
CA ALA A 93 -15.85 37.07 12.65
C ALA A 93 -15.71 37.32 11.13
N CYS A 94 -16.57 36.70 10.33
CA CYS A 94 -16.66 37.01 8.89
C CYS A 94 -18.12 36.86 8.42
N PRO A 95 -18.76 37.93 7.89
CA PRO A 95 -20.08 37.81 7.26
C PRO A 95 -19.92 37.18 5.86
N ILE A 96 -20.76 36.20 5.54
CA ILE A 96 -20.71 35.48 4.24
C ILE A 96 -22.11 35.26 3.66
N ASN A 97 -22.20 35.25 2.34
CA ASN A 97 -23.41 34.78 1.66
C ASN A 97 -23.59 33.25 1.85
N PRO A 98 -24.82 32.70 1.69
CA PRO A 98 -25.06 31.27 1.93
C PRO A 98 -24.21 30.33 1.08
N ASP A 99 -23.89 30.75 -0.15
CA ASP A 99 -23.13 29.99 -1.16
C ASP A 99 -21.66 30.42 -1.24
N GLU A 100 -21.13 31.10 -0.22
CA GLU A 100 -19.79 31.71 -0.20
C GLU A 100 -18.90 31.11 0.90
N ALA A 101 -17.67 30.76 0.53
CA ALA A 101 -16.65 30.31 1.48
C ALA A 101 -15.88 31.50 2.07
N ALA A 102 -15.73 31.54 3.40
CA ALA A 102 -15.05 32.63 4.08
C ALA A 102 -13.53 32.68 3.77
N THR A 103 -13.00 33.88 3.54
CA THR A 103 -11.55 34.12 3.40
C THR A 103 -10.91 34.43 4.75
N GLN A 104 -9.60 34.20 4.89
CA GLN A 104 -8.90 34.54 6.13
C GLN A 104 -8.82 36.07 6.31
N ASP A 105 -8.60 36.83 5.23
CA ASP A 105 -8.64 38.29 5.18
C ASP A 105 -9.93 38.86 5.82
N CYS A 106 -11.08 38.20 5.58
CA CYS A 106 -12.37 38.59 6.12
C CYS A 106 -12.45 38.39 7.65
N PHE A 107 -11.86 37.31 8.18
CA PHE A 107 -11.73 37.11 9.62
C PHE A 107 -10.75 38.10 10.24
N ASP A 108 -9.62 38.33 9.60
CA ASP A 108 -8.54 39.18 10.11
C ASP A 108 -8.94 40.67 10.16
N ALA A 109 -9.90 41.08 9.32
CA ALA A 109 -10.53 42.40 9.37
C ALA A 109 -11.51 42.60 10.56
N HIS A 110 -12.00 41.53 11.21
CA HIS A 110 -13.02 41.63 12.28
C HIS A 110 -12.68 40.75 13.50
N PRO A 111 -11.58 41.02 14.24
CA PRO A 111 -11.28 40.35 15.49
C PRO A 111 -12.30 40.70 16.59
N LEU A 112 -12.60 39.74 17.47
CA LEU A 112 -13.39 39.96 18.69
C LEU A 112 -12.46 40.40 19.84
N THR A 113 -12.95 41.28 20.71
CA THR A 113 -12.19 41.76 21.88
C THR A 113 -12.46 40.88 23.10
N PHE A 114 -11.42 40.36 23.75
CA PHE A 114 -11.53 39.61 25.01
C PHE A 114 -11.89 40.54 26.17
N VAL A 115 -12.86 40.12 27.00
CA VAL A 115 -13.42 40.96 28.08
C VAL A 115 -13.22 40.32 29.45
N GLN A 116 -13.40 39.01 29.58
CA GLN A 116 -13.31 38.29 30.86
C GLN A 116 -13.19 36.78 30.65
N ASP A 117 -12.36 36.10 31.44
CA ASP A 117 -12.46 34.64 31.60
C ASP A 117 -13.51 34.25 32.68
N ASN A 118 -14.28 33.19 32.41
CA ASN A 118 -15.41 32.77 33.24
C ASN A 118 -15.07 31.65 34.24
N LEU A 119 -13.84 31.09 34.26
CA LEU A 119 -13.55 29.81 34.94
C LEU A 119 -12.31 29.79 35.84
N TYR A 120 -11.21 30.42 35.40
CA TYR A 120 -9.87 30.29 35.97
C TYR A 120 -9.15 31.64 36.19
N GLY A 121 -9.63 32.74 35.59
CA GLY A 121 -9.26 34.11 35.96
C GLY A 121 -8.17 34.78 35.10
N ALA A 122 -8.06 34.46 33.81
CA ALA A 122 -7.26 35.30 32.90
C ALA A 122 -7.87 36.71 32.76
N VAL A 123 -7.00 37.70 32.58
CA VAL A 123 -7.33 39.14 32.51
C VAL A 123 -7.12 39.65 31.08
N PRO A 124 -7.82 40.72 30.64
CA PRO A 124 -7.58 41.33 29.34
C PRO A 124 -6.15 41.87 29.21
N ASP A 125 -5.52 41.63 28.05
CA ASP A 125 -4.21 42.17 27.68
C ASP A 125 -4.38 43.55 27.02
N PRO A 126 -3.77 44.64 27.56
CA PRO A 126 -3.87 45.97 26.96
C PRO A 126 -3.17 46.10 25.60
N ASN A 127 -2.24 45.21 25.26
CA ASN A 127 -1.48 45.24 24.01
C ASN A 127 -2.09 44.29 22.96
N TYR A 128 -2.67 43.18 23.41
CA TYR A 128 -3.27 42.14 22.58
C TYR A 128 -4.73 41.86 23.02
N PRO A 129 -5.64 42.85 22.84
CA PRO A 129 -7.00 42.78 23.34
C PRO A 129 -7.85 41.67 22.70
N GLU A 130 -7.36 40.98 21.68
CA GLU A 130 -8.00 39.83 21.03
C GLU A 130 -7.76 38.49 21.75
N ARG A 131 -6.83 38.42 22.72
CA ARG A 131 -6.30 37.15 23.26
C ARG A 131 -6.86 36.72 24.61
N ALA A 132 -7.30 35.47 24.69
CA ALA A 132 -7.61 34.78 25.94
C ALA A 132 -6.55 33.71 26.25
N TYR A 133 -5.69 33.98 27.23
CA TYR A 133 -4.57 33.11 27.63
C TYR A 133 -5.03 31.89 28.44
N LEU A 134 -4.40 30.73 28.21
CA LEU A 134 -4.79 29.44 28.83
C LEU A 134 -3.87 29.04 30.01
N PRO A 135 -4.40 28.35 31.05
CA PRO A 135 -3.60 27.85 32.16
C PRO A 135 -2.69 26.66 31.77
N PRO A 136 -1.68 26.30 32.58
CA PRO A 136 -1.21 24.91 32.63
C PRO A 136 -2.36 23.98 33.04
N SER A 137 -2.39 22.75 32.50
CA SER A 137 -3.37 21.71 32.85
C SER A 137 -3.36 21.27 34.33
N THR A 138 -2.34 21.68 35.08
CA THR A 138 -2.20 21.47 36.53
C THR A 138 -2.70 22.65 37.38
N TYR A 139 -3.23 23.71 36.77
CA TYR A 139 -3.72 24.88 37.51
C TYR A 139 -5.04 24.57 38.24
N PRO A 140 -5.19 24.85 39.54
CA PRO A 140 -6.39 24.47 40.31
C PRO A 140 -7.72 25.04 39.80
N GLY A 141 -7.71 26.06 38.94
CA GLY A 141 -8.90 26.62 38.30
C GLY A 141 -9.35 25.93 36.99
N SER A 142 -8.52 25.10 36.36
CA SER A 142 -8.89 24.43 35.11
C SER A 142 -9.85 23.27 35.38
N LYS A 143 -11.07 23.31 34.81
CA LYS A 143 -12.10 22.30 35.07
C LYS A 143 -12.06 21.18 34.02
N THR A 144 -11.83 19.96 34.47
CA THR A 144 -12.12 18.73 33.71
C THR A 144 -13.57 18.36 33.93
N ASP A 145 -14.38 18.30 32.87
CA ASP A 145 -15.77 17.86 32.93
C ASP A 145 -16.07 16.99 31.69
N SER A 146 -16.95 16.01 31.84
CA SER A 146 -17.26 14.99 30.84
C SER A 146 -18.73 14.97 30.41
N SER A 147 -19.51 16.00 30.77
CA SER A 147 -20.97 16.09 30.56
C SER A 147 -21.42 15.71 29.14
N ASP A 148 -20.65 16.11 28.13
CA ASP A 148 -21.04 16.04 26.73
C ASP A 148 -20.34 14.89 25.98
N GLY A 149 -19.62 14.00 26.67
CA GLY A 149 -18.94 12.86 26.04
C GLY A 149 -17.78 13.24 25.10
N ILE A 150 -17.11 14.37 25.36
CA ILE A 150 -15.72 14.60 24.92
C ILE A 150 -14.89 14.76 26.18
N THR A 151 -13.83 13.95 26.33
CA THR A 151 -12.90 14.05 27.46
C THR A 151 -11.91 15.19 27.22
N GLY A 152 -11.89 16.18 28.11
CA GLY A 152 -10.96 17.30 28.02
C GLY A 152 -11.08 18.31 29.15
N ILE A 153 -10.30 19.39 29.03
CA ILE A 153 -10.34 20.56 29.90
C ILE A 153 -11.30 21.59 29.27
N LYS A 154 -12.23 22.13 30.06
CA LYS A 154 -13.16 23.17 29.61
C LYS A 154 -12.61 24.57 29.90
N TYR A 155 -12.71 25.43 28.89
CA TYR A 155 -12.41 26.86 28.92
C TYR A 155 -13.68 27.65 28.48
N SER A 156 -13.85 28.88 28.96
CA SER A 156 -15.06 29.69 28.71
C SER A 156 -14.74 31.17 28.81
N HIS A 157 -14.98 31.92 27.73
CA HIS A 157 -14.52 33.31 27.59
C HIS A 157 -15.63 34.26 27.18
N LYS A 158 -15.72 35.39 27.88
CA LYS A 158 -16.51 36.56 27.49
C LYS A 158 -15.74 37.35 26.44
N TYR A 159 -16.31 37.49 25.25
CA TYR A 159 -15.78 38.31 24.16
C TYR A 159 -16.82 39.35 23.74
N ARG A 160 -16.36 40.49 23.21
CA ARG A 160 -17.18 41.49 22.53
C ARG A 160 -17.12 41.28 21.02
N LEU A 161 -18.28 41.26 20.37
CA LEU A 161 -18.38 41.33 18.90
C LEU A 161 -17.91 42.71 18.40
N PRO A 162 -17.14 42.79 17.30
CA PRO A 162 -16.70 44.08 16.78
C PRO A 162 -17.89 44.94 16.32
N ASP A 163 -17.70 46.26 16.32
CA ASP A 163 -18.66 47.21 15.76
C ASP A 163 -18.61 47.18 14.21
N GLY A 164 -19.70 47.55 13.53
CA GLY A 164 -19.82 47.58 12.07
C GLY A 164 -20.16 46.25 11.40
N ILE A 165 -20.05 45.10 12.07
CA ILE A 165 -20.40 43.79 11.50
C ILE A 165 -21.89 43.45 11.69
N SER A 166 -22.56 43.04 10.61
CA SER A 166 -23.91 42.48 10.68
C SER A 166 -24.19 41.54 9.49
N GLY A 167 -25.11 40.60 9.66
CA GLY A 167 -25.47 39.62 8.63
C GLY A 167 -26.30 38.46 9.20
N SER A 168 -27.13 37.85 8.35
CA SER A 168 -27.94 36.66 8.66
C SER A 168 -27.11 35.36 8.70
N ASN A 169 -25.87 35.39 8.22
CA ASN A 169 -24.93 34.29 8.24
C ASN A 169 -23.51 34.86 8.45
N VAL A 170 -23.04 34.81 9.69
CA VAL A 170 -21.69 35.22 10.10
C VAL A 170 -20.99 34.01 10.71
N LEU A 171 -19.77 33.73 10.28
CA LEU A 171 -18.95 32.72 10.94
C LEU A 171 -18.15 33.36 12.08
N ILE A 172 -18.14 32.73 13.25
CA ILE A 172 -17.13 32.98 14.28
C ILE A 172 -16.04 31.90 14.16
N GLN A 173 -14.84 32.32 13.79
CA GLN A 173 -13.64 31.51 13.81
C GLN A 173 -13.07 31.46 15.24
N TRP A 174 -12.79 30.25 15.70
CA TRP A 174 -11.89 29.94 16.80
C TRP A 174 -10.52 29.62 16.22
N HIS A 175 -9.49 30.33 16.68
CA HIS A 175 -8.09 30.08 16.35
C HIS A 175 -7.33 29.88 17.66
N TRP A 176 -6.75 28.70 17.84
CA TRP A 176 -5.92 28.38 19.01
C TRP A 176 -4.46 28.32 18.60
N VAL A 177 -3.64 29.13 19.28
CA VAL A 177 -2.18 29.11 19.19
C VAL A 177 -1.64 28.48 20.47
N THR A 178 -0.93 27.36 20.36
CA THR A 178 -0.34 26.72 21.54
C THR A 178 0.92 27.44 22.03
N GLY A 179 1.20 27.30 23.32
CA GLY A 179 2.41 27.75 24.01
C GLY A 179 3.24 26.56 24.52
N ASN A 180 3.31 25.49 23.73
CA ASN A 180 4.06 24.27 24.06
C ASN A 180 5.45 24.22 23.39
N SER A 181 5.70 25.06 22.38
CA SER A 181 6.88 25.06 21.49
C SER A 181 8.21 25.48 22.14
N GLY A 182 8.35 25.41 23.47
CA GLY A 182 9.56 25.81 24.21
C GLY A 182 9.87 27.32 24.24
N CYS A 183 9.07 28.13 23.53
CA CYS A 183 9.27 29.56 23.31
C CYS A 183 8.10 30.39 23.85
N SER A 184 8.25 31.71 23.85
CA SER A 184 7.21 32.69 24.20
C SER A 184 6.74 33.45 22.95
N HIS A 185 5.43 33.46 22.67
CA HIS A 185 4.90 34.30 21.59
C HIS A 185 4.97 35.79 21.97
N GLU A 186 4.92 36.68 20.98
CA GLU A 186 4.99 38.13 21.19
C GLU A 186 3.94 38.59 22.23
N GLY A 187 4.37 39.38 23.23
CA GLY A 187 3.50 39.87 24.32
C GLY A 187 3.47 38.99 25.57
N TYR A 188 3.84 37.70 25.50
CA TYR A 188 3.79 36.78 26.65
C TYR A 188 4.70 37.21 27.81
N ASP A 189 5.74 38.00 27.55
CA ASP A 189 6.70 38.51 28.53
C ASP A 189 6.21 39.76 29.29
N VAL A 190 5.28 40.51 28.70
CA VAL A 190 4.68 41.73 29.27
C VAL A 190 3.24 41.55 29.76
N TYR A 191 2.57 40.45 29.40
CA TYR A 191 1.22 40.11 29.88
C TYR A 191 1.18 39.97 31.42
N PRO A 192 0.21 40.58 32.12
CA PRO A 192 0.07 40.48 33.58
C PRO A 192 -0.51 39.12 34.02
N TRP A 193 0.32 38.07 33.96
CA TRP A 193 -0.02 36.71 34.41
C TRP A 193 -0.62 36.69 35.82
N PRO A 194 -1.80 36.06 36.02
CA PRO A 194 -2.30 35.74 37.36
C PRO A 194 -1.33 34.83 38.13
N ALA A 195 -1.39 34.84 39.46
CA ALA A 195 -0.47 34.08 40.30
C ALA A 195 -0.66 32.56 40.13
N GLY A 196 0.41 31.83 39.81
CA GLY A 196 0.37 30.40 39.47
C GLY A 196 -0.03 30.11 38.01
N PHE A 197 -0.25 31.16 37.21
CA PHE A 197 -0.64 31.08 35.79
C PHE A 197 0.56 31.23 34.84
N GLU A 198 1.74 31.54 35.38
CA GLU A 198 2.86 32.12 34.65
C GLU A 198 3.43 31.18 33.56
N ASN A 199 4.10 31.76 32.56
CA ASN A 199 4.94 30.97 31.66
C ASN A 199 6.13 30.41 32.44
N GLN A 200 6.40 29.12 32.27
CA GLN A 200 7.45 28.37 32.98
C GLN A 200 8.53 27.83 32.02
N TYR A 201 8.47 28.24 30.76
CA TYR A 201 9.44 27.88 29.70
C TYR A 201 10.33 29.08 29.33
N GLU A 202 11.27 28.86 28.42
CA GLU A 202 12.38 29.80 28.18
C GLU A 202 11.94 31.13 27.53
N LYS A 203 12.71 32.18 27.81
CA LYS A 203 12.44 33.57 27.38
C LYS A 203 12.87 33.87 25.95
N HIS A 204 12.79 32.88 25.06
CA HIS A 204 13.14 33.03 23.66
C HIS A 204 11.87 33.21 22.82
N PRO A 205 11.83 34.19 21.89
CA PRO A 205 10.64 34.48 21.12
C PRO A 205 10.32 33.32 20.18
N CYS A 206 9.04 33.00 20.01
CA CYS A 206 8.62 32.01 19.03
C CYS A 206 8.87 32.47 17.59
N PRO A 207 9.11 31.55 16.64
CA PRO A 207 9.04 31.85 15.22
C PRO A 207 7.67 32.45 14.87
N PRO A 208 7.58 33.32 13.85
CA PRO A 208 6.30 33.87 13.38
C PRO A 208 5.24 32.78 13.16
N LEU A 209 3.99 33.10 13.48
CA LEU A 209 2.88 32.18 13.22
C LEU A 209 2.73 31.99 11.71
N SER A 210 2.67 30.73 11.28
CA SER A 210 2.41 30.39 9.88
C SER A 210 0.91 30.41 9.62
N ASP A 211 0.51 31.12 8.56
CA ASP A 211 -0.88 31.22 8.09
C ASP A 211 -1.50 29.87 7.69
N THR A 212 -0.70 28.81 7.55
CA THR A 212 -1.13 27.44 7.23
C THR A 212 -1.04 26.47 8.41
N GLY A 213 -0.61 26.93 9.59
CA GLY A 213 -0.41 26.08 10.77
C GLY A 213 0.77 25.10 10.67
N VAL A 214 1.66 25.29 9.69
CA VAL A 214 2.87 24.48 9.53
C VAL A 214 3.97 25.06 10.41
N GLY A 215 4.70 24.22 11.16
CA GLY A 215 5.82 24.61 12.02
C GLY A 215 5.48 25.11 13.43
N ASN A 216 4.26 25.63 13.65
CA ASN A 216 3.74 26.01 14.96
C ASN A 216 2.39 25.32 15.20
N GLU A 217 2.22 24.60 16.32
CA GLU A 217 0.97 23.90 16.68
C GLU A 217 -0.20 24.89 16.85
N GLN A 218 -1.00 25.02 15.79
CA GLN A 218 -2.15 25.91 15.66
C GLN A 218 -3.37 25.14 15.16
N PHE A 219 -4.56 25.57 15.60
CA PHE A 219 -5.81 24.86 15.38
C PHE A 219 -6.95 25.83 15.02
N TRP A 220 -7.75 25.53 13.98
CA TRP A 220 -8.84 26.38 13.49
C TRP A 220 -10.18 25.66 13.49
N ASN A 221 -11.26 26.41 13.74
CA ASN A 221 -12.62 25.87 13.76
C ASN A 221 -13.66 27.01 13.61
N CYS A 222 -14.89 26.73 13.19
CA CYS A 222 -15.90 27.76 12.91
C CYS A 222 -17.33 27.38 13.31
N ALA A 223 -18.12 28.36 13.76
CA ALA A 223 -19.55 28.23 14.06
C ALA A 223 -20.37 29.35 13.40
N GLU A 224 -21.56 29.03 12.89
CA GLU A 224 -22.51 29.97 12.29
C GLU A 224 -23.31 30.72 13.36
N VAL A 225 -23.40 32.04 13.23
CA VAL A 225 -24.24 32.94 14.05
C VAL A 225 -24.96 33.95 13.15
N GLU A 226 -25.98 34.61 13.70
CA GLU A 226 -26.60 35.81 13.12
C GLU A 226 -26.15 37.01 13.95
N ILE A 227 -25.77 38.11 13.28
CA ILE A 227 -25.47 39.38 13.94
C ILE A 227 -26.40 40.46 13.38
N LEU A 228 -27.32 40.92 14.22
CA LEU A 228 -28.22 42.02 13.92
C LEU A 228 -27.48 43.35 14.07
N GLN A 229 -27.58 44.21 13.06
CA GLN A 229 -27.08 45.59 13.14
C GLN A 229 -27.75 46.33 14.30
N ASN A 230 -26.97 47.07 15.10
CA ASN A 230 -27.46 47.62 16.37
C ASN A 230 -28.30 48.91 16.20
N ASN A 231 -29.49 48.73 15.63
CA ASN A 231 -30.46 49.79 15.37
C ASN A 231 -31.18 50.25 16.66
N ASP A 232 -30.44 50.80 17.62
CA ASP A 232 -30.98 51.56 18.76
C ASP A 232 -30.69 53.07 18.57
N PRO A 233 -31.70 53.92 18.28
CA PRO A 233 -31.48 55.26 17.75
C PRO A 233 -31.12 56.32 18.81
N THR A 234 -29.89 56.28 19.33
CA THR A 234 -29.19 57.46 19.86
C THR A 234 -27.76 57.50 19.32
N SER A 235 -27.26 58.58 18.71
CA SER A 235 -27.55 59.99 18.99
C SER A 235 -28.01 60.84 17.78
N THR A 236 -28.75 61.93 18.07
CA THR A 236 -29.05 63.09 17.18
C THR A 236 -29.55 62.74 15.77
N SER A 237 -30.86 62.75 15.50
CA SER A 237 -31.65 63.99 15.32
C SER A 237 -30.90 65.17 14.66
N THR A 238 -31.17 65.38 13.36
CA THR A 238 -31.68 66.69 12.91
C THR A 238 -32.63 66.52 11.71
N SER A 239 -33.94 66.31 11.99
CA SER A 239 -35.08 66.44 11.04
C SER A 239 -35.18 65.40 9.89
N SER A 240 -36.35 65.07 9.32
CA SER A 240 -37.74 65.50 9.60
C SER A 240 -38.81 64.41 9.31
N THR A 241 -39.62 64.13 10.32
CA THR A 241 -41.10 64.00 10.26
C THR A 241 -41.77 63.26 9.08
N SER A 242 -42.35 62.07 9.34
CA SER A 242 -43.82 61.89 9.46
C SER A 242 -44.22 60.47 9.89
N SER A 243 -45.21 60.37 10.77
CA SER A 243 -45.88 59.13 11.24
C SER A 243 -47.01 58.72 10.26
N ILE A 244 -47.70 57.57 10.33
CA ILE A 244 -48.46 56.96 11.45
C ILE A 244 -48.58 55.43 11.31
N THR A 245 -48.61 54.74 12.46
CA THR A 245 -48.78 53.29 12.73
C THR A 245 -50.25 52.81 12.51
N THR A 246 -50.73 51.55 12.64
CA THR A 246 -50.44 50.42 13.56
C THR A 246 -51.26 49.15 13.17
N VAL A 247 -50.93 47.98 13.76
CA VAL A 247 -51.85 46.92 14.28
C VAL A 247 -52.52 45.85 13.37
N ASN A 248 -52.04 44.61 13.57
CA ASN A 248 -52.74 43.32 13.83
C ASN A 248 -53.62 42.52 12.83
N THR A 249 -53.60 41.20 13.12
CA THR A 249 -54.70 40.19 13.07
C THR A 249 -55.17 39.57 11.74
N SER A 250 -54.62 38.38 11.48
CA SER A 250 -55.32 37.07 11.41
C SER A 250 -56.43 36.77 10.37
N THR A 251 -56.68 35.46 10.23
CA THR A 251 -57.96 34.82 9.82
C THR A 251 -58.44 34.95 8.37
N SER A 252 -58.05 33.96 7.56
CA SER A 252 -58.94 32.86 7.11
C SER A 252 -59.99 33.06 5.98
N THR A 253 -59.75 32.32 4.87
CA THR A 253 -60.71 31.47 4.12
C THR A 253 -61.72 32.06 3.11
N THR A 254 -61.94 31.23 2.06
CA THR A 254 -63.21 30.92 1.32
C THR A 254 -63.61 31.70 0.05
N THR A 255 -63.79 30.93 -1.05
CA THR A 255 -64.79 31.05 -2.17
C THR A 255 -64.95 32.40 -2.90
N SER A 256 -64.76 32.48 -4.23
CA SER A 256 -65.70 32.03 -5.30
C SER A 256 -67.13 32.61 -5.13
N THR A 257 -67.87 33.08 -6.15
CA THR A 257 -67.95 32.68 -7.58
C THR A 257 -68.64 33.84 -8.36
N SER A 258 -68.50 34.11 -9.67
CA SER A 258 -69.27 33.42 -10.75
C SER A 258 -69.41 34.26 -12.06
N ILE A 259 -69.73 33.57 -13.18
CA ILE A 259 -70.52 34.00 -14.38
C ILE A 259 -69.87 34.95 -15.44
N ASN A 260 -69.50 34.34 -16.59
CA ASN A 260 -69.88 34.61 -18.01
C ASN A 260 -69.78 36.02 -18.64
N THR A 261 -69.48 36.21 -19.95
CA THR A 261 -69.14 35.30 -21.09
C THR A 261 -68.53 36.09 -22.26
N GLY A 262 -67.68 35.46 -23.08
CA GLY A 262 -67.26 35.94 -24.40
C GLY A 262 -66.46 34.88 -25.17
N ALA A 263 -66.68 34.74 -26.48
CA ALA A 263 -65.98 33.79 -27.37
C ALA A 263 -64.75 34.48 -28.04
N THR A 264 -63.76 33.82 -28.67
CA THR A 264 -63.54 32.41 -29.11
C THR A 264 -61.98 32.18 -29.12
N VAL A 265 -61.30 31.10 -29.55
CA VAL A 265 -61.55 29.91 -30.40
C VAL A 265 -60.87 28.66 -29.78
N THR A 266 -61.16 27.46 -30.28
CA THR A 266 -60.53 26.15 -29.96
C THR A 266 -59.42 25.76 -30.97
N THR A 267 -58.65 24.66 -30.87
CA THR A 267 -58.87 23.37 -30.17
C THR A 267 -57.56 22.67 -29.75
N THR A 268 -57.69 21.66 -28.88
CA THR A 268 -56.63 20.89 -28.21
C THR A 268 -56.32 19.53 -28.88
N THR A 269 -55.33 18.82 -28.34
CA THR A 269 -54.79 17.49 -28.65
C THR A 269 -55.79 16.31 -28.56
N ALA A 270 -55.46 15.19 -29.23
CA ALA A 270 -55.39 13.80 -28.69
C ALA A 270 -56.24 12.66 -29.35
N THR A 271 -55.50 11.64 -29.86
CA THR A 271 -55.74 10.16 -29.84
C THR A 271 -56.74 9.41 -30.76
N THR A 272 -56.18 8.39 -31.45
CA THR A 272 -56.66 6.99 -31.72
C THR A 272 -57.49 6.55 -32.97
N THR A 273 -57.02 5.42 -33.53
CA THR A 273 -57.71 4.25 -34.18
C THR A 273 -58.00 4.15 -35.71
N THR A 274 -57.32 3.16 -36.33
CA THR A 274 -57.74 2.18 -37.38
C THR A 274 -58.10 2.57 -38.84
N GLN A 275 -57.29 2.03 -39.79
CA GLN A 275 -57.62 1.09 -40.91
C GLN A 275 -58.81 1.39 -41.88
N ASN A 276 -58.79 1.07 -43.19
CA ASN A 276 -57.90 0.25 -44.08
C ASN A 276 -58.04 0.67 -45.56
N GLU A 277 -57.11 0.21 -46.43
CA GLU A 277 -57.17 -0.12 -47.90
C GLU A 277 -55.79 0.19 -48.55
N LYS A 278 -55.00 -0.79 -49.05
CA LYS A 278 -55.09 -1.62 -50.29
C LYS A 278 -54.75 -0.84 -51.59
N GLU A 279 -53.94 -1.34 -52.55
CA GLU A 279 -53.36 -2.69 -52.78
C GLU A 279 -52.16 -2.67 -53.79
N VAL A 280 -51.27 -3.69 -53.73
CA VAL A 280 -50.34 -4.23 -54.79
C VAL A 280 -49.30 -3.26 -55.43
N GLY A 281 -48.04 -3.60 -55.74
CA GLY A 281 -47.20 -4.84 -55.69
C GLY A 281 -46.00 -4.65 -56.65
N ASP A 282 -44.94 -5.46 -56.75
CA ASP A 282 -44.55 -6.71 -56.07
C ASP A 282 -43.03 -6.96 -56.26
N ALA A 283 -42.51 -7.99 -55.55
CA ALA A 283 -41.37 -8.87 -55.90
C ALA A 283 -39.93 -8.62 -55.38
N CYS A 284 -39.28 -9.76 -55.10
CA CYS A 284 -37.87 -10.09 -54.85
C CYS A 284 -37.31 -9.94 -53.42
N GLU A 285 -36.58 -10.98 -53.03
CA GLU A 285 -36.01 -11.28 -51.71
C GLU A 285 -34.47 -11.49 -51.82
N GLU A 286 -33.86 -11.91 -50.70
CA GLU A 286 -32.52 -12.51 -50.54
C GLU A 286 -31.25 -11.64 -50.65
N ASN A 287 -30.50 -11.65 -49.54
CA ASN A 287 -29.05 -11.86 -49.40
C ASN A 287 -28.08 -11.25 -50.44
N GLU A 288 -27.29 -10.24 -50.01
CA GLU A 288 -25.88 -10.48 -49.62
C GLU A 288 -25.28 -9.26 -48.91
N GLU A 289 -24.04 -9.38 -48.43
CA GLU A 289 -23.34 -8.39 -47.60
C GLU A 289 -22.77 -7.22 -48.43
N CYS A 290 -22.90 -5.99 -47.94
CA CYS A 290 -21.83 -4.99 -47.98
C CYS A 290 -22.11 -3.79 -47.06
N GLU A 291 -21.09 -3.37 -46.31
CA GLU A 291 -21.17 -2.23 -45.41
C GLU A 291 -20.94 -0.90 -46.15
N SER A 292 -21.86 0.05 -46.02
CA SER A 292 -21.57 1.48 -46.19
C SER A 292 -22.53 2.29 -45.33
N GLY A 293 -22.01 3.15 -44.45
CA GLY A 293 -22.81 3.81 -43.42
C GLY A 293 -23.25 5.25 -43.73
N SER A 294 -23.68 5.91 -42.65
CA SER A 294 -23.91 7.36 -42.49
C SER A 294 -25.16 8.00 -43.11
N CYS A 295 -25.90 8.71 -42.25
CA CYS A 295 -26.77 9.84 -42.56
C CYS A 295 -26.84 10.77 -41.32
N PHE A 296 -26.91 12.09 -41.43
CA PHE A 296 -26.16 13.03 -42.29
C PHE A 296 -26.33 14.46 -41.70
N GLU A 297 -25.45 15.39 -42.09
CA GLU A 297 -25.44 16.88 -41.94
C GLU A 297 -24.14 17.38 -41.29
N SER A 298 -23.38 18.38 -41.78
CA SER A 298 -23.30 19.07 -43.09
C SER A 298 -21.97 19.90 -43.12
N ILE A 299 -21.37 20.41 -44.22
CA ILE A 299 -21.70 20.39 -45.66
C ILE A 299 -20.41 20.63 -46.53
N CYS A 300 -20.41 20.12 -47.77
CA CYS A 300 -19.55 20.47 -48.93
C CYS A 300 -18.01 20.25 -48.93
N GLU A 301 -17.52 19.91 -50.12
CA GLU A 301 -16.16 19.47 -50.49
C GLU A 301 -15.25 20.60 -51.01
N CYS A 302 -13.93 20.35 -51.10
CA CYS A 302 -13.15 20.56 -52.34
C CYS A 302 -11.77 19.84 -52.32
N ARG A 303 -11.10 19.79 -53.47
CA ARG A 303 -9.82 19.06 -53.74
C ARG A 303 -8.58 19.99 -53.67
N HIS A 304 -7.39 19.40 -53.86
CA HIS A 304 -6.09 20.08 -54.02
C HIS A 304 -6.12 21.20 -55.08
N ASP A 305 -5.35 22.27 -54.85
CA ASP A 305 -4.07 22.52 -55.54
C ASP A 305 -3.26 23.65 -54.83
N ASP A 306 -1.93 23.56 -54.96
CA ASP A 306 -0.78 24.48 -54.75
C ASP A 306 -0.83 25.83 -53.97
N ASP A 307 0.24 26.03 -53.18
CA ASP A 307 0.96 27.26 -52.76
C ASP A 307 0.28 28.65 -52.64
N CYS A 308 0.30 29.19 -51.41
CA CYS A 308 0.65 30.60 -51.14
C CYS A 308 1.14 30.83 -49.69
N ASN A 309 1.84 31.94 -49.43
CA ASN A 309 2.86 32.03 -48.36
C ASN A 309 2.77 33.34 -47.49
N LEU A 310 3.42 33.31 -46.32
CA LEU A 310 3.80 34.42 -45.40
C LEU A 310 2.72 35.16 -44.59
N GLY A 311 3.06 35.52 -43.32
CA GLY A 311 2.22 36.40 -42.48
C GLY A 311 2.64 36.58 -41.00
N TYR A 312 3.80 37.20 -40.71
CA TYR A 312 4.16 37.63 -39.34
C TYR A 312 3.39 38.88 -38.88
N ILE A 313 2.94 38.94 -37.62
CA ILE A 313 2.73 40.19 -36.88
C ILE A 313 3.20 40.05 -35.42
N CYS A 314 4.07 40.95 -34.98
CA CYS A 314 4.26 41.32 -33.56
C CYS A 314 3.84 42.78 -33.37
N ASN A 315 3.53 43.20 -32.14
CA ASN A 315 3.49 44.63 -31.81
C ASN A 315 3.84 44.87 -30.33
N ILE A 316 4.46 46.01 -30.01
CA ILE A 316 5.13 46.27 -28.71
C ILE A 316 4.97 47.75 -28.29
N HIS A 317 4.58 48.01 -27.04
CA HIS A 317 4.90 49.22 -26.27
C HIS A 317 4.74 48.91 -24.75
N GLY A 318 5.61 49.35 -23.83
CA GLY A 318 6.94 49.95 -23.97
C GLY A 318 7.45 50.61 -22.66
N HIS A 319 8.79 50.62 -22.46
CA HIS A 319 9.56 51.33 -21.40
C HIS A 319 9.37 50.85 -19.93
N ALA A 320 10.37 50.91 -19.02
CA ALA A 320 11.85 51.01 -19.14
C ALA A 320 12.44 50.56 -17.77
N SER A 321 13.61 49.90 -17.69
CA SER A 321 14.92 50.57 -17.75
C SER A 321 16.09 49.55 -17.73
N ASP A 322 17.25 49.99 -18.22
CA ASP A 322 18.54 49.29 -18.42
C ASP A 322 19.63 50.11 -17.62
N PRO A 323 20.98 49.89 -17.57
CA PRO A 323 21.82 49.29 -18.65
C PRO A 323 23.17 48.58 -18.34
N PHE A 324 23.78 48.07 -19.43
CA PHE A 324 25.18 47.64 -19.69
C PHE A 324 25.64 46.20 -19.32
N LEU A 325 26.41 45.47 -20.15
CA LEU A 325 26.60 45.48 -21.64
C LEU A 325 27.48 44.31 -22.15
N CYS A 326 27.25 43.83 -23.39
CA CYS A 326 28.19 43.49 -24.49
C CYS A 326 27.58 42.37 -25.39
N ILE A 327 27.17 42.57 -26.66
CA ILE A 327 27.85 43.02 -27.90
C ILE A 327 28.72 41.92 -28.56
N ALA A 328 28.64 41.58 -29.87
CA ALA A 328 27.59 41.74 -30.91
C ALA A 328 27.99 41.05 -32.25
N GLY A 329 27.00 40.67 -33.09
CA GLY A 329 27.09 40.73 -34.57
C GLY A 329 27.18 39.41 -35.38
N TYR A 330 26.96 39.38 -36.71
CA TYR A 330 26.30 40.36 -37.63
C TYR A 330 26.13 39.74 -39.07
N LEU A 331 24.91 39.74 -39.67
CA LEU A 331 24.60 39.58 -41.13
C LEU A 331 25.00 38.26 -41.88
N ASP A 332 24.43 37.83 -43.03
CA ASP A 332 23.12 38.05 -43.73
C ASP A 332 22.95 37.10 -44.97
N VAL A 333 21.72 36.95 -45.50
CA VAL A 333 21.23 36.40 -46.81
C VAL A 333 21.68 35.02 -47.36
N GLY A 334 20.71 34.23 -47.89
CA GLY A 334 20.95 33.23 -48.98
C GLY A 334 19.92 32.08 -49.08
N GLU A 335 19.15 32.00 -50.17
CA GLU A 335 18.13 30.96 -50.42
C GLU A 335 18.55 29.89 -51.44
N SER A 336 18.02 28.66 -51.30
CA SER A 336 17.21 27.91 -52.31
C SER A 336 17.51 26.40 -52.51
N CYS A 337 16.42 25.62 -52.42
CA CYS A 337 16.09 24.39 -53.16
C CYS A 337 16.72 22.99 -52.84
N ASP A 338 15.77 22.05 -52.71
CA ASP A 338 15.71 20.64 -53.13
C ASP A 338 16.43 19.50 -52.37
N PHE A 339 15.59 18.54 -51.95
CA PHE A 339 15.87 17.16 -51.52
C PHE A 339 15.58 16.19 -52.70
N PRO A 340 16.06 14.91 -52.75
CA PRO A 340 16.16 14.01 -51.60
C PRO A 340 17.38 13.06 -51.49
N VAL A 341 17.57 12.56 -50.27
CA VAL A 341 18.13 11.25 -49.85
C VAL A 341 19.21 10.60 -50.74
N GLN A 342 20.46 10.62 -50.26
CA GLN A 342 21.25 9.38 -50.16
C GLN A 342 22.40 9.49 -49.14
N CYS A 343 22.43 8.58 -48.16
CA CYS A 343 23.60 8.37 -47.30
C CYS A 343 24.52 7.30 -47.90
N ALA A 344 25.77 7.66 -48.18
CA ALA A 344 26.83 6.71 -48.56
C ALA A 344 28.20 7.16 -48.04
N SER A 345 28.97 6.21 -47.55
CA SER A 345 30.15 6.41 -46.71
C SER A 345 31.45 5.97 -47.38
N SER A 346 32.51 6.73 -47.17
CA SER A 346 33.85 6.20 -46.86
C SER A 346 34.60 7.30 -46.10
N SER A 347 34.97 7.19 -44.82
CA SER A 347 35.26 6.03 -43.95
C SER A 347 36.41 5.16 -44.45
N CYS A 348 37.52 5.21 -43.71
CA CYS A 348 37.98 4.05 -42.92
C CYS A 348 39.10 4.46 -41.95
N TYR A 349 38.96 4.07 -40.67
CA TYR A 349 40.07 4.03 -39.72
C TYR A 349 40.77 2.67 -39.85
N GLY A 350 42.10 2.65 -39.80
CA GLY A 350 42.85 1.43 -39.43
C GLY A 350 42.76 0.21 -40.34
N SER A 351 43.18 0.32 -41.60
CA SER A 351 43.67 -0.80 -42.43
C SER A 351 42.71 -1.96 -42.80
N VAL A 352 41.40 -1.87 -42.54
CA VAL A 352 40.37 -2.76 -43.12
C VAL A 352 39.20 -1.93 -43.63
N CYS A 353 38.59 -2.33 -44.75
CA CYS A 353 37.40 -1.68 -45.33
C CYS A 353 36.30 -2.73 -45.55
N GLU A 354 35.05 -2.38 -45.23
CA GLU A 354 33.86 -3.20 -45.52
C GLU A 354 33.01 -2.54 -46.62
N CYS A 355 32.52 -3.35 -47.57
CA CYS A 355 31.54 -2.91 -48.57
C CYS A 355 30.13 -3.30 -48.11
N ARG A 356 29.11 -2.44 -48.26
CA ARG A 356 27.75 -2.69 -47.72
C ARG A 356 26.62 -2.64 -48.76
N ARG A 357 26.91 -2.14 -49.97
CA ARG A 357 26.04 -2.21 -51.18
C ARG A 357 26.88 -2.63 -52.39
N ASP A 358 26.22 -3.07 -53.45
CA ASP A 358 26.90 -3.45 -54.70
C ASP A 358 27.55 -2.24 -55.41
N THR A 359 27.05 -1.04 -55.14
CA THR A 359 27.66 0.26 -55.54
C THR A 359 29.00 0.55 -54.87
N ASP A 360 29.34 -0.20 -53.82
CA ASP A 360 30.58 -0.02 -53.05
C ASP A 360 31.69 -0.96 -53.57
N CYS A 361 31.43 -1.69 -54.66
CA CYS A 361 32.36 -2.58 -55.37
C CYS A 361 32.71 -2.01 -56.76
N PRO A 362 33.85 -2.40 -57.37
CA PRO A 362 34.20 -2.01 -58.75
C PRO A 362 33.21 -2.55 -59.81
N ASP A 363 33.22 -1.94 -61.00
CA ASP A 363 32.28 -2.18 -62.12
C ASP A 363 32.19 -3.63 -62.66
N ASP A 364 32.99 -4.57 -62.15
CA ASP A 364 32.99 -6.00 -62.51
C ASP A 364 32.61 -6.95 -61.33
N GLN A 365 32.22 -6.40 -60.17
CA GLN A 365 31.98 -7.14 -58.93
C GLN A 365 30.67 -6.76 -58.23
N VAL A 366 30.15 -7.68 -57.41
CA VAL A 366 28.97 -7.51 -56.56
C VAL A 366 29.29 -7.87 -55.11
N CYS A 367 28.53 -7.34 -54.15
CA CYS A 367 28.83 -7.50 -52.74
C CYS A 367 28.26 -8.83 -52.20
N ASN A 368 29.11 -9.74 -51.71
CA ASN A 368 28.70 -11.03 -51.20
C ASN A 368 28.06 -10.90 -49.80
N ARG A 369 26.72 -10.89 -49.76
CA ARG A 369 25.95 -10.64 -48.53
C ARG A 369 25.62 -11.88 -47.69
N LYS A 370 26.25 -13.03 -47.96
CA LYS A 370 25.91 -14.32 -47.30
C LYS A 370 26.77 -14.68 -46.09
N GLU A 371 27.99 -14.15 -45.96
CA GLU A 371 28.88 -14.37 -44.82
C GLU A 371 29.59 -13.06 -44.46
N PRO A 372 29.68 -12.69 -43.16
CA PRO A 372 30.44 -11.51 -42.72
C PRO A 372 31.92 -11.86 -42.44
N PRO A 373 32.87 -10.91 -42.61
CA PRO A 373 32.68 -9.56 -43.12
C PRO A 373 32.44 -9.54 -44.64
N PHE A 374 31.57 -8.63 -45.09
CA PHE A 374 31.13 -8.55 -46.48
C PHE A 374 32.26 -8.15 -47.44
N SER A 375 32.33 -8.81 -48.59
CA SER A 375 33.41 -8.67 -49.57
C SER A 375 32.89 -8.67 -51.02
N CYS A 376 33.60 -7.99 -51.92
CA CYS A 376 33.28 -7.94 -53.35
C CYS A 376 33.70 -9.24 -54.06
N ILE A 377 32.84 -9.77 -54.93
CA ILE A 377 33.07 -10.98 -55.72
C ILE A 377 32.67 -10.78 -57.19
N VAL A 378 33.36 -11.46 -58.12
CA VAL A 378 33.05 -11.40 -59.56
C VAL A 378 31.79 -12.21 -59.86
N GLN A 379 30.95 -11.72 -60.78
CA GLN A 379 29.64 -12.30 -61.08
C GLN A 379 29.73 -13.51 -62.03
N GLU A 380 29.38 -14.71 -61.55
CA GLU A 380 29.18 -15.91 -62.38
C GLU A 380 27.69 -16.16 -62.73
N ALA A 381 27.42 -16.82 -63.87
CA ALA A 381 26.09 -16.97 -64.45
C ALA A 381 25.36 -18.27 -63.99
N PRO A 382 24.02 -18.29 -63.89
CA PRO A 382 23.27 -19.33 -63.19
C PRO A 382 22.79 -20.51 -64.05
N SER A 383 22.47 -21.65 -63.40
CA SER A 383 21.79 -22.79 -64.03
C SER A 383 20.71 -23.45 -63.16
N SER A 384 19.45 -23.37 -63.61
CA SER A 384 18.30 -24.28 -63.37
C SER A 384 17.79 -24.59 -61.93
N ALA A 385 16.47 -24.42 -61.77
CA ALA A 385 15.63 -24.89 -60.65
C ALA A 385 15.11 -26.35 -60.91
N PRO A 386 13.98 -26.93 -60.37
CA PRO A 386 12.72 -26.31 -59.89
C PRO A 386 11.89 -26.98 -58.74
N SER A 387 10.84 -26.27 -58.28
CA SER A 387 9.46 -26.74 -57.90
C SER A 387 9.21 -27.77 -56.76
N SER A 388 8.08 -27.76 -56.00
CA SER A 388 7.00 -26.75 -55.75
C SER A 388 5.96 -27.24 -54.70
N SER A 389 5.16 -26.32 -54.12
CA SER A 389 3.70 -26.43 -53.76
C SER A 389 3.17 -27.50 -52.78
N ASN A 390 2.05 -27.33 -52.03
CA ASN A 390 1.40 -26.17 -51.33
C ASN A 390 0.10 -26.65 -50.62
N ILE A 391 -0.16 -26.26 -49.35
CA ILE A 391 -1.50 -25.94 -48.76
C ILE A 391 -2.50 -27.16 -48.59
N PRO A 392 -3.62 -27.18 -47.77
CA PRO A 392 -4.21 -26.24 -46.78
C PRO A 392 -4.57 -26.77 -45.33
N SER A 393 -4.79 -25.81 -44.41
CA SER A 393 -5.80 -25.68 -43.30
C SER A 393 -6.33 -26.83 -42.37
N SER A 394 -6.05 -26.66 -41.06
CA SER A 394 -6.99 -26.54 -39.89
C SER A 394 -7.93 -27.68 -39.36
N LEU A 395 -7.93 -27.82 -38.00
CA LEU A 395 -8.98 -28.35 -37.08
C LEU A 395 -9.29 -29.88 -37.10
N PRO A 396 -9.94 -30.48 -36.06
CA PRO A 396 -9.59 -30.38 -34.62
C PRO A 396 -9.73 -31.70 -33.79
N SER A 397 -9.30 -31.65 -32.52
CA SER A 397 -9.90 -32.34 -31.34
C SER A 397 -9.63 -33.83 -31.00
N SER A 398 -9.83 -34.11 -29.69
CA SER A 398 -10.13 -35.38 -29.02
C SER A 398 -8.99 -36.27 -28.43
N GLN A 399 -9.29 -36.74 -27.20
CA GLN A 399 -8.58 -37.59 -26.25
C GLN A 399 -9.07 -39.08 -26.42
N PRO A 400 -8.77 -40.08 -25.54
CA PRO A 400 -7.78 -40.20 -24.46
C PRO A 400 -7.05 -41.59 -24.36
N SER A 401 -6.28 -41.79 -23.28
CA SER A 401 -6.39 -42.91 -22.30
C SER A 401 -5.32 -44.03 -22.18
N LEU A 402 -5.26 -44.55 -20.92
CA LEU A 402 -4.74 -45.84 -20.41
C LEU A 402 -3.26 -46.02 -19.98
N ARG A 403 -3.08 -46.12 -18.64
CA ARG A 403 -2.11 -46.94 -17.88
C ARG A 403 -2.45 -48.46 -18.01
N PRO A 404 -1.72 -49.47 -17.44
CA PRO A 404 -0.69 -49.46 -16.37
C PRO A 404 0.66 -50.15 -16.81
N SER A 405 1.64 -50.62 -16.03
CA SER A 405 1.69 -51.14 -14.64
C SER A 405 3.10 -51.18 -14.01
N ASN A 406 3.16 -51.39 -12.68
CA ASN A 406 4.37 -51.47 -11.84
C ASN A 406 5.21 -52.76 -12.05
N SER A 407 6.49 -52.80 -11.64
CA SER A 407 6.94 -53.48 -10.39
C SER A 407 8.47 -53.74 -10.21
N PHE A 408 8.96 -53.38 -9.00
CA PHE A 408 10.00 -54.03 -8.15
C PHE A 408 11.43 -54.41 -8.63
N SER A 409 12.42 -53.89 -7.89
CA SER A 409 13.81 -54.38 -7.67
C SER A 409 13.85 -55.60 -6.70
N PRO A 410 14.98 -56.31 -6.40
CA PRO A 410 16.22 -55.74 -5.81
C PRO A 410 17.59 -56.46 -6.01
N SER A 411 18.66 -55.77 -5.54
CA SER A 411 19.94 -56.23 -4.91
C SER A 411 20.84 -57.34 -5.50
N THR A 412 22.16 -57.07 -5.54
CA THR A 412 23.20 -57.66 -4.64
C THR A 412 24.63 -57.17 -4.97
N ASN A 413 25.60 -57.40 -4.07
CA ASN A 413 27.02 -57.01 -4.17
C ASN A 413 27.88 -58.03 -3.37
N PRO A 414 29.10 -58.44 -3.80
CA PRO A 414 30.27 -58.23 -2.91
C PRO A 414 31.69 -58.11 -3.55
N SER A 415 32.49 -57.20 -2.96
CA SER A 415 33.96 -57.16 -2.68
C SER A 415 35.03 -58.02 -3.41
N THR A 416 36.20 -57.40 -3.68
CA THR A 416 37.54 -57.71 -3.05
C THR A 416 38.67 -56.75 -3.49
N SER A 417 39.82 -56.72 -2.78
CA SER A 417 40.98 -55.80 -2.98
C SER A 417 42.33 -56.55 -3.04
N PRO A 418 43.38 -55.97 -3.68
CA PRO A 418 44.58 -55.41 -2.98
C PRO A 418 45.26 -54.21 -3.75
N SER A 419 46.34 -53.49 -3.35
CA SER A 419 47.05 -53.19 -2.07
C SER A 419 48.11 -52.04 -2.27
N ASP A 420 48.79 -51.63 -1.18
CA ASP A 420 50.13 -50.99 -1.09
C ASP A 420 50.38 -49.47 -1.37
N GLY A 421 51.44 -48.96 -0.69
CA GLY A 421 52.05 -47.61 -0.72
C GLY A 421 53.50 -47.71 -0.18
N PRO A 422 54.17 -46.70 0.46
CA PRO A 422 53.88 -45.26 0.66
C PRO A 422 55.07 -44.35 0.20
N SER A 423 55.17 -43.09 0.66
CA SER A 423 56.29 -42.16 0.34
C SER A 423 56.67 -41.18 1.47
N THR A 424 57.94 -40.73 1.56
CA THR A 424 58.45 -39.88 2.67
C THR A 424 59.52 -38.83 2.30
N THR A 425 59.37 -37.59 2.82
CA THR A 425 60.39 -36.58 3.26
C THR A 425 61.45 -35.93 2.32
N ASN A 426 61.61 -34.59 2.52
CA ASN A 426 62.84 -33.73 2.52
C ASN A 426 63.04 -32.61 1.46
N GLN A 427 63.58 -31.46 1.94
CA GLN A 427 64.09 -30.28 1.19
C GLN A 427 65.62 -30.34 0.95
N PRO A 428 66.24 -29.38 0.20
CA PRO A 428 66.99 -28.27 0.86
C PRO A 428 67.00 -26.88 0.10
N SER A 429 67.67 -25.85 0.67
CA SER A 429 67.76 -24.41 0.24
C SER A 429 69.06 -24.06 -0.55
N ILE A 430 69.46 -22.82 -0.96
CA ILE A 430 69.86 -21.52 -0.29
C ILE A 430 70.20 -20.45 -1.40
N SER A 431 70.55 -19.13 -1.27
CA SER A 431 70.63 -18.06 -0.21
C SER A 431 71.06 -16.66 -0.81
N SER A 432 70.95 -15.55 -0.03
CA SER A 432 71.67 -14.22 -0.13
C SER A 432 71.18 -13.18 -1.19
N ILE A 433 71.37 -11.83 -1.11
CA ILE A 433 72.45 -10.92 -0.57
C ILE A 433 71.88 -9.63 0.16
N LEU A 434 72.74 -8.79 0.78
CA LEU A 434 72.49 -7.72 1.79
C LEU A 434 72.18 -6.26 1.32
N SER A 435 71.53 -5.46 2.20
CA SER A 435 71.74 -4.00 2.50
C SER A 435 70.68 -3.49 3.53
N SER A 436 70.65 -2.25 4.08
CA SER A 436 71.66 -1.47 4.87
C SER A 436 70.97 -0.33 5.70
N SER A 437 71.63 0.30 6.69
CA SER A 437 71.09 1.41 7.56
C SER A 437 72.04 2.64 7.61
N PRO A 438 71.64 3.86 8.10
CA PRO A 438 71.72 4.17 9.56
C PRO A 438 70.82 5.30 10.17
N THR A 439 70.38 5.08 11.42
CA THR A 439 70.43 5.94 12.66
C THR A 439 70.31 7.49 12.65
N ALA A 440 69.39 8.04 13.48
CA ALA A 440 69.63 9.21 14.38
C ALA A 440 68.46 9.52 15.38
N GLN A 441 68.79 10.01 16.60
CA GLN A 441 67.90 10.66 17.59
C GLN A 441 68.75 11.62 18.46
N PRO A 442 68.19 12.73 19.02
CA PRO A 442 68.24 12.91 20.49
C PRO A 442 67.07 13.73 21.10
N SER A 443 67.14 14.00 22.41
CA SER A 443 66.09 14.57 23.29
C SER A 443 66.53 15.79 24.13
N SER A 444 65.61 16.68 24.56
CA SER A 444 65.68 17.33 25.90
C SER A 444 64.44 18.18 26.30
N THR A 445 64.10 18.12 27.60
CA THR A 445 63.04 18.83 28.39
C THR A 445 63.56 20.15 29.05
N PRO A 446 62.90 20.80 30.06
CA PRO A 446 61.51 21.33 30.21
C PRO A 446 61.42 22.77 30.83
N SER A 447 60.21 23.36 31.00
CA SER A 447 59.74 24.23 32.15
C SER A 447 58.56 25.17 31.76
N ILE A 448 57.69 25.75 32.62
CA ILE A 448 57.16 25.48 34.00
C ILE A 448 55.77 26.19 34.14
N SER A 449 54.84 25.67 34.95
CA SER A 449 53.45 26.19 35.18
C SER A 449 53.34 27.32 36.23
N PRO A 450 52.20 28.06 36.37
CA PRO A 450 50.99 27.60 37.10
C PRO A 450 49.63 27.95 36.42
N SER A 451 48.59 27.11 36.40
CA SER A 451 47.58 26.75 37.46
C SER A 451 46.55 27.85 37.81
N ALA A 452 45.23 27.61 37.99
CA ALA A 452 44.30 26.52 37.59
C ALA A 452 42.83 26.85 38.01
N SER A 453 41.78 26.53 37.21
CA SER A 453 40.40 26.25 37.71
C SER A 453 39.41 25.70 36.65
N THR A 454 39.12 24.41 36.76
CA THR A 454 38.01 23.56 36.25
C THR A 454 36.69 24.17 35.72
N SER A 455 36.19 23.64 34.59
CA SER A 455 34.86 22.99 34.42
C SER A 455 34.80 22.20 33.09
N PRO A 456 33.80 21.32 32.82
CA PRO A 456 34.04 20.03 32.14
C PRO A 456 33.99 20.02 30.60
N ASP A 457 34.71 19.07 30.02
CA ASP A 457 34.90 18.86 28.59
C ASP A 457 33.81 18.00 27.90
N ILE A 458 33.58 18.28 26.62
CA ILE A 458 32.96 17.37 25.64
C ILE A 458 34.05 16.99 24.63
N PRO A 459 34.28 15.69 24.32
CA PRO A 459 35.39 15.29 23.45
C PRO A 459 35.15 15.68 21.98
N SER A 460 35.89 16.68 21.51
CA SER A 460 35.99 17.01 20.08
C SER A 460 37.00 16.09 19.40
N PHE A 461 36.55 15.32 18.39
CA PHE A 461 37.44 14.60 17.49
C PHE A 461 37.91 15.54 16.37
N ALA A 462 39.15 16.00 16.47
CA ALA A 462 39.86 16.62 15.35
C ALA A 462 40.47 15.52 14.45
N PRO A 463 40.42 15.65 13.11
CA PRO A 463 40.92 14.62 12.21
C PRO A 463 42.45 14.53 12.27
N SER A 464 42.98 13.31 12.32
CA SER A 464 44.41 13.03 12.34
C SER A 464 44.86 12.11 11.20
N SER A 465 45.99 12.46 10.59
CA SER A 465 46.60 11.82 9.40
C SER A 465 45.84 12.03 8.08
N SER A 466 46.61 12.18 7.00
CA SER A 466 46.12 12.29 5.63
C SER A 466 45.53 10.97 5.15
N PRO A 467 44.45 10.96 4.35
CA PRO A 467 43.97 9.73 3.73
C PRO A 467 45.07 9.12 2.86
N SER A 468 45.29 7.82 2.99
CA SER A 468 46.01 7.05 1.98
C SER A 468 45.14 7.01 0.73
N GLU A 469 45.65 7.48 -0.41
CA GLU A 469 44.90 7.45 -1.67
C GLU A 469 44.48 6.02 -2.01
N ARG A 470 43.15 5.78 -1.97
CA ARG A 470 42.53 4.52 -2.40
C ARG A 470 42.87 4.32 -3.88
N SER A 471 43.29 3.11 -4.24
CA SER A 471 43.33 2.75 -5.66
C SER A 471 41.88 2.62 -6.16
N LYS A 472 41.35 3.68 -6.79
CA LYS A 472 40.01 3.73 -7.41
C LYS A 472 39.92 2.85 -8.69
N ASP A 473 40.50 1.65 -8.65
CA ASP A 473 40.54 0.67 -9.75
C ASP A 473 39.33 -0.29 -9.74
N LYS A 474 38.51 -0.28 -8.69
CA LYS A 474 37.32 -1.14 -8.56
C LYS A 474 36.12 -0.35 -8.08
N MET A 475 34.99 -0.50 -8.79
CA MET A 475 33.70 0.07 -8.41
C MET A 475 33.17 -0.64 -7.15
N VAL A 476 32.69 0.13 -6.18
CA VAL A 476 31.89 -0.39 -5.07
C VAL A 476 30.58 0.37 -5.09
N ASN A 477 29.57 -0.21 -5.74
CA ASN A 477 28.20 0.30 -5.74
C ASN A 477 27.39 -0.37 -4.62
N ALA A 478 26.55 0.38 -3.92
CA ALA A 478 25.70 -0.14 -2.86
C ALA A 478 24.29 0.43 -2.90
N TYR A 479 23.28 -0.42 -2.76
CA TYR A 479 21.90 0.02 -2.62
C TYR A 479 21.64 0.57 -1.22
N TYR A 480 21.10 1.79 -1.18
CA TYR A 480 20.54 2.40 0.01
C TYR A 480 19.02 2.25 -0.02
N ALA A 481 18.51 1.26 0.73
CA ALA A 481 17.08 0.99 0.85
C ALA A 481 16.39 2.04 1.75
N SER A 482 15.58 2.93 1.16
CA SER A 482 15.06 4.11 1.89
C SER A 482 14.20 3.75 3.11
N TRP A 483 13.43 2.66 3.03
CA TRP A 483 12.56 2.17 4.11
C TRP A 483 13.33 1.70 5.36
N GLN A 484 14.59 1.27 5.24
CA GLN A 484 15.43 0.91 6.39
C GLN A 484 15.70 2.09 7.34
N TRP A 485 15.42 3.32 6.92
CA TRP A 485 15.49 4.52 7.76
C TRP A 485 14.49 4.52 8.93
N TYR A 486 13.38 3.78 8.84
CA TYR A 486 12.41 3.71 9.94
C TYR A 486 12.87 2.79 11.07
N ASP A 487 13.64 1.75 10.73
CA ASP A 487 14.06 0.72 11.67
C ASP A 487 15.21 1.16 12.58
N ARG A 488 15.40 0.37 13.65
CA ARG A 488 16.53 0.50 14.60
C ARG A 488 16.74 1.93 15.11
N ASN A 489 15.65 2.65 15.40
CA ASN A 489 15.66 4.06 15.82
C ASN A 489 16.43 4.98 14.84
N LYS A 490 16.19 4.81 13.53
CA LYS A 490 16.83 5.53 12.43
C LYS A 490 18.34 5.33 12.32
N LEU A 491 18.84 4.16 12.73
CA LEU A 491 20.26 3.80 12.62
C LEU A 491 20.77 3.91 11.17
N ALA A 492 19.95 3.55 10.17
CA ALA A 492 20.32 3.64 8.75
C ALA A 492 20.33 5.06 8.15
N ALA A 493 20.09 6.13 8.93
CA ALA A 493 20.14 7.51 8.42
C ALA A 493 21.51 7.84 7.77
N PRO A 494 21.56 8.63 6.67
CA PRO A 494 22.81 8.82 5.90
C PRO A 494 24.01 9.30 6.72
N ALA A 495 23.80 10.17 7.71
CA ALA A 495 24.84 10.66 8.63
C ALA A 495 25.43 9.59 9.59
N ASN A 496 24.98 8.33 9.51
CA ASN A 496 25.53 7.19 10.24
C ASN A 496 26.36 6.25 9.36
N LEU A 497 26.36 6.45 8.04
CA LEU A 497 27.11 5.65 7.07
C LEU A 497 28.42 6.33 6.66
N ASP A 498 29.43 5.52 6.35
CA ASP A 498 30.73 5.99 5.87
C ASP A 498 30.83 5.81 4.35
N PHE A 499 30.45 6.87 3.62
CA PHE A 499 30.48 6.87 2.16
C PHE A 499 31.89 6.88 1.56
N THR A 500 32.97 7.01 2.35
CA THR A 500 34.35 6.87 1.85
C THR A 500 34.71 5.42 1.50
N LYS A 501 33.87 4.45 1.94
CA LYS A 501 34.01 3.01 1.68
C LYS A 501 33.42 2.56 0.34
N VAL A 502 32.61 3.40 -0.33
CA VAL A 502 31.92 3.12 -1.59
C VAL A 502 32.39 4.08 -2.68
N GLU A 503 32.13 3.76 -3.95
CA GLU A 503 32.34 4.67 -5.08
C GLU A 503 31.00 5.18 -5.64
N ARG A 504 29.89 4.44 -5.42
CA ARG A 504 28.52 4.82 -5.80
C ARG A 504 27.50 4.35 -4.76
N VAL A 505 26.41 5.10 -4.61
CA VAL A 505 25.20 4.69 -3.89
C VAL A 505 24.00 4.73 -4.85
N ASN A 506 23.34 3.59 -5.05
CA ASN A 506 22.05 3.53 -5.74
C ASN A 506 20.93 3.70 -4.71
N PHE A 507 20.12 4.75 -4.83
CA PHE A 507 18.97 4.98 -3.96
C PHE A 507 17.80 4.09 -4.39
N ALA A 508 17.44 3.14 -3.51
CA ALA A 508 16.33 2.21 -3.70
C ALA A 508 15.09 2.74 -2.95
N PHE A 509 13.99 3.12 -3.62
CA PHE A 509 13.78 3.15 -5.08
C PHE A 509 13.00 4.41 -5.51
N PHE A 510 13.06 4.69 -6.82
CA PHE A 510 12.06 5.47 -7.53
C PHE A 510 11.19 4.51 -8.37
N GLN A 511 9.92 4.89 -8.55
CA GLN A 511 8.91 4.10 -9.25
C GLN A 511 8.37 4.85 -10.48
N THR A 512 7.74 4.10 -11.40
CA THR A 512 7.19 4.62 -12.66
C THR A 512 5.75 4.15 -12.88
N ASN A 513 5.04 4.78 -13.82
CA ASN A 513 3.81 4.26 -14.43
C ASN A 513 4.05 3.83 -15.89
N GLN A 514 3.04 3.21 -16.51
CA GLN A 514 3.10 2.76 -17.91
C GLN A 514 3.28 3.94 -18.88
N GLU A 515 2.88 5.15 -18.49
CA GLU A 515 3.08 6.39 -19.25
C GLU A 515 4.50 6.97 -19.14
N GLY A 516 5.35 6.49 -18.23
CA GLY A 516 6.71 6.99 -18.03
C GLY A 516 6.84 8.27 -17.19
N ASP A 517 5.91 8.55 -16.28
CA ASP A 517 6.13 9.49 -15.16
C ASP A 517 6.93 8.79 -14.04
N LEU A 518 7.80 9.52 -13.34
CA LEU A 518 8.60 9.01 -12.21
C LEU A 518 8.23 9.71 -10.91
N TRP A 519 8.38 9.03 -9.77
CA TRP A 519 8.32 9.61 -8.41
C TRP A 519 9.00 8.69 -7.38
N GLY A 520 9.30 9.20 -6.18
CA GLY A 520 9.86 8.43 -5.07
C GLY A 520 8.84 7.49 -4.43
N THR A 521 9.33 6.48 -3.69
CA THR A 521 8.47 5.51 -2.97
C THR A 521 7.86 6.07 -1.68
N ASP A 522 8.51 7.03 -1.02
CA ASP A 522 8.05 7.64 0.23
C ASP A 522 8.25 9.16 0.20
N SER A 523 7.16 9.90 -0.09
CA SER A 523 7.12 11.37 -0.11
C SER A 523 7.43 12.06 1.23
N TRP A 524 7.56 11.31 2.33
CA TRP A 524 8.03 11.81 3.61
C TRP A 524 9.51 11.47 3.84
N ALA A 525 9.93 10.24 3.59
CA ALA A 525 11.31 9.80 3.83
C ALA A 525 12.29 10.24 2.74
N ASP A 526 12.00 9.95 1.47
CA ASP A 526 12.91 10.17 0.35
C ASP A 526 13.45 11.62 0.28
N PRO A 527 12.63 12.69 0.38
CA PRO A 527 13.14 14.07 0.49
C PRO A 527 14.07 14.32 1.70
N GLN A 528 13.81 13.70 2.85
CA GLN A 528 14.64 13.88 4.06
C GLN A 528 15.92 13.06 4.02
N LEU A 529 15.92 11.95 3.27
CA LEU A 529 17.06 11.08 3.06
C LEU A 529 18.00 11.65 2.00
N LEU A 530 17.46 12.06 0.86
CA LEU A 530 18.23 12.60 -0.27
C LEU A 530 18.76 14.00 0.03
N PHE A 531 17.91 14.89 0.55
CA PHE A 531 18.25 16.30 0.79
C PHE A 531 18.51 16.67 2.26
N GLY A 532 18.45 15.72 3.21
CA GLY A 532 18.67 16.00 4.64
C GLY A 532 17.42 16.53 5.35
N SER A 533 17.49 16.74 6.67
CA SER A 533 16.29 17.08 7.46
C SER A 533 15.64 18.41 7.03
N TYR A 534 14.31 18.50 7.13
CA TYR A 534 13.58 19.72 6.76
C TYR A 534 14.04 20.91 7.62
N ASN A 535 14.47 21.99 6.96
CA ASN A 535 14.81 23.24 7.63
C ASN A 535 13.56 24.12 7.72
N TRP A 536 12.93 24.09 8.89
CA TRP A 536 11.70 24.83 9.19
C TRP A 536 11.90 26.33 9.46
N ASN A 537 13.14 26.80 9.65
CA ASN A 537 13.47 28.22 9.87
C ASN A 537 14.54 28.72 8.88
N PRO A 538 14.31 28.63 7.56
CA PRO A 538 15.32 28.97 6.57
C PRO A 538 15.42 30.49 6.35
N PRO A 539 16.63 31.05 6.14
CA PRO A 539 16.77 32.41 5.60
C PRO A 539 15.98 32.58 4.29
N SER A 540 15.42 33.77 4.06
CA SER A 540 14.42 34.02 3.00
C SER A 540 14.87 33.70 1.56
N ASN A 541 16.18 33.61 1.32
CA ASN A 541 16.80 33.33 0.02
C ASN A 541 17.43 31.92 -0.05
N SER A 542 17.03 30.99 0.83
CA SER A 542 17.60 29.64 0.87
C SER A 542 17.26 28.82 -0.37
N LYS A 543 18.22 28.02 -0.87
CA LYS A 543 17.98 27.08 -1.96
C LYS A 543 16.93 26.05 -1.52
N LYS A 544 15.84 25.95 -2.27
CA LYS A 544 14.88 24.86 -2.17
C LYS A 544 15.36 23.64 -2.96
N TYR A 545 14.97 22.48 -2.49
CA TYR A 545 15.11 21.19 -3.17
C TYR A 545 13.70 20.65 -3.42
N CYS A 546 13.47 20.04 -4.59
CA CYS A 546 12.16 19.60 -5.03
C CYS A 546 12.14 18.08 -5.11
N SER A 547 11.31 17.45 -4.28
CA SER A 547 11.07 16.00 -4.37
C SER A 547 9.88 15.71 -5.28
N TRP A 548 9.97 14.61 -6.03
CA TRP A 548 8.95 14.11 -6.93
C TRP A 548 8.11 13.10 -6.13
N ASP A 549 6.98 13.55 -5.60
CA ASP A 549 6.21 12.87 -4.54
C ASP A 549 4.97 12.12 -5.07
N GLY A 550 4.78 12.12 -6.39
CA GLY A 550 3.69 11.43 -7.08
C GLY A 550 3.72 11.73 -8.58
N PRO A 551 2.88 11.07 -9.40
CA PRO A 551 2.86 11.28 -10.84
C PRO A 551 2.64 12.76 -11.20
N LYS A 552 3.69 13.43 -11.69
CA LYS A 552 3.72 14.87 -12.02
C LYS A 552 3.52 15.81 -10.81
N THR A 553 3.75 15.33 -9.59
CA THR A 553 3.67 16.13 -8.35
C THR A 553 5.07 16.40 -7.81
N GLN A 554 5.39 17.67 -7.57
CA GLN A 554 6.66 18.10 -6.98
C GLN A 554 6.44 18.95 -5.73
N ASN A 555 7.14 18.63 -4.64
CA ASN A 555 7.11 19.39 -3.39
C ASN A 555 8.49 20.02 -3.11
N CYS A 556 8.54 21.36 -3.12
CA CYS A 556 9.79 22.13 -3.05
C CYS A 556 9.99 22.82 -1.68
N ASN A 557 10.87 22.23 -0.86
CA ASN A 557 11.12 22.62 0.53
C ASN A 557 12.58 23.06 0.75
N THR A 558 12.88 23.66 1.91
CA THR A 558 14.27 23.91 2.32
C THR A 558 14.73 22.81 3.26
N HIS A 559 15.97 22.35 3.08
CA HIS A 559 16.55 21.27 3.85
C HIS A 559 17.91 21.66 4.43
N ASN A 560 18.31 20.97 5.50
CA ASN A 560 19.67 20.95 6.02
C ASN A 560 20.53 20.07 5.10
N TYR A 561 20.78 20.57 3.87
CA TYR A 561 21.36 19.79 2.76
C TYR A 561 22.62 19.01 3.12
N ASN A 562 23.43 19.55 4.03
CA ASN A 562 24.68 18.92 4.48
C ASN A 562 24.47 17.61 5.28
N GLU A 563 23.23 17.26 5.63
CA GLU A 563 22.85 16.00 6.29
C GLU A 563 22.30 14.95 5.31
N GLY A 564 22.04 15.32 4.05
CA GLY A 564 21.44 14.46 3.04
C GLY A 564 22.43 13.51 2.38
N LEU A 565 21.93 12.36 1.92
CA LEU A 565 22.70 11.33 1.22
C LEU A 565 23.50 11.91 0.05
N ILE A 566 22.88 12.74 -0.78
CA ILE A 566 23.51 13.31 -1.98
C ILE A 566 24.74 14.13 -1.57
N HIS A 567 24.59 15.04 -0.60
CA HIS A 567 25.71 15.84 -0.10
C HIS A 567 26.78 14.98 0.57
N LEU A 568 26.41 14.02 1.42
CA LEU A 568 27.35 13.24 2.22
C LEU A 568 28.18 12.28 1.34
N ALA A 569 27.57 11.66 0.33
CA ALA A 569 28.27 10.84 -0.65
C ALA A 569 29.18 11.68 -1.57
N HIS A 570 28.67 12.80 -2.13
CA HIS A 570 29.48 13.71 -2.94
C HIS A 570 30.66 14.30 -2.15
N ALA A 571 30.48 14.64 -0.87
CA ALA A 571 31.53 15.14 0.01
C ALA A 571 32.57 14.05 0.37
N ALA A 572 32.19 12.78 0.35
CA ALA A 572 33.11 11.64 0.45
C ALA A 572 33.81 11.31 -0.88
N GLY A 573 33.34 11.86 -2.00
CA GLY A 573 33.87 11.58 -3.34
C GLY A 573 33.28 10.32 -4.00
N ALA A 574 32.06 9.96 -3.63
CA ALA A 574 31.23 8.90 -4.22
C ALA A 574 30.02 9.47 -4.97
N GLU A 575 29.54 8.75 -5.98
CA GLU A 575 28.37 9.09 -6.80
C GLU A 575 27.04 8.72 -6.10
N VAL A 576 25.93 9.38 -6.45
CA VAL A 576 24.57 8.97 -6.08
C VAL A 576 23.67 8.89 -7.30
N TRP A 577 22.99 7.75 -7.48
CA TRP A 577 22.14 7.45 -8.62
C TRP A 577 20.76 6.98 -8.10
N PRO A 578 19.63 7.27 -8.77
CA PRO A 578 18.35 6.65 -8.46
C PRO A 578 18.28 5.29 -9.15
N SER A 579 17.82 4.26 -8.43
CA SER A 579 17.38 3.02 -9.08
C SER A 579 15.88 3.09 -9.35
N LEU A 580 15.52 2.75 -10.60
CA LEU A 580 14.16 2.77 -11.10
C LEU A 580 13.66 1.32 -11.17
N GLY A 581 12.66 0.98 -10.35
CA GLY A 581 12.06 -0.36 -10.34
C GLY A 581 12.44 -1.22 -9.13
N GLY A 582 13.02 -2.39 -9.40
CA GLY A 582 13.15 -3.52 -8.48
C GLY A 582 11.92 -4.44 -8.49
N TRP A 583 12.05 -5.60 -7.85
CA TRP A 583 11.07 -6.70 -7.81
C TRP A 583 9.60 -6.25 -7.76
N SER A 584 9.24 -5.49 -6.73
CA SER A 584 7.84 -5.10 -6.45
C SER A 584 7.32 -3.91 -7.28
N LEU A 585 8.14 -3.34 -8.17
CA LEU A 585 7.84 -2.10 -8.91
C LEU A 585 8.07 -2.23 -10.42
N SER A 586 8.36 -3.45 -10.91
CA SER A 586 8.75 -3.72 -12.30
C SER A 586 7.59 -3.89 -13.29
N ASP A 587 6.38 -4.21 -12.83
CA ASP A 587 5.18 -4.41 -13.68
C ASP A 587 4.96 -3.36 -14.79
N PRO A 588 5.17 -2.05 -14.57
CA PRO A 588 4.90 -1.05 -15.61
C PRO A 588 5.88 -1.09 -16.79
N PHE A 589 7.08 -1.67 -16.64
CA PHE A 589 8.14 -1.60 -17.67
C PHE A 589 7.74 -2.26 -18.99
N SER A 590 7.05 -3.39 -18.96
CA SER A 590 6.59 -4.13 -20.14
C SER A 590 5.77 -3.25 -21.11
N GLU A 591 4.72 -2.60 -20.61
CA GLU A 591 3.88 -1.71 -21.43
C GLU A 591 4.58 -0.37 -21.75
N LEU A 592 5.32 0.18 -20.78
CA LEU A 592 6.12 1.39 -20.96
C LEU A 592 7.14 1.25 -22.10
N ALA A 593 7.90 0.15 -22.09
CA ALA A 593 8.93 -0.15 -23.07
C ALA A 593 8.32 -0.41 -24.46
N ARG A 594 7.11 -0.96 -24.54
CA ARG A 594 6.40 -1.19 -25.80
C ARG A 594 6.05 0.11 -26.54
N SER A 595 5.65 1.16 -25.82
CA SER A 595 5.24 2.45 -26.43
C SER A 595 6.42 3.42 -26.62
N LYS A 596 6.78 3.75 -27.86
CA LYS A 596 7.80 4.79 -28.15
C LYS A 596 7.50 6.15 -27.51
N VAL A 597 6.22 6.52 -27.39
CA VAL A 597 5.83 7.79 -26.75
C VAL A 597 6.13 7.74 -25.25
N ASN A 598 5.83 6.62 -24.60
CA ASN A 598 5.99 6.46 -23.16
C ASN A 598 7.47 6.29 -22.80
N ARG A 599 8.23 5.49 -23.58
CA ARG A 599 9.70 5.38 -23.46
C ARG A 599 10.40 6.74 -23.55
N LYS A 600 10.10 7.56 -24.57
CA LYS A 600 10.77 8.85 -24.70
C LYS A 600 10.40 9.79 -23.54
N LYS A 601 9.15 9.74 -23.07
CA LYS A 601 8.72 10.48 -21.87
C LYS A 601 9.42 10.02 -20.59
N PHE A 602 9.60 8.72 -20.40
CA PHE A 602 10.40 8.13 -19.30
C PHE A 602 11.86 8.57 -19.39
N ALA A 603 12.48 8.47 -20.56
CA ALA A 603 13.86 8.92 -20.80
C ALA A 603 14.07 10.41 -20.52
N ASP A 604 13.17 11.27 -21.02
CA ASP A 604 13.19 12.70 -20.74
C ASP A 604 12.97 12.99 -19.25
N ASN A 605 12.19 12.16 -18.54
CA ASN A 605 11.99 12.26 -17.10
C ASN A 605 13.20 11.73 -16.29
N CYS A 606 13.92 10.70 -16.77
CA CYS A 606 15.18 10.25 -16.18
C CYS A 606 16.23 11.37 -16.23
N ALA A 607 16.40 12.01 -17.39
CA ALA A 607 17.33 13.13 -17.54
C ALA A 607 16.94 14.36 -16.67
N LYS A 608 15.64 14.64 -16.48
CA LYS A 608 15.18 15.66 -15.53
C LYS A 608 15.46 15.27 -14.09
N LEU A 609 15.17 14.02 -13.70
CA LEU A 609 15.39 13.51 -12.34
C LEU A 609 16.88 13.65 -11.95
N ALA A 610 17.78 13.23 -12.84
CA ALA A 610 19.22 13.38 -12.64
C ALA A 610 19.67 14.85 -12.50
N LEU A 611 19.08 15.76 -13.29
CA LEU A 611 19.39 17.20 -13.23
C LEU A 611 18.83 17.90 -11.98
N GLU A 612 17.61 17.55 -11.55
CA GLU A 612 16.89 18.27 -10.48
C GLU A 612 17.37 17.85 -9.08
N TYR A 613 17.78 16.58 -8.91
CA TYR A 613 18.36 16.07 -7.66
C TYR A 613 19.89 16.21 -7.60
N ASP A 614 20.56 16.43 -8.74
CA ASP A 614 22.02 16.33 -8.93
C ASP A 614 22.57 14.89 -8.77
N PHE A 615 21.83 13.89 -9.24
CA PHE A 615 22.35 12.53 -9.38
C PHE A 615 23.43 12.44 -10.48
N ASP A 616 24.22 11.37 -10.46
CA ASP A 616 25.38 11.16 -11.34
C ASP A 616 25.12 10.14 -12.47
N GLY A 617 23.93 9.55 -12.50
CA GLY A 617 23.49 8.61 -13.52
C GLY A 617 22.07 8.11 -13.27
N ILE A 618 21.70 7.00 -13.92
CA ILE A 618 20.42 6.30 -13.79
C ILE A 618 20.69 4.79 -13.74
N ASP A 619 20.06 4.09 -12.80
CA ASP A 619 20.07 2.63 -12.72
C ASP A 619 18.68 2.07 -13.06
N ILE A 620 18.62 1.08 -13.95
CA ILE A 620 17.36 0.44 -14.38
C ILE A 620 17.29 -0.98 -13.80
N ASP A 621 16.37 -1.18 -12.87
CA ASP A 621 16.15 -2.46 -12.20
C ASP A 621 14.81 -3.04 -12.67
N TRP A 622 14.81 -3.68 -13.85
CA TRP A 622 13.63 -4.34 -14.41
C TRP A 622 13.72 -5.84 -14.15
N GLU A 623 12.89 -6.32 -13.22
CA GLU A 623 12.73 -7.73 -12.87
C GLU A 623 11.41 -8.29 -13.42
N TYR A 624 11.35 -8.95 -14.59
CA TYR A 624 12.38 -9.12 -15.63
C TYR A 624 11.76 -9.02 -17.04
N PRO A 625 12.52 -8.59 -18.06
CA PRO A 625 12.12 -8.69 -19.47
C PRO A 625 11.59 -10.10 -19.83
N GLY A 626 10.36 -10.17 -20.36
CA GLY A 626 9.74 -11.43 -20.78
C GLY A 626 9.31 -12.38 -19.66
N TYR A 627 9.40 -11.99 -18.38
CA TYR A 627 8.93 -12.79 -17.25
C TYR A 627 7.43 -12.52 -17.01
N ALA A 628 6.58 -13.42 -17.48
CA ALA A 628 5.13 -13.24 -17.55
C ALA A 628 4.43 -13.05 -16.20
N GLU A 629 5.01 -13.53 -15.09
CA GLU A 629 4.45 -13.35 -13.75
C GLU A 629 4.61 -11.90 -13.23
N HIS A 630 5.57 -11.14 -13.79
CA HIS A 630 5.76 -9.69 -13.58
C HIS A 630 5.40 -8.90 -14.85
N SER A 631 4.26 -9.24 -15.45
CA SER A 631 3.69 -8.58 -16.64
C SER A 631 4.57 -8.60 -17.92
N GLY A 632 5.70 -9.33 -17.93
CA GLY A 632 6.64 -9.37 -19.04
C GLY A 632 6.14 -10.14 -20.27
N ASN A 633 6.63 -9.77 -21.46
CA ASN A 633 6.25 -10.35 -22.75
C ASN A 633 7.49 -10.62 -23.64
N PRO A 634 7.43 -11.52 -24.64
CA PRO A 634 8.60 -11.86 -25.46
C PRO A 634 9.21 -10.72 -26.28
N ASP A 635 8.45 -9.68 -26.61
CA ASP A 635 8.97 -8.50 -27.34
C ASP A 635 9.84 -7.60 -26.42
N ASP A 636 9.81 -7.81 -25.10
CA ASP A 636 10.63 -7.07 -24.13
C ASP A 636 12.12 -7.14 -24.43
N LYS A 637 12.61 -8.22 -25.04
CA LYS A 637 14.00 -8.31 -25.51
C LYS A 637 14.38 -7.16 -26.44
N GLN A 638 13.46 -6.75 -27.31
CA GLN A 638 13.66 -5.62 -28.22
C GLN A 638 13.20 -4.30 -27.60
N ASN A 639 12.16 -4.31 -26.75
CA ASN A 639 11.67 -3.09 -26.10
C ASN A 639 12.65 -2.56 -25.04
N PHE A 640 13.38 -3.43 -24.33
CA PHE A 640 14.41 -3.06 -23.36
C PHE A 640 15.60 -2.40 -24.04
N ASN A 641 16.08 -2.94 -25.17
CA ASN A 641 17.08 -2.27 -26.02
C ASN A 641 16.63 -0.84 -26.37
N LEU A 642 15.40 -0.67 -26.83
CA LEU A 642 14.85 0.63 -27.23
C LEU A 642 14.63 1.58 -26.03
N LEU A 643 14.37 1.05 -24.83
CA LEU A 643 14.28 1.83 -23.58
C LEU A 643 15.65 2.36 -23.17
N LEU A 644 16.67 1.50 -23.19
CA LEU A 644 18.04 1.91 -22.88
C LEU A 644 18.58 2.89 -23.93
N ASP A 645 18.26 2.71 -25.22
CA ASP A 645 18.58 3.67 -26.29
C ASP A 645 17.93 5.05 -26.05
N ASP A 646 16.60 5.08 -25.86
CA ASP A 646 15.85 6.33 -25.63
C ASP A 646 16.38 7.07 -24.36
N VAL A 647 16.76 6.34 -23.29
CA VAL A 647 17.36 6.88 -22.05
C VAL A 647 18.80 7.37 -22.28
N ARG A 648 19.66 6.59 -22.93
CA ARG A 648 21.07 6.96 -23.20
C ARG A 648 21.15 8.19 -24.10
N GLU A 649 20.26 8.35 -25.08
CA GLU A 649 20.14 9.59 -25.87
C GLU A 649 19.78 10.80 -24.99
N ALA A 650 18.81 10.64 -24.08
CA ALA A 650 18.38 11.72 -23.19
C ALA A 650 19.49 12.13 -22.20
N LEU A 651 20.23 11.18 -21.65
CA LEU A 651 21.40 11.44 -20.81
C LEU A 651 22.53 12.10 -21.62
N ASP A 652 22.90 11.57 -22.79
CA ASP A 652 23.90 12.18 -23.66
C ASP A 652 23.54 13.61 -24.13
N ALA A 653 22.25 13.94 -24.24
CA ALA A 653 21.78 15.30 -24.50
C ALA A 653 21.94 16.21 -23.26
N LEU A 654 21.78 15.67 -22.06
CA LEU A 654 22.04 16.37 -20.79
C LEU A 654 23.54 16.59 -20.55
N GLU A 655 24.40 15.64 -20.90
CA GLU A 655 25.86 15.78 -20.82
C GLU A 655 26.35 16.95 -21.67
N LYS A 656 25.88 17.03 -22.93
CA LYS A 656 26.18 18.13 -23.86
C LYS A 656 25.70 19.51 -23.37
N LYS A 657 24.73 19.53 -22.46
CA LYS A 657 24.13 20.75 -21.87
C LYS A 657 24.83 21.19 -20.58
N THR A 658 25.35 20.26 -19.78
CA THR A 658 25.89 20.53 -18.43
C THR A 658 27.42 20.41 -18.33
N GLY A 659 28.04 19.57 -19.18
CA GLY A 659 29.45 19.19 -19.06
C GLY A 659 29.74 18.09 -18.02
N LYS A 660 28.72 17.61 -17.28
CA LYS A 660 28.79 16.44 -16.39
C LYS A 660 28.52 15.17 -17.22
N ARG A 661 29.27 14.08 -17.02
CA ARG A 661 28.89 12.73 -17.52
C ARG A 661 27.75 12.21 -16.66
N TYR A 662 26.75 11.57 -17.26
CA TYR A 662 25.71 10.84 -16.55
C TYR A 662 25.77 9.37 -16.96
N GLY A 663 26.04 8.48 -16.02
CA GLY A 663 26.12 7.05 -16.32
C GLY A 663 24.75 6.38 -16.49
N LEU A 664 24.73 5.22 -17.13
CA LEU A 664 23.56 4.34 -17.26
C LEU A 664 23.95 2.90 -16.94
N THR A 665 23.26 2.29 -15.98
CA THR A 665 23.45 0.89 -15.56
C THR A 665 22.12 0.16 -15.49
N ALA A 666 22.21 -1.16 -15.34
CA ALA A 666 21.05 -1.98 -15.00
C ALA A 666 21.46 -3.07 -14.01
N ALA A 667 20.55 -3.38 -13.09
CA ALA A 667 20.56 -4.63 -12.33
C ALA A 667 20.10 -5.76 -13.26
N LEU A 668 20.83 -6.89 -13.25
CA LEU A 668 20.70 -7.91 -14.29
C LEU A 668 20.65 -9.33 -13.72
N PRO A 669 19.79 -10.20 -14.27
CA PRO A 669 19.56 -11.55 -13.75
C PRO A 669 20.74 -12.49 -13.98
N CYS A 670 20.85 -13.49 -13.10
CA CYS A 670 21.75 -14.63 -13.26
C CYS A 670 21.05 -15.94 -13.68
N GLY A 671 19.73 -15.93 -13.87
CA GLY A 671 18.98 -17.09 -14.37
C GLY A 671 19.07 -17.19 -15.90
N PRO A 672 19.52 -18.33 -16.48
CA PRO A 672 19.71 -18.47 -17.93
C PRO A 672 18.49 -18.11 -18.79
N ASP A 673 17.28 -18.47 -18.36
CA ASP A 673 16.05 -18.19 -19.10
C ASP A 673 15.70 -16.69 -19.11
N HIS A 674 16.04 -15.94 -18.05
CA HIS A 674 15.91 -14.49 -18.04
C HIS A 674 16.99 -13.80 -18.89
N ILE A 675 18.23 -14.32 -18.87
CA ILE A 675 19.33 -13.83 -19.73
C ILE A 675 18.99 -14.06 -21.21
N ALA A 676 18.31 -15.17 -21.55
CA ALA A 676 17.85 -15.45 -22.91
C ALA A 676 16.89 -14.38 -23.46
N ASN A 677 16.15 -13.69 -22.59
CA ASN A 677 15.27 -12.56 -22.94
C ASN A 677 16.01 -11.22 -23.08
N ILE A 678 17.35 -11.17 -22.96
CA ILE A 678 18.14 -9.92 -23.04
C ILE A 678 19.12 -9.97 -24.22
N ASP A 679 19.32 -8.85 -24.91
CA ASP A 679 20.29 -8.71 -26.01
C ASP A 679 21.62 -8.15 -25.48
N VAL A 680 22.44 -9.06 -24.92
CA VAL A 680 23.71 -8.72 -24.26
C VAL A 680 24.69 -7.92 -25.15
N PRO A 681 24.87 -8.25 -26.46
CA PRO A 681 25.63 -7.41 -27.37
C PRO A 681 25.12 -5.97 -27.49
N HIS A 682 23.81 -5.74 -27.54
CA HIS A 682 23.23 -4.40 -27.59
C HIS A 682 23.48 -3.64 -26.29
N LEU A 683 23.13 -4.23 -25.14
CA LEU A 683 23.36 -3.64 -23.81
C LEU A 683 24.81 -3.17 -23.62
N ASN A 684 25.79 -3.92 -24.14
CA ASN A 684 27.21 -3.56 -24.03
C ASN A 684 27.58 -2.26 -24.76
N THR A 685 26.81 -1.87 -25.78
CA THR A 685 26.99 -0.58 -26.48
C THR A 685 26.37 0.61 -25.75
N VAL A 686 25.43 0.37 -24.83
CA VAL A 686 24.56 1.40 -24.21
C VAL A 686 24.85 1.62 -22.72
N LEU A 687 25.04 0.54 -21.96
CA LEU A 687 25.33 0.60 -20.52
C LEU A 687 26.81 0.91 -20.26
N ASP A 688 27.08 1.74 -19.25
CA ASP A 688 28.44 1.99 -18.77
C ASP A 688 28.98 0.75 -18.01
N GLU A 689 28.15 0.13 -17.16
CA GLU A 689 28.47 -1.06 -16.34
C GLU A 689 27.28 -2.05 -16.28
N PHE A 690 27.55 -3.30 -15.90
CA PHE A 690 26.58 -4.40 -15.77
C PHE A 690 26.54 -4.88 -14.32
N HIS A 691 25.40 -4.76 -13.63
CA HIS A 691 25.31 -5.07 -12.19
C HIS A 691 24.61 -6.42 -12.01
N LEU A 692 25.40 -7.50 -11.93
CA LEU A 692 24.87 -8.87 -11.93
C LEU A 692 24.40 -9.26 -10.53
N MET A 693 23.13 -9.64 -10.40
CA MET A 693 22.51 -10.07 -9.15
C MET A 693 22.93 -11.50 -8.79
N THR A 694 24.20 -11.69 -8.39
CA THR A 694 24.80 -12.99 -8.05
C THR A 694 24.45 -13.46 -6.63
N TYR A 695 23.18 -13.34 -6.28
CA TYR A 695 22.54 -13.78 -5.05
C TYR A 695 21.15 -14.36 -5.39
N ASP A 696 20.41 -14.82 -4.38
CA ASP A 696 19.05 -15.37 -4.50
C ASP A 696 18.89 -16.54 -5.48
N PHE A 697 19.97 -17.30 -5.64
CA PHE A 697 20.02 -18.54 -6.41
C PHE A 697 19.29 -19.72 -5.76
N ASN A 698 19.11 -19.72 -4.44
CA ASN A 698 18.38 -20.73 -3.69
C ASN A 698 17.63 -20.04 -2.53
N GLY A 699 16.45 -20.53 -2.18
CA GLY A 699 15.61 -19.95 -1.13
C GLY A 699 14.42 -20.83 -0.79
N ALA A 700 13.43 -20.29 -0.09
CA ALA A 700 12.25 -21.05 0.34
C ALA A 700 11.39 -21.63 -0.80
N TRP A 701 11.62 -21.19 -2.04
CA TRP A 701 11.03 -21.69 -3.29
C TRP A 701 11.77 -22.89 -3.89
N SER A 702 13.01 -23.16 -3.46
CA SER A 702 13.77 -24.34 -3.86
C SER A 702 13.13 -25.62 -3.27
N GLU A 703 13.35 -26.78 -3.90
CA GLU A 703 12.90 -28.08 -3.37
C GLU A 703 13.74 -28.54 -2.16
N LEU A 704 15.02 -28.17 -2.14
CA LEU A 704 16.00 -28.56 -1.14
C LEU A 704 16.83 -27.35 -0.70
N SER A 705 17.34 -27.41 0.53
CA SER A 705 18.23 -26.38 1.08
C SER A 705 19.51 -26.21 0.26
N GLY A 706 19.73 -24.99 -0.22
CA GLY A 706 20.87 -24.61 -1.06
C GLY A 706 21.42 -23.24 -0.67
N VAL A 707 22.59 -22.89 -1.20
CA VAL A 707 23.23 -21.60 -0.91
C VAL A 707 22.63 -20.50 -1.78
N HIS A 708 22.19 -19.38 -1.20
CA HIS A 708 21.59 -18.30 -1.99
C HIS A 708 22.61 -17.45 -2.79
N SER A 709 23.85 -17.30 -2.32
CA SER A 709 24.88 -16.45 -2.95
C SER A 709 26.22 -17.16 -3.30
N PRO A 710 26.22 -18.41 -3.81
CA PRO A 710 27.43 -19.23 -3.92
C PRO A 710 28.43 -18.66 -4.92
N MET A 711 29.71 -18.59 -4.55
CA MET A 711 30.76 -18.08 -5.44
C MET A 711 31.04 -19.04 -6.61
N TYR A 712 31.07 -20.34 -6.31
CA TYR A 712 31.14 -21.43 -7.30
C TYR A 712 29.97 -22.41 -7.09
N TYR A 713 29.58 -23.14 -8.14
CA TYR A 713 28.48 -24.09 -8.12
C TYR A 713 28.55 -25.06 -6.94
N GLN A 714 27.44 -25.20 -6.21
CA GLN A 714 27.36 -26.02 -5.00
C GLN A 714 27.61 -27.52 -5.24
N GLY A 715 27.40 -28.02 -6.46
CA GLY A 715 27.66 -29.41 -6.86
C GLY A 715 26.40 -30.28 -7.02
N TRP A 716 25.22 -29.68 -6.84
CA TRP A 716 23.90 -30.30 -7.02
C TRP A 716 22.87 -29.26 -7.48
N GLY A 717 21.71 -29.72 -7.97
CA GLY A 717 20.68 -28.89 -8.60
C GLY A 717 20.94 -28.69 -10.09
N PRO A 718 19.89 -28.59 -10.94
CA PRO A 718 20.03 -28.62 -12.39
C PRO A 718 20.59 -27.31 -12.98
N GLU A 719 20.19 -26.14 -12.47
CA GLU A 719 20.49 -24.84 -13.09
C GLU A 719 21.92 -24.30 -12.89
N LYS A 720 22.83 -25.04 -12.22
CA LYS A 720 24.25 -24.70 -11.97
C LYS A 720 24.58 -23.40 -11.24
N PHE A 721 23.58 -22.58 -10.96
CA PHE A 721 23.60 -21.33 -10.21
C PHE A 721 24.82 -21.09 -9.30
N SER A 722 25.62 -20.11 -9.72
CA SER A 722 26.67 -19.46 -8.93
C SER A 722 27.14 -18.17 -9.58
N LEU A 723 27.85 -17.35 -8.82
CA LEU A 723 28.50 -16.13 -9.27
C LEU A 723 29.45 -16.39 -10.46
N ASP A 724 30.31 -17.41 -10.36
CA ASP A 724 31.26 -17.81 -11.40
C ASP A 724 30.57 -18.24 -12.72
N ASP A 725 29.46 -18.99 -12.63
CA ASP A 725 28.68 -19.45 -13.80
C ASP A 725 27.89 -18.28 -14.44
N CYS A 726 27.35 -17.36 -13.63
CA CYS A 726 26.68 -16.14 -14.11
C CYS A 726 27.65 -15.19 -14.81
N VAL A 727 28.81 -14.90 -14.22
CA VAL A 727 29.85 -14.05 -14.81
C VAL A 727 30.32 -14.61 -16.15
N LYS A 728 30.49 -15.94 -16.26
CA LYS A 728 30.84 -16.61 -17.53
C LYS A 728 29.72 -16.51 -18.55
N THR A 729 28.47 -16.74 -18.16
CA THR A 729 27.31 -16.66 -19.06
C THR A 729 27.20 -15.26 -19.68
N TRP A 730 27.31 -14.20 -18.88
CA TRP A 730 27.31 -12.82 -19.39
C TRP A 730 28.56 -12.48 -20.23
N HIS A 731 29.73 -13.01 -19.88
CA HIS A 731 30.95 -12.81 -20.67
C HIS A 731 30.89 -13.52 -22.05
N GLU A 732 30.44 -14.77 -22.08
CA GLU A 732 30.27 -15.57 -23.30
C GLU A 732 29.16 -15.01 -24.21
N ALA A 733 28.14 -14.37 -23.62
CA ALA A 733 27.11 -13.62 -24.36
C ALA A 733 27.60 -12.25 -24.89
N GLY A 734 28.78 -11.79 -24.50
CA GLY A 734 29.47 -10.63 -25.10
C GLY A 734 29.87 -9.49 -24.16
N THR A 735 29.57 -9.56 -22.86
CA THR A 735 29.94 -8.50 -21.91
C THR A 735 31.44 -8.52 -21.60
N PRO A 736 32.17 -7.39 -21.66
CA PRO A 736 33.55 -7.30 -21.21
C PRO A 736 33.65 -7.52 -19.70
N MET A 737 34.58 -8.36 -19.24
CA MET A 737 34.85 -8.57 -17.81
C MET A 737 35.01 -7.24 -17.05
N SER A 738 35.69 -6.26 -17.65
CA SER A 738 35.90 -4.91 -17.11
C SER A 738 34.66 -3.99 -17.11
N LYS A 739 33.46 -4.50 -17.41
CA LYS A 739 32.17 -3.83 -17.15
C LYS A 739 31.31 -4.56 -16.09
N ILE A 740 31.69 -5.77 -15.68
CA ILE A 740 30.88 -6.61 -14.79
C ILE A 740 31.13 -6.23 -13.33
N ASN A 741 30.07 -5.90 -12.60
CA ASN A 741 30.03 -5.86 -11.14
C ASN A 741 29.28 -7.09 -10.61
N ILE A 742 29.76 -7.70 -9.53
CA ILE A 742 29.12 -8.87 -8.89
C ILE A 742 28.27 -8.48 -7.68
N GLY A 743 27.17 -9.20 -7.47
CA GLY A 743 26.28 -9.05 -6.33
C GLY A 743 26.87 -9.61 -5.03
N LEU A 744 26.88 -8.76 -3.99
CA LEU A 744 27.21 -9.08 -2.61
C LEU A 744 25.95 -8.93 -1.75
N SER A 745 25.53 -10.01 -1.10
CA SER A 745 24.35 -10.06 -0.24
C SER A 745 24.70 -9.80 1.22
N PHE A 746 24.23 -8.69 1.78
CA PHE A 746 24.39 -8.31 3.20
C PHE A 746 23.22 -8.83 4.08
N TYR A 747 22.70 -10.00 3.69
CA TYR A 747 21.57 -10.72 4.27
C TYR A 747 21.75 -12.22 4.02
N GLY A 748 20.82 -13.04 4.49
CA GLY A 748 20.76 -14.46 4.18
C GLY A 748 19.35 -14.94 3.84
N ARG A 749 19.24 -16.12 3.24
CA ARG A 749 17.95 -16.81 3.00
C ARG A 749 17.85 -18.10 3.78
N THR A 750 16.64 -18.42 4.24
CA THR A 750 16.39 -19.42 5.27
C THR A 750 15.55 -20.60 4.81
N PHE A 751 15.72 -21.71 5.52
CA PHE A 751 15.12 -23.01 5.24
C PHE A 751 14.63 -23.62 6.56
N ALA A 752 13.31 -23.64 6.77
CA ALA A 752 12.70 -24.14 7.99
C ALA A 752 12.96 -25.65 8.16
N SER A 753 13.15 -26.10 9.40
CA SER A 753 13.45 -27.50 9.80
C SER A 753 14.76 -28.13 9.29
N ALA A 754 15.33 -27.63 8.19
CA ALA A 754 16.63 -28.06 7.69
C ALA A 754 17.76 -27.79 8.71
N THR A 755 18.81 -28.61 8.68
CA THR A 755 20.01 -28.49 9.54
C THR A 755 21.32 -28.55 8.74
N GLY A 756 21.22 -28.70 7.42
CA GLY A 756 22.33 -28.69 6.47
C GLY A 756 21.79 -28.49 5.06
N LEU A 757 22.70 -28.38 4.09
CA LEU A 757 22.38 -28.30 2.67
C LEU A 757 21.92 -29.67 2.12
N GLN A 758 21.21 -29.69 0.98
CA GLN A 758 20.57 -30.87 0.38
C GLN A 758 19.55 -31.56 1.31
N GLN A 759 18.76 -30.78 2.05
CA GLN A 759 17.70 -31.28 2.93
C GLN A 759 16.34 -30.70 2.53
N GLU A 760 15.29 -31.50 2.66
CA GLU A 760 13.90 -31.03 2.61
C GLU A 760 13.67 -29.95 3.69
N HIS A 761 12.80 -28.98 3.39
CA HIS A 761 12.45 -27.88 4.29
C HIS A 761 10.97 -27.49 4.14
N SER A 762 10.42 -26.84 5.16
CA SER A 762 9.03 -26.37 5.17
C SER A 762 8.91 -24.88 4.83
N GLY A 763 9.51 -24.45 3.72
CA GLY A 763 9.62 -23.03 3.34
C GLY A 763 10.62 -22.23 4.19
N SER A 764 10.36 -20.92 4.38
CA SER A 764 11.20 -19.98 5.14
C SER A 764 11.17 -20.24 6.64
N ASP A 765 12.28 -20.01 7.34
CA ASP A 765 12.40 -20.18 8.81
C ASP A 765 11.87 -18.96 9.59
N ILE A 766 10.57 -18.72 9.45
CA ILE A 766 9.83 -17.67 10.18
C ILE A 766 9.88 -17.91 11.71
N ALA A 767 10.16 -19.14 12.16
CA ALA A 767 10.25 -19.48 13.58
C ALA A 767 11.46 -18.82 14.28
N HIS A 768 12.62 -18.76 13.63
CA HIS A 768 13.82 -18.12 14.18
C HIS A 768 14.04 -16.69 13.67
N TRP A 769 13.49 -16.36 12.50
CA TRP A 769 13.72 -15.08 11.79
C TRP A 769 12.42 -14.33 11.46
N GLY A 770 11.38 -14.52 12.27
CA GLY A 770 10.07 -13.90 12.09
C GLY A 770 10.05 -12.36 12.02
N PRO A 771 10.92 -11.61 12.74
CA PRO A 771 11.05 -10.16 12.55
C PRO A 771 11.61 -9.75 11.19
N ASP A 772 12.34 -10.66 10.53
CA ASP A 772 12.97 -10.47 9.22
C ASP A 772 12.24 -11.23 8.10
N GLU A 773 11.03 -11.74 8.39
CA GLU A 773 10.20 -12.56 7.50
C GLU A 773 10.94 -13.72 6.80
N GLY A 774 11.95 -14.29 7.47
CA GLY A 774 12.75 -15.39 6.94
C GLY A 774 13.88 -14.99 5.99
N THR A 775 14.15 -13.70 5.81
CA THR A 775 15.26 -13.15 5.01
C THR A 775 16.13 -12.22 5.88
N PRO A 776 16.82 -12.75 6.91
CA PRO A 776 17.52 -11.94 7.90
C PRO A 776 18.71 -11.17 7.34
N MET A 777 18.76 -9.88 7.69
CA MET A 777 19.94 -9.03 7.46
C MET A 777 21.16 -9.53 8.24
N TYR A 778 22.36 -9.29 7.72
CA TYR A 778 23.60 -9.80 8.32
C TYR A 778 23.76 -9.40 9.79
N TYR A 779 23.38 -8.17 10.18
CA TYR A 779 23.41 -7.74 11.58
C TYR A 779 22.57 -8.65 12.51
N ASN A 780 21.42 -9.16 12.05
CA ASN A 780 20.58 -10.07 12.83
C ASN A 780 21.13 -11.51 12.81
N ILE A 781 21.76 -11.95 11.71
CA ILE A 781 22.47 -13.23 11.65
C ILE A 781 23.64 -13.24 12.65
N LEU A 782 24.49 -12.20 12.64
CA LEU A 782 25.60 -12.03 13.57
C LEU A 782 25.11 -11.96 15.03
N LYS A 783 24.02 -11.24 15.30
CA LYS A 783 23.39 -11.14 16.62
C LYS A 783 22.89 -12.49 17.15
N GLN A 784 22.30 -13.34 16.31
CA GLN A 784 21.95 -14.71 16.70
C GLN A 784 23.19 -15.58 16.89
N LEU A 785 24.20 -15.52 16.01
CA LEU A 785 25.44 -16.28 16.15
C LEU A 785 26.22 -15.96 17.44
N LEU A 786 26.23 -14.69 17.86
CA LEU A 786 26.87 -14.26 19.10
C LEU A 786 25.99 -14.49 20.35
N GLY A 787 24.67 -14.35 20.22
CA GLY A 787 23.72 -14.42 21.34
C GLY A 787 23.15 -15.81 21.64
N ASN A 788 23.17 -16.73 20.67
CA ASN A 788 22.42 -17.99 20.74
C ASN A 788 23.32 -19.22 20.58
N PRO A 789 23.74 -19.88 21.68
CA PRO A 789 24.63 -21.06 21.63
C PRO A 789 23.98 -22.32 21.04
N SER A 790 22.70 -22.26 20.63
CA SER A 790 22.07 -23.32 19.83
C SER A 790 22.36 -23.20 18.33
N MET A 791 22.75 -22.02 17.86
CA MET A 791 23.11 -21.76 16.47
C MET A 791 24.59 -22.08 16.21
N LYS A 792 24.91 -22.59 15.01
CA LYS A 792 26.29 -22.90 14.57
C LYS A 792 26.47 -22.49 13.12
N SER A 793 27.48 -21.67 12.83
CA SER A 793 27.91 -21.42 11.45
C SER A 793 28.94 -22.45 10.99
N VAL A 794 28.86 -22.80 9.71
CA VAL A 794 29.72 -23.76 9.00
C VAL A 794 30.01 -23.20 7.60
N ARG A 795 31.29 -23.12 7.25
CA ARG A 795 31.73 -22.72 5.92
C ARG A 795 31.55 -23.86 4.93
N HIS A 796 30.85 -23.59 3.83
CA HIS A 796 30.72 -24.53 2.73
C HIS A 796 31.84 -24.29 1.71
N GLU A 797 32.96 -24.99 1.92
CA GLU A 797 34.18 -24.82 1.12
C GLU A 797 34.02 -24.91 -0.42
N PRO A 798 33.11 -25.71 -1.01
CA PRO A 798 32.85 -25.68 -2.44
C PRO A 798 32.33 -24.32 -2.94
N THR A 799 31.39 -23.70 -2.21
CA THR A 799 30.75 -22.43 -2.61
C THR A 799 31.47 -21.19 -2.06
N LYS A 800 32.42 -21.38 -1.13
CA LYS A 800 33.16 -20.32 -0.40
C LYS A 800 32.28 -19.37 0.43
N THR A 801 31.08 -19.81 0.78
CA THR A 801 30.10 -19.05 1.58
C THR A 801 29.79 -19.74 2.91
N GLN A 802 28.97 -19.12 3.74
CA GLN A 802 28.54 -19.68 5.03
C GLN A 802 27.12 -20.26 4.94
N PHE A 803 26.84 -21.25 5.78
CA PHE A 803 25.51 -21.50 6.28
C PHE A 803 25.54 -21.63 7.80
N ALA A 804 24.43 -21.37 8.46
CA ALA A 804 24.30 -21.56 9.89
C ALA A 804 22.96 -22.18 10.25
N TYR A 805 22.91 -23.00 11.30
CA TYR A 805 21.72 -23.77 11.66
C TYR A 805 21.55 -23.91 13.16
N PHE A 806 20.30 -24.11 13.60
CA PHE A 806 19.95 -24.30 15.01
C PHE A 806 19.93 -25.79 15.39
N ASN A 807 20.28 -26.09 16.66
CA ASN A 807 20.17 -27.42 17.27
C ASN A 807 18.69 -27.84 17.47
N GLY A 808 17.98 -28.10 16.38
CA GLY A 808 16.55 -28.43 16.35
C GLY A 808 15.90 -28.37 14.96
N GLY A 809 16.59 -27.79 13.97
CA GLY A 809 16.03 -27.46 12.66
C GLY A 809 15.86 -25.95 12.50
N GLY A 810 15.95 -25.47 11.26
CA GLY A 810 16.10 -24.05 10.94
C GLY A 810 17.54 -23.75 10.51
N LEU A 811 17.71 -23.28 9.29
CA LEU A 811 18.98 -22.99 8.64
C LEU A 811 18.91 -21.67 7.86
N VAL A 812 20.01 -20.92 7.84
CA VAL A 812 20.25 -19.74 7.00
C VAL A 812 21.50 -19.95 6.15
N THR A 813 21.48 -19.55 4.88
CA THR A 813 22.70 -19.40 4.05
C THR A 813 22.96 -17.92 3.82
N TYR A 814 24.22 -17.49 3.92
CA TYR A 814 24.59 -16.07 3.98
C TYR A 814 26.08 -15.85 3.66
N ASP A 815 26.46 -14.59 3.44
CA ASP A 815 27.86 -14.16 3.37
C ASP A 815 28.39 -13.63 4.70
N ASN A 816 29.69 -13.82 4.96
CA ASN A 816 30.39 -13.23 6.09
C ASN A 816 31.68 -12.53 5.64
N GLU A 817 32.41 -11.93 6.59
CA GLU A 817 33.64 -11.18 6.34
C GLU A 817 34.65 -11.95 5.47
N GLN A 818 34.76 -13.28 5.67
CA GLN A 818 35.63 -14.14 4.87
C GLN A 818 35.10 -14.29 3.43
N SER A 819 33.82 -14.64 3.23
CA SER A 819 33.28 -14.88 1.89
C SER A 819 33.17 -13.61 1.05
N ILE A 820 32.93 -12.45 1.68
CA ILE A 820 33.02 -11.14 1.02
C ILE A 820 34.47 -10.86 0.59
N CYS A 821 35.48 -11.21 1.39
CA CYS A 821 36.88 -11.12 0.99
C CYS A 821 37.22 -12.09 -0.15
N ASP A 822 36.73 -13.34 -0.10
CA ASP A 822 36.93 -14.33 -1.18
C ASP A 822 36.33 -13.82 -2.52
N LYS A 823 35.13 -13.22 -2.48
CA LYS A 823 34.47 -12.59 -3.63
C LYS A 823 35.25 -11.36 -4.12
N ALA A 824 35.89 -10.61 -3.23
CA ALA A 824 36.79 -9.52 -3.61
C ALA A 824 38.10 -10.01 -4.26
N GLU A 825 38.66 -11.13 -3.80
CA GLU A 825 39.77 -11.81 -4.49
C GLU A 825 39.37 -12.29 -5.89
N TYR A 826 38.20 -12.92 -6.03
CA TYR A 826 37.65 -13.35 -7.32
C TYR A 826 37.52 -12.18 -8.32
N VAL A 827 37.06 -11.01 -7.89
CA VAL A 827 36.97 -9.79 -8.74
C VAL A 827 38.34 -9.29 -9.20
N ILE A 828 39.34 -9.32 -8.32
CA ILE A 828 40.71 -8.91 -8.64
C ILE A 828 41.33 -9.88 -9.66
N ASP A 829 41.25 -11.18 -9.41
CA ASP A 829 41.88 -12.22 -10.23
C ASP A 829 41.24 -12.33 -11.63
N ASN A 830 39.91 -12.24 -11.71
CA ASN A 830 39.17 -12.26 -12.98
C ASN A 830 39.09 -10.89 -13.67
N ARG A 831 39.68 -9.84 -13.07
CA ARG A 831 39.73 -8.46 -13.60
C ARG A 831 38.35 -7.87 -13.91
N LEU A 832 37.40 -8.11 -13.00
CA LEU A 832 36.07 -7.55 -13.08
C LEU A 832 36.09 -6.04 -12.71
N ASN A 833 34.99 -5.34 -13.00
CA ASN A 833 34.87 -3.91 -12.69
C ASN A 833 34.72 -3.65 -11.18
N GLY A 834 34.00 -4.51 -10.46
CA GLY A 834 33.69 -4.25 -9.06
C GLY A 834 32.49 -5.01 -8.50
N PHE A 835 31.69 -4.31 -7.68
CA PHE A 835 30.67 -4.88 -6.81
C PHE A 835 29.37 -4.09 -6.81
N LEU A 836 28.28 -4.81 -6.62
CA LEU A 836 26.92 -4.35 -6.31
C LEU A 836 26.55 -4.90 -4.93
N ILE A 837 26.12 -4.07 -3.98
CA ILE A 837 25.77 -4.51 -2.62
C ILE A 837 24.26 -4.37 -2.39
N TRP A 838 23.59 -5.48 -2.07
CA TRP A 838 22.20 -5.49 -1.58
C TRP A 838 22.17 -5.99 -0.12
N GLU A 839 21.84 -5.18 0.88
CA GLU A 839 21.72 -3.72 0.87
C GLU A 839 22.57 -3.11 2.01
N LEU A 840 22.94 -1.83 1.86
CA LEU A 840 24.00 -1.20 2.65
C LEU A 840 23.74 -1.16 4.17
N SER A 841 22.47 -1.15 4.60
CA SER A 841 22.09 -1.13 6.01
C SER A 841 22.14 -2.51 6.68
N GLY A 842 22.15 -3.60 5.91
CA GLY A 842 22.13 -4.98 6.38
C GLY A 842 23.42 -5.40 7.13
N ASP A 843 24.51 -4.69 6.87
CA ASP A 843 25.81 -4.82 7.55
C ASP A 843 25.99 -3.81 8.71
N LEU A 844 25.18 -2.74 8.77
CA LEU A 844 25.34 -1.68 9.76
C LEU A 844 24.97 -2.17 11.17
N LEU A 845 25.93 -2.12 12.10
CA LEU A 845 25.71 -2.49 13.51
C LEU A 845 25.34 -1.27 14.37
N GLU A 846 24.85 -1.52 15.60
CA GLU A 846 24.41 -0.49 16.56
C GLU A 846 25.52 0.51 16.97
N ASP A 847 26.80 0.11 16.85
CA ASP A 847 27.97 0.97 17.06
C ASP A 847 28.45 1.68 15.78
N LYS A 848 27.69 1.55 14.68
CA LYS A 848 27.96 2.02 13.31
C LYS A 848 29.13 1.34 12.60
N SER A 849 29.67 0.23 13.14
CA SER A 849 30.59 -0.62 12.38
C SER A 849 29.86 -1.33 11.23
N THR A 850 30.62 -1.72 10.22
CA THR A 850 30.14 -2.33 8.96
C THR A 850 31.13 -3.42 8.54
N PRO A 851 31.14 -4.58 9.24
CA PRO A 851 32.19 -5.60 9.10
C PRO A 851 32.32 -6.23 7.70
N LEU A 852 31.23 -6.41 6.95
CA LEU A 852 31.29 -6.92 5.58
C LEU A 852 31.92 -5.90 4.63
N LEU A 853 31.46 -4.65 4.67
CA LEU A 853 31.99 -3.55 3.87
C LEU A 853 33.45 -3.21 4.25
N ASP A 854 33.79 -3.33 5.53
CA ASP A 854 35.17 -3.23 6.02
C ASP A 854 36.05 -4.37 5.50
N SER A 855 35.54 -5.60 5.42
CA SER A 855 36.30 -6.73 4.87
C SER A 855 36.61 -6.53 3.39
N LEU A 856 35.60 -6.14 2.61
CA LEU A 856 35.76 -5.72 1.21
C LEU A 856 36.83 -4.63 1.07
N ASN A 857 36.72 -3.56 1.86
CA ASN A 857 37.66 -2.44 1.83
C ASN A 857 39.09 -2.86 2.22
N LYS A 858 39.27 -3.73 3.21
CA LYS A 858 40.58 -4.25 3.62
C LYS A 858 41.23 -5.05 2.48
N LYS A 859 40.47 -5.89 1.76
CA LYS A 859 40.99 -6.67 0.63
C LYS A 859 41.31 -5.80 -0.60
N LEU A 860 40.52 -4.77 -0.89
CA LEU A 860 40.82 -3.84 -1.98
C LEU A 860 42.04 -2.96 -1.68
N ASN A 861 42.18 -2.47 -0.44
CA ASN A 861 43.35 -1.68 -0.01
C ASN A 861 44.62 -2.52 0.18
N ASN A 862 44.49 -3.83 0.45
CA ASN A 862 45.60 -4.78 0.49
C ASN A 862 45.24 -6.08 -0.28
N PRO A 863 45.44 -6.11 -1.61
CA PRO A 863 45.17 -7.31 -2.42
C PRO A 863 45.94 -8.56 -1.98
N SER A 864 47.07 -8.41 -1.26
CA SER A 864 47.87 -9.54 -0.75
C SER A 864 47.33 -10.16 0.56
N MET A 865 46.34 -9.53 1.20
CA MET A 865 45.71 -10.04 2.42
C MET A 865 45.08 -11.42 2.19
N GLN A 866 45.34 -12.38 3.08
CA GLN A 866 44.68 -13.68 3.05
C GLN A 866 43.28 -13.58 3.69
N CYS A 867 42.24 -14.06 3.00
CA CYS A 867 40.87 -13.86 3.47
C CYS A 867 40.51 -14.64 4.74
N SER A 868 41.29 -15.67 5.09
CA SER A 868 41.26 -16.35 6.41
C SER A 868 41.43 -15.41 7.59
N ASP A 869 42.22 -14.36 7.42
CA ASP A 869 42.76 -13.56 8.53
C ASP A 869 41.72 -12.56 9.06
N THR A 870 40.64 -12.35 8.31
CA THR A 870 39.50 -11.47 8.66
C THR A 870 38.83 -11.88 9.98
N ILE A 871 38.85 -13.18 10.31
CA ILE A 871 38.13 -13.80 11.43
C ILE A 871 38.66 -13.37 12.81
N GLU A 872 39.94 -12.99 12.94
CA GLU A 872 40.54 -12.70 14.26
C GLU A 872 40.00 -11.42 14.92
N THR A 873 39.38 -10.52 14.15
CA THR A 873 38.97 -9.18 14.62
C THR A 873 37.85 -9.23 15.66
N THR A 874 36.89 -10.15 15.52
CA THR A 874 35.55 -10.04 16.14
C THR A 874 35.47 -10.60 17.57
N ILE A 875 36.48 -11.36 18.02
CA ILE A 875 36.42 -12.13 19.30
C ILE A 875 37.03 -11.37 20.49
N SER A 876 37.92 -10.38 20.26
CA SER A 876 38.79 -9.84 21.32
C SER A 876 38.14 -8.82 22.29
N SER A 877 36.86 -8.46 22.13
CA SER A 877 36.24 -7.33 22.83
C SER A 877 35.45 -7.68 24.10
N SER A 878 35.17 -8.96 24.40
CA SER A 878 34.42 -9.35 25.59
C SER A 878 35.08 -10.50 26.38
N THR A 879 35.74 -10.16 27.49
CA THR A 879 36.17 -11.14 28.51
C THR A 879 36.20 -10.49 29.89
N THR A 880 35.08 -10.61 30.62
CA THR A 880 35.02 -10.38 32.06
C THR A 880 34.43 -11.61 32.73
N SER A 881 35.12 -12.15 33.73
CA SER A 881 34.87 -13.47 34.30
C SER A 881 33.58 -13.59 35.11
N THR A 882 32.99 -14.79 35.14
CA THR A 882 32.54 -15.43 36.40
C THR A 882 32.65 -16.96 36.30
N THR A 883 33.20 -17.58 37.33
CA THR A 883 33.48 -19.03 37.43
C THR A 883 32.32 -19.79 38.09
N SER A 884 31.93 -20.99 37.61
CA SER A 884 31.51 -22.09 38.51
C SER A 884 31.38 -23.49 37.88
N THR A 885 32.18 -24.42 38.40
CA THR A 885 31.84 -25.81 38.78
C THR A 885 31.21 -26.80 37.76
N THR A 886 32.04 -27.74 37.32
CA THR A 886 31.70 -29.03 36.69
C THR A 886 30.79 -29.92 37.55
N ARG A 887 29.88 -30.69 36.92
CA ARG A 887 29.48 -32.02 37.42
C ARG A 887 29.07 -32.97 36.28
N THR A 888 29.39 -34.25 36.44
CA THR A 888 29.39 -35.27 35.37
C THR A 888 28.31 -36.34 35.58
N SER A 889 28.11 -37.23 34.59
CA SER A 889 27.46 -38.55 34.67
C SER A 889 25.91 -38.59 34.66
N THR A 890 25.22 -39.56 34.05
CA THR A 890 25.51 -40.59 32.99
C THR A 890 24.14 -41.07 32.46
N ALA A 891 24.08 -41.60 31.23
CA ALA A 891 22.84 -42.17 30.65
C ALA A 891 22.44 -43.53 31.26
N MET A 892 21.15 -43.91 31.15
CA MET A 892 20.70 -45.30 31.27
C MET A 892 19.46 -45.59 30.42
N THR A 893 19.35 -46.83 29.93
CA THR A 893 18.31 -47.36 29.03
C THR A 893 17.31 -48.27 29.74
N GLY A 894 16.07 -48.33 29.27
CA GLY A 894 15.06 -49.33 29.68
C GLY A 894 13.95 -49.48 28.64
N ALA A 895 13.39 -50.68 28.47
CA ALA A 895 12.47 -51.02 27.36
C ALA A 895 11.42 -52.08 27.74
N THR A 896 10.57 -52.48 26.78
CA THR A 896 9.48 -53.49 26.85
C THR A 896 8.26 -53.10 27.73
N THR A 897 7.03 -53.61 27.53
CA THR A 897 6.60 -54.90 26.92
C THR A 897 5.26 -54.83 26.16
N THR A 898 4.97 -55.84 25.33
CA THR A 898 3.81 -56.04 24.43
C THR A 898 2.62 -56.83 25.00
N SER A 899 1.45 -56.75 24.36
CA SER A 899 0.41 -57.81 24.34
C SER A 899 -0.39 -57.83 23.01
N THR A 900 -1.00 -58.97 22.63
CA THR A 900 -1.45 -59.25 21.25
C THR A 900 -2.64 -60.24 21.12
N SER A 901 -3.56 -60.02 20.15
CA SER A 901 -4.47 -61.03 19.54
C SER A 901 -5.21 -60.40 18.32
N THR A 902 -5.11 -60.84 17.05
CA THR A 902 -5.60 -62.06 16.34
C THR A 902 -7.14 -62.21 16.27
N SER A 903 -7.81 -62.50 15.13
CA SER A 903 -7.39 -62.66 13.71
C SER A 903 -8.62 -62.78 12.74
N SER A 904 -8.49 -62.26 11.50
CA SER A 904 -9.19 -62.63 10.22
C SER A 904 -10.75 -62.55 10.13
N ALA A 905 -11.40 -62.40 8.95
CA ALA A 905 -10.92 -62.59 7.56
C ALA A 905 -11.57 -61.64 6.50
N THR A 906 -10.75 -61.27 5.51
CA THR A 906 -11.03 -60.88 4.10
C THR A 906 -12.42 -60.40 3.63
N LEU A 907 -12.45 -59.16 3.11
CA LEU A 907 -12.82 -58.84 1.72
C LEU A 907 -12.16 -57.49 1.32
N PHE A 908 -11.83 -57.32 0.04
CA PHE A 908 -11.21 -56.13 -0.58
C PHE A 908 -12.01 -55.80 -1.85
N PRO A 909 -12.19 -54.52 -2.25
CA PRO A 909 -11.06 -53.71 -2.76
C PRO A 909 -11.10 -52.20 -2.41
N MET A 910 -10.12 -51.48 -2.97
CA MET A 910 -9.91 -50.02 -2.98
C MET A 910 -9.54 -49.38 -1.63
N SER A 911 -8.29 -48.90 -1.58
CA SER A 911 -7.81 -47.98 -0.55
C SER A 911 -8.13 -46.54 -0.96
N SER A 912 -9.07 -45.89 -0.26
CA SER A 912 -9.00 -44.44 -0.11
C SER A 912 -7.66 -44.07 0.55
N PRO A 913 -7.05 -42.91 0.25
CA PRO A 913 -5.93 -42.42 1.05
C PRO A 913 -6.37 -42.29 2.51
N ILE A 914 -5.45 -42.54 3.44
CA ILE A 914 -5.71 -42.26 4.86
C ILE A 914 -5.77 -40.75 5.00
N ILE A 915 -6.98 -40.20 5.10
CA ILE A 915 -7.19 -38.81 5.51
C ILE A 915 -6.56 -38.67 6.90
N ASN A 916 -5.60 -37.75 7.03
CA ASN A 916 -5.00 -37.37 8.31
C ASN A 916 -6.04 -36.60 9.14
N ARG A 917 -7.05 -37.31 9.62
CA ARG A 917 -8.09 -36.77 10.50
C ARG A 917 -7.40 -36.29 11.78
N PRO A 918 -7.48 -34.99 12.13
CA PRO A 918 -6.87 -34.51 13.36
C PRO A 918 -7.44 -35.29 14.55
N PRO A 919 -6.60 -35.95 15.38
CA PRO A 919 -7.10 -36.37 16.69
C PRO A 919 -7.52 -35.11 17.44
N THR A 920 -8.59 -35.20 18.24
CA THR A 920 -8.99 -34.10 19.14
C THR A 920 -7.82 -33.78 20.08
N ASN A 921 -7.05 -32.75 19.74
CA ASN A 921 -5.85 -32.38 20.48
C ASN A 921 -6.26 -31.75 21.83
N LYS A 922 -5.32 -31.69 22.77
CA LYS A 922 -5.57 -31.18 24.12
C LYS A 922 -5.97 -29.70 24.09
N ALA A 923 -5.46 -28.94 23.12
CA ALA A 923 -5.91 -27.58 22.88
C ALA A 923 -7.41 -27.51 22.56
N ALA A 924 -7.91 -28.24 21.56
CA ALA A 924 -9.32 -28.25 21.18
C ALA A 924 -10.25 -28.68 22.33
N LEU A 925 -9.82 -29.65 23.16
CA LEU A 925 -10.55 -30.06 24.36
C LEU A 925 -10.58 -28.96 25.44
N ALA A 926 -9.49 -28.20 25.60
CA ALA A 926 -9.44 -27.05 26.50
C ALA A 926 -10.25 -25.85 25.97
N VAL A 927 -10.27 -25.64 24.66
CA VAL A 927 -11.14 -24.64 23.99
C VAL A 927 -12.61 -24.97 24.21
N GLU A 928 -13.06 -26.21 23.93
CA GLU A 928 -14.45 -26.63 24.20
C GLU A 928 -14.82 -26.46 25.69
N ALA A 929 -13.88 -26.70 26.62
CA ALA A 929 -14.12 -26.52 28.06
C ALA A 929 -14.30 -25.04 28.46
N VAL A 930 -13.60 -24.09 27.82
CA VAL A 930 -13.80 -22.65 28.02
C VAL A 930 -15.09 -22.18 27.37
N LEU A 931 -15.41 -22.63 26.16
CA LEU A 931 -16.67 -22.29 25.49
C LEU A 931 -17.89 -22.73 26.32
N GLU A 932 -17.88 -23.95 26.86
CA GLU A 932 -18.99 -24.48 27.67
C GLU A 932 -19.14 -23.78 29.01
N LYS A 933 -18.03 -23.33 29.62
CA LYS A 933 -18.04 -22.43 30.79
C LYS A 933 -18.66 -21.07 30.44
N SER A 934 -18.40 -20.56 29.23
CA SER A 934 -18.81 -19.23 28.79
C SER A 934 -20.13 -19.21 28.00
N LYS A 935 -20.87 -20.32 27.85
CA LYS A 935 -22.08 -20.34 27.01
C LYS A 935 -23.13 -19.29 27.39
N GLU A 936 -23.34 -19.09 28.69
CA GLU A 936 -24.31 -18.11 29.19
C GLU A 936 -23.86 -16.68 28.88
N SER A 937 -22.56 -16.37 28.93
CA SER A 937 -22.04 -15.06 28.53
C SER A 937 -21.96 -14.88 27.02
N ILE A 938 -21.83 -15.97 26.25
CA ILE A 938 -21.95 -15.94 24.79
C ILE A 938 -23.38 -15.54 24.40
N ASP A 939 -24.41 -16.28 24.83
CA ASP A 939 -25.82 -15.95 24.49
C ASP A 939 -26.28 -14.60 25.10
N SER A 940 -25.89 -14.28 26.34
CA SER A 940 -26.39 -13.07 27.04
C SER A 940 -25.55 -11.81 26.89
N LYS A 941 -24.37 -11.86 26.25
CA LYS A 941 -23.49 -10.69 26.04
C LYS A 941 -22.86 -10.58 24.66
N ILE A 942 -22.59 -11.70 23.97
CA ILE A 942 -21.92 -11.71 22.66
C ILE A 942 -22.96 -11.75 21.54
N LEU A 943 -23.85 -12.74 21.57
CA LEU A 943 -24.90 -12.96 20.56
C LEU A 943 -26.11 -12.03 20.78
N LEU A 944 -25.86 -10.71 20.89
CA LEU A 944 -26.89 -9.70 21.12
C LEU A 944 -27.21 -8.91 19.85
N TYR A 945 -28.50 -8.64 19.62
CA TYR A 945 -28.96 -7.70 18.60
C TYR A 945 -29.54 -6.43 19.20
N GLN A 946 -29.53 -5.35 18.43
CA GLN A 946 -30.11 -4.07 18.84
C GLN A 946 -31.57 -3.97 18.38
N THR A 947 -32.47 -3.76 19.34
CA THR A 947 -33.88 -3.47 19.06
C THR A 947 -34.06 -2.03 18.55
N PRO A 948 -35.19 -1.69 17.89
CA PRO A 948 -35.51 -0.31 17.50
C PRO A 948 -35.60 0.70 18.67
N ASN A 949 -35.62 0.23 19.92
CA ASN A 949 -35.58 1.05 21.13
C ASN A 949 -34.16 1.21 21.69
N TYR A 950 -33.12 0.88 20.91
CA TYR A 950 -31.70 0.84 21.28
C TYR A 950 -31.33 -0.12 22.43
N GLN A 951 -32.27 -0.96 22.88
CA GLN A 951 -32.00 -2.02 23.86
C GLN A 951 -31.30 -3.20 23.18
N TRP A 952 -30.26 -3.75 23.81
CA TRP A 952 -29.57 -4.96 23.38
C TRP A 952 -30.18 -6.20 24.04
N ILE A 953 -30.59 -7.20 23.26
CA ILE A 953 -31.17 -8.47 23.74
C ILE A 953 -30.65 -9.67 22.93
N PRO A 954 -30.71 -10.91 23.45
CA PRO A 954 -30.19 -12.10 22.76
C PRO A 954 -30.80 -12.32 21.37
N SER A 955 -29.95 -12.64 20.39
CA SER A 955 -30.33 -12.92 19.00
C SER A 955 -31.17 -14.18 18.91
N ASP A 956 -32.35 -14.06 18.31
CA ASP A 956 -33.25 -15.19 18.07
C ASP A 956 -32.79 -16.07 16.90
N VAL A 957 -31.97 -15.51 15.99
CA VAL A 957 -31.33 -16.25 14.89
C VAL A 957 -30.08 -17.00 15.34
N TYR A 958 -29.23 -16.41 16.19
CA TYR A 958 -27.92 -16.95 16.56
C TYR A 958 -27.85 -17.36 18.03
N ARG A 959 -27.72 -18.67 18.28
CA ARG A 959 -27.57 -19.26 19.62
C ARG A 959 -26.26 -20.03 19.76
N TYR A 960 -25.74 -20.13 20.98
CA TYR A 960 -24.52 -20.89 21.31
C TYR A 960 -24.55 -22.35 20.87
N ASN A 961 -25.70 -23.04 20.99
CA ASN A 961 -25.82 -24.46 20.63
C ASN A 961 -25.60 -24.72 19.13
N ASP A 962 -26.13 -23.85 18.27
CA ASP A 962 -25.91 -23.91 16.81
C ASP A 962 -24.43 -23.65 16.49
N PHE A 963 -23.85 -22.63 17.14
CA PHE A 963 -22.44 -22.25 16.99
C PHE A 963 -21.50 -23.41 17.36
N LEU A 964 -21.71 -24.03 18.52
CA LEU A 964 -20.89 -25.15 19.00
C LEU A 964 -21.03 -26.39 18.11
N SER A 965 -22.21 -26.60 17.53
CA SER A 965 -22.46 -27.72 16.59
C SER A 965 -21.71 -27.51 15.28
N ALA A 966 -21.82 -26.31 14.68
CA ALA A 966 -21.04 -25.91 13.51
C ALA A 966 -19.53 -25.97 13.76
N LEU A 967 -19.05 -25.45 14.90
CA LEU A 967 -17.63 -25.48 15.26
C LEU A 967 -17.12 -26.92 15.32
N ARG A 968 -17.86 -27.82 15.98
CA ARG A 968 -17.53 -29.25 16.08
C ARG A 968 -17.50 -29.94 14.73
N VAL A 969 -18.41 -29.60 13.81
CA VAL A 969 -18.36 -30.04 12.41
C VAL A 969 -17.05 -29.58 11.77
N MET A 970 -16.79 -28.26 11.79
CA MET A 970 -15.71 -27.63 11.05
C MET A 970 -14.31 -27.97 11.57
N TYR A 971 -14.16 -28.37 12.84
CA TYR A 971 -12.86 -28.81 13.38
C TYR A 971 -12.64 -30.34 13.43
N LYS A 972 -13.69 -31.17 13.51
CA LYS A 972 -13.56 -32.65 13.62
C LYS A 972 -13.65 -33.37 12.28
N ASN A 973 -14.47 -32.84 11.38
CA ASN A 973 -14.67 -33.37 10.03
C ASN A 973 -13.92 -32.51 9.00
N GLY A 974 -13.99 -31.18 9.17
CA GLY A 974 -13.40 -30.24 8.22
C GLY A 974 -14.15 -30.21 6.89
N VAL A 975 -13.62 -29.44 5.94
CA VAL A 975 -14.13 -29.29 4.57
C VAL A 975 -12.94 -29.18 3.64
N ALA A 976 -12.92 -29.91 2.51
CA ALA A 976 -11.80 -29.91 1.56
C ALA A 976 -10.40 -30.22 2.19
N ASN A 977 -10.35 -31.04 3.25
CA ASN A 977 -9.17 -31.28 4.12
C ASN A 977 -8.65 -30.05 4.89
N LYS A 978 -9.37 -28.92 4.89
CA LYS A 978 -9.12 -27.77 5.76
C LYS A 978 -10.03 -27.84 7.00
N PHE A 979 -9.54 -27.33 8.12
CA PHE A 979 -10.22 -27.44 9.43
C PHE A 979 -10.28 -26.08 10.13
N PHE A 980 -11.32 -25.84 10.92
CA PHE A 980 -11.36 -24.67 11.81
C PHE A 980 -10.28 -24.81 12.89
N TYR A 981 -9.42 -23.80 13.03
CA TYR A 981 -8.22 -23.89 13.84
C TYR A 981 -8.54 -23.73 15.34
N MET A 982 -8.28 -24.80 16.10
CA MET A 982 -8.59 -24.92 17.53
C MET A 982 -7.35 -24.83 18.44
N GLY A 983 -6.20 -24.42 17.89
CA GLY A 983 -4.93 -24.36 18.63
C GLY A 983 -4.05 -25.61 18.50
N ASP A 984 -2.77 -25.46 18.82
CA ASP A 984 -1.74 -26.51 18.77
C ASP A 984 -1.52 -27.18 20.15
N ASP A 985 -0.90 -28.36 20.22
CA ASP A 985 -0.63 -29.07 21.48
C ASP A 985 0.58 -28.51 22.27
N CYS A 986 0.58 -27.19 22.49
CA CYS A 986 1.61 -26.41 23.20
C CYS A 986 0.99 -25.58 24.38
N PRO A 987 1.80 -24.96 25.26
CA PRO A 987 1.30 -24.29 26.47
C PRO A 987 0.24 -23.19 26.22
N ASN A 988 0.44 -22.34 25.20
CA ASN A 988 -0.52 -21.29 24.82
C ASN A 988 -1.53 -21.75 23.74
N GLY A 989 -1.48 -23.01 23.30
CA GLY A 989 -2.24 -23.52 22.16
C GLY A 989 -3.74 -23.26 22.23
N HIS A 990 -4.34 -23.57 23.38
CA HIS A 990 -5.77 -23.32 23.64
C HIS A 990 -6.14 -21.83 23.56
N LYS A 991 -5.22 -20.91 23.88
CA LYS A 991 -5.43 -19.46 23.68
C LYS A 991 -5.44 -19.10 22.20
N TYR A 992 -4.57 -19.70 21.37
CA TYR A 992 -4.62 -19.46 19.93
C TYR A 992 -5.98 -19.85 19.34
N GLY A 993 -6.53 -21.00 19.74
CA GLY A 993 -7.87 -21.44 19.34
C GLY A 993 -8.98 -20.49 19.80
N LEU A 994 -8.92 -20.03 21.05
CA LEU A 994 -9.89 -19.05 21.58
C LEU A 994 -9.77 -17.67 20.91
N VAL A 995 -8.58 -17.21 20.53
CA VAL A 995 -8.40 -15.97 19.76
C VAL A 995 -8.94 -16.09 18.34
N ASN A 996 -8.74 -17.22 17.66
CA ASN A 996 -9.32 -17.49 16.34
C ASN A 996 -10.85 -17.39 16.39
N ILE A 997 -11.46 -18.04 17.39
CA ILE A 997 -12.90 -17.97 17.66
C ILE A 997 -13.35 -16.54 18.02
N ALA A 998 -12.58 -15.82 18.84
CA ALA A 998 -12.91 -14.45 19.22
C ALA A 998 -12.89 -13.51 18.01
N ALA A 999 -11.91 -13.66 17.11
CA ALA A 999 -11.82 -12.89 15.88
C ALA A 999 -13.00 -13.18 14.95
N PHE A 1000 -13.36 -14.46 14.75
CA PHE A 1000 -14.52 -14.89 13.96
C PHE A 1000 -15.85 -14.34 14.51
N LEU A 1001 -16.05 -14.44 15.83
CA LEU A 1001 -17.23 -13.90 16.51
C LEU A 1001 -17.27 -12.37 16.44
N ALA A 1002 -16.13 -11.68 16.48
CA ALA A 1002 -16.07 -10.22 16.40
C ALA A 1002 -16.55 -9.66 15.06
N GLN A 1003 -16.23 -10.33 13.94
CA GLN A 1003 -16.76 -9.99 12.63
C GLN A 1003 -18.24 -10.35 12.54
N SER A 1004 -18.61 -11.58 12.95
CA SER A 1004 -20.00 -12.06 13.03
C SER A 1004 -20.94 -11.08 13.76
N MET A 1005 -20.45 -10.47 14.84
CA MET A 1005 -21.16 -9.45 15.62
C MET A 1005 -21.44 -8.16 14.83
N LYS A 1006 -20.54 -7.79 13.91
CA LYS A 1006 -20.68 -6.62 13.05
C LYS A 1006 -21.59 -6.88 11.85
N GLU A 1007 -21.43 -8.00 11.15
CA GLU A 1007 -22.14 -8.25 9.87
C GLU A 1007 -23.64 -8.52 10.06
N THR A 1008 -24.00 -9.43 10.97
CA THR A 1008 -25.35 -10.03 10.98
C THR A 1008 -26.01 -10.06 12.35
N ILE A 1009 -25.27 -10.45 13.39
CA ILE A 1009 -25.83 -10.69 14.74
C ILE A 1009 -26.44 -9.39 15.30
N LYS A 1010 -25.77 -8.24 15.16
CA LYS A 1010 -26.29 -6.96 15.68
C LYS A 1010 -27.64 -6.55 15.05
N TYR A 1011 -27.95 -7.07 13.86
CA TYR A 1011 -29.20 -6.86 13.11
C TYR A 1011 -30.22 -8.00 13.26
N ASN A 1012 -29.88 -9.10 13.96
CA ASN A 1012 -30.66 -10.35 14.05
C ASN A 1012 -31.00 -10.97 12.67
N ALA A 1013 -30.17 -10.71 11.66
CA ALA A 1013 -30.42 -11.11 10.27
C ALA A 1013 -29.63 -12.38 9.91
N CYS A 1014 -30.16 -13.21 9.00
CA CYS A 1014 -29.42 -14.36 8.45
C CYS A 1014 -29.13 -14.16 6.96
N ASP A 1015 -30.13 -13.75 6.20
CA ASP A 1015 -29.93 -13.13 4.89
C ASP A 1015 -29.56 -11.64 5.07
N GLU A 1016 -28.80 -11.08 4.14
CA GLU A 1016 -28.50 -9.65 4.11
C GLU A 1016 -29.78 -8.78 3.92
N ASN A 1017 -29.71 -7.54 4.40
CA ASN A 1017 -30.74 -6.53 4.12
C ASN A 1017 -30.39 -5.77 2.83
N SER A 1018 -31.39 -5.19 2.17
CA SER A 1018 -31.16 -4.16 1.15
C SER A 1018 -30.63 -2.89 1.81
N TRP A 1019 -29.32 -2.63 1.72
CA TRP A 1019 -28.63 -1.50 2.31
C TRP A 1019 -28.28 -0.40 1.28
N ASP A 1020 -28.14 -0.74 0.00
CA ASP A 1020 -27.70 0.22 -1.04
C ASP A 1020 -28.84 1.19 -1.44
N PHE A 1021 -28.60 2.49 -1.27
CA PHE A 1021 -29.61 3.56 -1.36
C PHE A 1021 -29.41 4.45 -2.59
N VAL A 1022 -29.51 3.84 -3.77
CA VAL A 1022 -29.24 4.47 -5.07
C VAL A 1022 -30.23 5.59 -5.38
N LYS A 1023 -29.71 6.82 -5.57
CA LYS A 1023 -30.47 8.01 -6.02
C LYS A 1023 -31.73 8.29 -5.19
N GLY A 1024 -31.62 8.15 -3.85
CA GLY A 1024 -32.71 8.45 -2.91
C GLY A 1024 -33.76 7.34 -2.79
N ARG A 1025 -33.44 6.11 -3.20
CA ARG A 1025 -34.35 4.95 -3.25
C ARG A 1025 -33.59 3.69 -2.85
N TYR A 1026 -34.29 2.65 -2.38
CA TYR A 1026 -33.74 1.29 -2.26
C TYR A 1026 -34.18 0.47 -3.49
N PRO A 1027 -33.33 0.23 -4.50
CA PRO A 1027 -33.70 -0.59 -5.66
C PRO A 1027 -34.01 -2.02 -5.24
N ILE A 1028 -35.01 -2.62 -5.87
CA ILE A 1028 -35.35 -4.03 -5.61
C ILE A 1028 -34.31 -4.96 -6.27
N SER A 1029 -33.70 -4.51 -7.37
CA SER A 1029 -32.56 -5.16 -8.04
C SER A 1029 -31.27 -5.19 -7.21
N ASN A 1030 -31.26 -4.63 -6.00
CA ASN A 1030 -30.20 -4.85 -5.00
C ASN A 1030 -29.98 -6.36 -4.69
N ALA A 1031 -30.98 -7.22 -4.93
CA ALA A 1031 -30.83 -8.67 -4.84
C ALA A 1031 -29.73 -9.22 -5.78
N CYS A 1032 -29.43 -8.52 -6.88
CA CYS A 1032 -28.37 -8.87 -7.83
C CYS A 1032 -26.97 -8.43 -7.39
N GLY A 1033 -26.86 -7.64 -6.32
CA GLY A 1033 -25.61 -6.98 -5.93
C GLY A 1033 -25.87 -5.60 -5.35
N GLN A 1034 -25.09 -5.26 -4.32
CA GLN A 1034 -25.18 -4.01 -3.58
C GLN A 1034 -23.82 -3.33 -3.51
N LEU A 1035 -23.78 -2.01 -3.35
CA LEU A 1035 -22.54 -1.23 -3.17
C LEU A 1035 -21.54 -1.42 -4.34
N GLY A 1036 -22.07 -1.61 -5.56
CA GLY A 1036 -21.29 -1.88 -6.77
C GLY A 1036 -20.91 -3.35 -7.02
N GLN A 1037 -21.29 -4.27 -6.12
CA GLN A 1037 -21.07 -5.72 -6.31
C GLN A 1037 -22.06 -6.31 -7.34
N SER A 1038 -21.80 -7.55 -7.78
CA SER A 1038 -22.67 -8.29 -8.69
C SER A 1038 -22.60 -9.79 -8.40
N TYR A 1039 -23.54 -10.33 -7.63
CA TYR A 1039 -23.39 -11.66 -7.00
C TYR A 1039 -23.41 -12.84 -8.00
N GLN A 1040 -24.19 -12.73 -9.06
CA GLN A 1040 -24.19 -13.68 -10.19
C GLN A 1040 -22.86 -13.71 -10.98
N ASP A 1041 -22.06 -12.65 -10.88
CA ASP A 1041 -20.80 -12.50 -11.62
C ASP A 1041 -19.56 -12.83 -10.75
N TYR A 1042 -19.78 -13.30 -9.51
CA TYR A 1042 -18.72 -13.77 -8.61
C TYR A 1042 -18.18 -15.13 -9.06
N LYS A 1043 -17.28 -15.08 -10.03
CA LYS A 1043 -16.55 -16.22 -10.60
C LYS A 1043 -15.49 -16.78 -9.66
N CYS A 1044 -15.24 -18.08 -9.77
CA CYS A 1044 -14.08 -18.71 -9.15
C CYS A 1044 -12.83 -18.49 -10.00
N SER A 1045 -11.66 -18.95 -9.53
CA SER A 1045 -10.46 -19.02 -10.37
C SER A 1045 -10.64 -20.02 -11.53
N ALA A 1046 -9.74 -20.02 -12.52
CA ALA A 1046 -9.84 -20.89 -13.69
C ALA A 1046 -9.83 -22.38 -13.33
N GLU A 1047 -9.09 -22.76 -12.29
CA GLU A 1047 -9.00 -24.12 -11.74
C GLU A 1047 -10.31 -24.49 -11.02
N GLU A 1048 -10.89 -23.54 -10.31
CA GLU A 1048 -12.06 -23.70 -9.44
C GLU A 1048 -13.41 -23.50 -10.14
N ALA A 1049 -13.43 -22.94 -11.36
CA ALA A 1049 -14.65 -22.61 -12.12
C ALA A 1049 -15.61 -23.79 -12.30
N HIS A 1050 -15.10 -25.03 -12.26
CA HIS A 1050 -15.92 -26.24 -12.28
C HIS A 1050 -16.87 -26.39 -11.07
N MET A 1051 -16.59 -25.70 -9.95
CA MET A 1051 -17.40 -25.73 -8.72
C MET A 1051 -18.58 -24.74 -8.73
N GLU A 1052 -18.58 -23.73 -9.60
CA GLU A 1052 -19.59 -22.64 -9.60
C GLU A 1052 -21.04 -23.13 -9.69
N CYS A 1053 -21.95 -22.40 -9.05
CA CYS A 1053 -23.37 -22.57 -9.31
C CYS A 1053 -23.77 -22.02 -10.69
N PRO A 1054 -24.57 -22.74 -11.49
CA PRO A 1054 -25.20 -22.17 -12.68
C PRO A 1054 -26.24 -21.12 -12.26
N VAL A 1055 -26.25 -19.98 -12.95
CA VAL A 1055 -27.25 -18.92 -12.74
C VAL A 1055 -28.59 -19.39 -13.32
N ASN A 1056 -29.53 -19.78 -12.45
CA ASN A 1056 -30.87 -20.20 -12.85
C ASN A 1056 -31.83 -18.98 -12.90
N PRO A 1057 -32.26 -18.52 -14.10
CA PRO A 1057 -33.15 -17.36 -14.22
C PRO A 1057 -34.55 -17.61 -13.65
N ASN A 1058 -34.98 -18.87 -13.55
CA ASN A 1058 -36.33 -19.25 -13.10
C ASN A 1058 -36.42 -19.46 -11.58
N MET A 1059 -35.31 -19.38 -10.84
CA MET A 1059 -35.29 -19.54 -9.39
C MET A 1059 -36.06 -18.40 -8.71
N LYS A 1060 -36.89 -18.75 -7.71
CA LYS A 1060 -37.74 -17.82 -6.96
C LYS A 1060 -37.53 -18.01 -5.47
N ILE A 1061 -36.89 -17.03 -4.83
CA ILE A 1061 -36.59 -17.00 -3.39
C ILE A 1061 -36.90 -15.60 -2.88
N LYS A 1062 -37.44 -15.47 -1.67
CA LYS A 1062 -37.56 -14.21 -0.89
C LYS A 1062 -36.80 -14.39 0.42
N ALA A 1063 -36.07 -13.37 0.84
CA ALA A 1063 -35.14 -13.43 1.97
C ALA A 1063 -35.86 -13.54 3.33
N SER A 1064 -35.15 -14.14 4.30
CA SER A 1064 -35.55 -14.19 5.71
C SER A 1064 -34.75 -13.17 6.52
N THR A 1065 -35.38 -12.04 6.86
CA THR A 1065 -34.79 -10.96 7.66
C THR A 1065 -35.66 -10.53 8.84
N ASN A 1066 -35.02 -10.10 9.92
CA ASN A 1066 -35.65 -9.52 11.11
C ASN A 1066 -35.58 -7.98 11.16
N ALA A 1067 -35.45 -7.31 10.01
CA ALA A 1067 -35.43 -5.85 9.87
C ALA A 1067 -36.75 -5.19 10.32
N LYS A 1068 -36.94 -5.03 11.64
CA LYS A 1068 -38.21 -4.67 12.30
C LYS A 1068 -38.27 -3.20 12.79
N TRP A 1069 -37.43 -2.33 12.21
CA TRP A 1069 -37.49 -0.87 12.41
C TRP A 1069 -38.55 -0.20 11.51
N TYR A 1070 -38.80 1.09 11.71
CA TYR A 1070 -39.79 1.84 10.92
C TYR A 1070 -39.24 2.16 9.53
N GLY A 1071 -40.00 1.86 8.48
CA GLY A 1071 -39.55 2.03 7.09
C GLY A 1071 -38.38 1.11 6.71
N ALA A 1072 -38.20 -0.02 7.40
CA ALA A 1072 -37.11 -0.94 7.09
C ALA A 1072 -37.23 -1.47 5.65
N PRO A 1073 -36.11 -1.71 4.94
CA PRO A 1073 -36.12 -2.26 3.58
C PRO A 1073 -36.82 -3.62 3.53
N ALA A 1074 -37.59 -3.86 2.48
CA ALA A 1074 -38.20 -5.16 2.25
C ALA A 1074 -37.14 -6.28 2.10
N PRO A 1075 -37.49 -7.54 2.41
CA PRO A 1075 -36.62 -8.68 2.11
C PRO A 1075 -36.28 -8.73 0.61
N LEU A 1076 -35.01 -8.98 0.30
CA LEU A 1076 -34.54 -9.22 -1.06
C LEU A 1076 -35.30 -10.39 -1.69
N PHE A 1077 -35.53 -10.37 -3.00
CA PHE A 1077 -36.12 -11.50 -3.71
C PHE A 1077 -35.58 -11.61 -5.14
N CYS A 1078 -35.66 -12.82 -5.70
CA CYS A 1078 -35.30 -13.13 -7.08
C CYS A 1078 -36.47 -13.80 -7.82
N GLY A 1079 -36.44 -13.72 -9.15
CA GLY A 1079 -37.44 -14.34 -10.01
C GLY A 1079 -37.24 -14.01 -11.50
N PRO A 1080 -37.86 -14.80 -12.41
CA PRO A 1080 -37.73 -14.62 -13.85
C PRO A 1080 -38.38 -13.34 -14.37
N LYS A 1081 -37.88 -12.81 -15.50
CA LYS A 1081 -38.45 -11.64 -16.18
C LYS A 1081 -39.87 -11.87 -16.74
N THR A 1082 -40.39 -13.09 -16.75
CA THR A 1082 -41.81 -13.38 -17.02
C THR A 1082 -42.74 -12.83 -15.93
N ASP A 1083 -42.25 -12.78 -14.69
CA ASP A 1083 -42.99 -12.40 -13.50
C ASP A 1083 -42.58 -10.98 -13.04
N TYR A 1084 -41.30 -10.64 -13.22
CA TYR A 1084 -40.71 -9.34 -12.89
C TYR A 1084 -39.92 -8.78 -14.08
N PRO A 1085 -40.58 -8.31 -15.17
CA PRO A 1085 -39.91 -7.82 -16.39
C PRO A 1085 -38.90 -6.69 -16.12
N PHE A 1086 -39.22 -5.87 -15.12
CA PHE A 1086 -38.30 -5.00 -14.41
C PHE A 1086 -38.75 -4.92 -12.95
N THR A 1087 -37.90 -4.37 -12.08
CA THR A 1087 -38.26 -3.99 -10.72
C THR A 1087 -37.97 -2.50 -10.48
N GLY A 1088 -38.76 -1.91 -9.60
CA GLY A 1088 -38.58 -0.53 -9.16
C GLY A 1088 -37.86 -0.47 -7.81
N TYR A 1089 -38.48 0.19 -6.83
CA TYR A 1089 -37.84 0.45 -5.54
C TYR A 1089 -38.78 0.21 -4.35
N TRP A 1090 -38.19 0.04 -3.17
CA TRP A 1090 -38.90 0.06 -1.90
C TRP A 1090 -39.07 1.50 -1.41
N ASP A 1091 -40.33 1.96 -1.37
CA ASP A 1091 -40.68 3.28 -0.88
C ASP A 1091 -40.95 3.22 0.63
N HIS A 1092 -39.89 3.37 1.41
CA HIS A 1092 -39.89 3.35 2.87
C HIS A 1092 -40.78 4.43 3.52
N SER A 1093 -41.24 5.45 2.77
CA SER A 1093 -42.07 6.54 3.28
C SER A 1093 -43.56 6.18 3.40
N VAL A 1094 -43.99 5.08 2.77
CA VAL A 1094 -45.40 4.70 2.70
C VAL A 1094 -45.90 4.15 4.03
N GLU A 1095 -46.64 4.98 4.78
CA GLU A 1095 -47.40 4.56 5.96
C GLU A 1095 -48.51 3.55 5.61
N CYS A 1096 -48.22 2.26 5.75
CA CYS A 1096 -49.22 1.18 5.85
C CYS A 1096 -49.80 1.09 7.29
N ASN A 1097 -50.71 0.15 7.56
CA ASN A 1097 -51.48 0.04 8.82
C ASN A 1097 -52.36 1.28 9.14
N LYS A 1098 -53.22 1.64 8.18
CA LYS A 1098 -54.29 2.64 8.31
C LYS A 1098 -55.67 1.96 8.34
N PRO A 1099 -56.10 1.39 9.49
CA PRO A 1099 -57.40 0.72 9.62
C PRO A 1099 -58.61 1.68 9.46
N TRP A 1100 -58.37 3.00 9.46
CA TRP A 1100 -59.36 4.05 9.20
C TRP A 1100 -59.41 4.50 7.72
N ALA A 1101 -58.56 3.96 6.85
CA ALA A 1101 -58.67 4.19 5.40
C ALA A 1101 -59.89 3.46 4.80
N ASN A 1102 -60.28 3.82 3.58
CA ASN A 1102 -61.34 3.12 2.85
C ASN A 1102 -60.89 2.84 1.40
N PRO A 1103 -60.55 1.58 1.05
CA PRO A 1103 -60.49 0.40 1.93
C PRO A 1103 -59.42 0.56 3.04
N PRO A 1104 -59.56 -0.14 4.18
CA PRO A 1104 -58.53 -0.18 5.21
C PRO A 1104 -57.22 -0.75 4.64
N ALA A 1105 -56.10 -0.08 4.92
CA ALA A 1105 -54.78 -0.48 4.41
C ALA A 1105 -53.92 -1.08 5.52
N TYR A 1106 -53.25 -2.19 5.24
CA TYR A 1106 -52.38 -2.90 6.19
C TYR A 1106 -50.96 -3.07 5.63
N CYS A 1107 -50.01 -3.38 6.51
CA CYS A 1107 -48.67 -3.79 6.13
C CYS A 1107 -48.66 -5.31 5.93
N GLU A 1108 -48.31 -5.80 4.73
CA GLU A 1108 -48.50 -7.20 4.31
C GLU A 1108 -47.20 -7.91 3.87
N GLU A 1109 -46.06 -7.21 3.81
CA GLU A 1109 -44.84 -7.71 3.15
C GLU A 1109 -43.94 -8.59 4.01
N TYR A 1110 -43.95 -8.38 5.32
CA TYR A 1110 -43.22 -9.18 6.32
C TYR A 1110 -43.77 -8.94 7.73
N GLU A 1111 -43.55 -9.90 8.64
CA GLU A 1111 -44.07 -9.83 10.00
C GLU A 1111 -43.46 -8.66 10.80
N GLY A 1112 -44.32 -7.79 11.33
CA GLY A 1112 -43.91 -6.62 12.12
C GLY A 1112 -43.50 -5.40 11.30
N GLN A 1113 -43.77 -5.38 9.98
CA GLN A 1113 -43.66 -4.20 9.13
C GLN A 1113 -44.49 -3.02 9.70
N LYS A 1114 -43.90 -1.82 9.67
CA LYS A 1114 -44.48 -0.58 10.24
C LYS A 1114 -44.75 0.52 9.21
N ALA A 1115 -43.98 0.52 8.12
CA ALA A 1115 -44.11 1.39 6.96
C ALA A 1115 -43.33 0.74 5.80
N GLY A 1116 -43.50 1.26 4.59
CA GLY A 1116 -42.87 0.80 3.36
C GLY A 1116 -43.85 0.14 2.39
N ALA A 1117 -43.63 0.30 1.09
CA ALA A 1117 -44.32 -0.45 0.04
C ALA A 1117 -43.45 -0.55 -1.23
N PHE A 1118 -43.66 -1.58 -2.06
CA PHE A 1118 -43.00 -1.67 -3.36
C PHE A 1118 -43.62 -0.69 -4.37
N ASN A 1119 -42.78 0.08 -5.04
CA ASN A 1119 -43.16 0.94 -6.17
C ASN A 1119 -42.50 0.42 -7.46
N ASN A 1120 -43.26 -0.38 -8.22
CA ASN A 1120 -42.85 -0.97 -9.50
C ASN A 1120 -43.41 -0.22 -10.72
N ASN A 1121 -43.72 1.08 -10.59
CA ASN A 1121 -44.27 1.87 -11.71
C ASN A 1121 -43.22 2.28 -12.76
N SER A 1122 -41.92 2.17 -12.43
CA SER A 1122 -40.80 2.49 -13.31
C SER A 1122 -39.57 1.66 -12.92
N PRO A 1123 -38.72 1.22 -13.86
CA PRO A 1123 -37.45 0.57 -13.54
C PRO A 1123 -36.56 1.50 -12.71
N VAL A 1124 -35.93 0.95 -11.67
CA VAL A 1124 -34.90 1.65 -10.88
C VAL A 1124 -33.64 0.78 -10.83
N PRO A 1125 -32.48 1.28 -11.30
CA PRO A 1125 -31.26 0.48 -11.30
C PRO A 1125 -30.62 0.40 -9.91
N ASN A 1126 -29.98 -0.73 -9.60
CA ASN A 1126 -28.99 -0.81 -8.53
C ASN A 1126 -27.69 -0.08 -8.94
N SER A 1127 -26.69 -0.03 -8.05
CA SER A 1127 -25.39 0.63 -8.34
C SER A 1127 -24.68 0.05 -9.57
N SER A 1128 -24.94 -1.23 -9.87
CA SER A 1128 -24.39 -1.98 -11.02
C SER A 1128 -25.27 -1.90 -12.27
N GLY A 1129 -26.29 -1.03 -12.30
CA GLY A 1129 -27.15 -0.76 -13.46
C GLY A 1129 -28.31 -1.75 -13.69
N ARG A 1130 -28.41 -2.86 -12.95
CA ARG A 1130 -29.48 -3.86 -13.10
C ARG A 1130 -30.84 -3.30 -12.66
N THR A 1131 -31.88 -3.50 -13.46
CA THR A 1131 -33.27 -3.07 -13.19
C THR A 1131 -34.23 -4.25 -13.07
N ASP A 1132 -33.71 -5.44 -12.76
CA ASP A 1132 -34.44 -6.71 -12.69
C ASP A 1132 -33.87 -7.59 -11.56
N VAL A 1133 -34.44 -8.77 -11.33
CA VAL A 1133 -34.01 -9.71 -10.27
C VAL A 1133 -33.81 -11.16 -10.78
N GLU A 1134 -33.57 -11.31 -12.08
CA GLU A 1134 -33.42 -12.61 -12.73
C GLU A 1134 -32.01 -13.19 -12.51
N GLY A 1135 -31.95 -14.43 -12.02
CA GLY A 1135 -30.71 -15.10 -11.62
C GLY A 1135 -30.11 -14.61 -10.29
N CYS A 1136 -30.73 -13.63 -9.65
CA CYS A 1136 -30.16 -12.85 -8.54
C CYS A 1136 -30.42 -13.43 -7.15
N CYS A 1137 -30.26 -14.75 -6.97
CA CYS A 1137 -30.64 -15.45 -5.72
C CYS A 1137 -29.47 -15.64 -4.73
N PHE A 1138 -28.28 -15.17 -5.09
CA PHE A 1138 -26.99 -15.45 -4.43
C PHE A 1138 -26.49 -14.30 -3.54
N TRP A 1139 -27.40 -13.52 -2.95
CA TRP A 1139 -27.08 -12.51 -1.93
C TRP A 1139 -26.51 -13.15 -0.65
N GLY A 1140 -25.96 -12.34 0.23
CA GLY A 1140 -25.23 -12.76 1.42
C GLY A 1140 -26.09 -13.51 2.42
N ARG A 1141 -25.63 -14.69 2.85
CA ARG A 1141 -26.32 -15.55 3.84
C ARG A 1141 -25.39 -16.06 4.94
N GLY A 1142 -25.98 -16.37 6.09
CA GLY A 1142 -25.25 -16.84 7.25
C GLY A 1142 -24.38 -15.76 7.88
N VAL A 1143 -23.61 -16.14 8.90
CA VAL A 1143 -23.13 -15.20 9.92
C VAL A 1143 -22.11 -14.15 9.43
N ILE A 1144 -21.42 -14.40 8.32
CA ILE A 1144 -20.47 -13.48 7.65
C ILE A 1144 -20.95 -13.14 6.21
N GLN A 1145 -22.25 -13.28 5.92
CA GLN A 1145 -22.86 -12.91 4.62
C GLN A 1145 -22.15 -13.53 3.40
N THR A 1146 -22.15 -14.86 3.32
CA THR A 1146 -21.57 -15.60 2.18
C THR A 1146 -22.33 -15.28 0.90
N THR A 1147 -21.69 -14.61 -0.05
CA THR A 1147 -22.26 -14.09 -1.32
C THR A 1147 -21.73 -14.85 -2.55
N GLY A 1148 -22.56 -14.90 -3.60
CA GLY A 1148 -22.12 -15.12 -4.99
C GLY A 1148 -21.91 -16.57 -5.44
N VAL A 1149 -22.06 -16.79 -6.76
CA VAL A 1149 -22.17 -18.14 -7.36
C VAL A 1149 -20.96 -19.05 -7.13
N CYS A 1150 -19.75 -18.50 -7.00
CA CYS A 1150 -18.58 -19.29 -6.63
C CYS A 1150 -18.70 -19.87 -5.20
N ASN A 1151 -19.09 -19.07 -4.20
CA ASN A 1151 -19.11 -19.52 -2.80
C ASN A 1151 -20.25 -20.51 -2.53
N PHE A 1152 -21.46 -20.25 -3.05
CA PHE A 1152 -22.54 -21.24 -3.03
C PHE A 1152 -22.18 -22.50 -3.82
N GLY A 1153 -21.41 -22.34 -4.91
CA GLY A 1153 -20.87 -23.44 -5.70
C GLY A 1153 -19.93 -24.34 -4.90
N LYS A 1154 -18.95 -23.75 -4.21
CA LYS A 1154 -18.05 -24.46 -3.30
C LYS A 1154 -18.80 -25.14 -2.14
N LEU A 1155 -19.80 -24.49 -1.55
CA LEU A 1155 -20.65 -25.13 -0.52
C LEU A 1155 -21.39 -26.35 -1.08
N ASN A 1156 -22.01 -26.25 -2.25
CA ASN A 1156 -22.68 -27.38 -2.90
C ASN A 1156 -21.69 -28.50 -3.27
N TRP A 1157 -20.52 -28.11 -3.80
CA TRP A 1157 -19.47 -29.03 -4.20
C TRP A 1157 -18.83 -29.77 -3.04
N TYR A 1158 -18.60 -29.15 -1.88
CA TYR A 1158 -17.91 -29.80 -0.75
C TYR A 1158 -18.83 -30.34 0.35
N LEU A 1159 -20.06 -29.84 0.47
CA LEU A 1159 -20.96 -30.16 1.59
C LEU A 1159 -22.35 -30.63 1.16
N GLY A 1160 -22.87 -30.08 0.06
CA GLY A 1160 -24.26 -30.26 -0.40
C GLY A 1160 -24.50 -31.48 -1.29
N ALA A 1161 -25.67 -31.48 -1.95
CA ALA A 1161 -26.13 -32.57 -2.81
C ALA A 1161 -25.17 -32.91 -3.94
N ARG A 1162 -24.51 -31.91 -4.55
CA ARG A 1162 -23.52 -32.16 -5.61
C ARG A 1162 -22.33 -32.99 -5.12
N ALA A 1163 -21.92 -32.86 -3.85
CA ALA A 1163 -20.92 -33.75 -3.26
C ALA A 1163 -21.41 -35.22 -3.22
N ALA A 1164 -22.67 -35.45 -2.87
CA ALA A 1164 -23.27 -36.77 -2.80
C ALA A 1164 -23.49 -37.41 -4.18
N GLU A 1165 -23.95 -36.61 -5.16
CA GLU A 1165 -24.14 -37.01 -6.57
C GLU A 1165 -22.83 -37.47 -7.22
N ASP A 1166 -21.73 -36.76 -6.95
CA ASP A 1166 -20.38 -37.14 -7.39
C ASP A 1166 -19.79 -38.33 -6.61
N GLY A 1167 -20.51 -38.89 -5.63
CA GLY A 1167 -20.07 -40.01 -4.78
C GLY A 1167 -18.98 -39.64 -3.76
N ARG A 1168 -18.88 -38.36 -3.40
CA ARG A 1168 -17.92 -37.81 -2.42
C ARG A 1168 -18.58 -37.71 -1.03
N GLU A 1169 -17.78 -37.54 0.03
CA GLU A 1169 -18.34 -37.38 1.38
C GLU A 1169 -19.08 -36.05 1.49
N ALA A 1170 -20.40 -36.12 1.71
CA ALA A 1170 -21.31 -34.98 1.78
C ALA A 1170 -21.95 -34.93 3.16
N MET A 1171 -21.97 -33.76 3.79
CA MET A 1171 -22.53 -33.61 5.14
C MET A 1171 -24.00 -33.22 5.13
N TYR A 1172 -24.44 -32.58 4.03
CA TYR A 1172 -25.81 -32.16 3.77
C TYR A 1172 -26.24 -32.70 2.40
N PRO A 1173 -26.25 -34.04 2.21
CA PRO A 1173 -26.46 -34.68 0.90
C PRO A 1173 -27.81 -34.37 0.25
N ASP A 1174 -28.80 -33.93 1.03
CA ASP A 1174 -30.13 -33.57 0.56
C ASP A 1174 -30.28 -32.07 0.23
N ILE A 1175 -29.26 -31.24 0.48
CA ILE A 1175 -29.30 -29.78 0.26
C ILE A 1175 -28.48 -29.39 -0.98
N ASN A 1176 -29.16 -29.02 -2.06
CA ASN A 1176 -28.53 -28.41 -3.23
C ASN A 1176 -28.34 -26.89 -3.01
N PHE A 1177 -27.19 -26.46 -2.47
CA PHE A 1177 -26.94 -25.03 -2.21
C PHE A 1177 -26.93 -24.14 -3.48
N CYS A 1178 -26.92 -24.72 -4.68
CA CYS A 1178 -27.08 -23.98 -5.95
C CYS A 1178 -28.53 -23.81 -6.40
N GLU A 1179 -29.49 -24.53 -5.81
CA GLU A 1179 -30.93 -24.41 -6.10
C GLU A 1179 -31.75 -23.94 -4.89
N GLN A 1180 -31.25 -24.21 -3.68
CA GLN A 1180 -31.85 -23.88 -2.39
C GLN A 1180 -30.83 -23.12 -1.51
N PRO A 1181 -30.21 -22.00 -1.98
CA PRO A 1181 -29.25 -21.24 -1.19
C PRO A 1181 -29.84 -20.69 0.12
N ASP A 1182 -31.16 -20.51 0.20
CA ASP A 1182 -31.86 -20.07 1.41
C ASP A 1182 -31.80 -21.09 2.55
N ALA A 1183 -31.55 -22.38 2.28
CA ALA A 1183 -31.47 -23.44 3.29
C ALA A 1183 -30.46 -23.15 4.41
N ILE A 1184 -29.45 -22.31 4.15
CA ILE A 1184 -28.50 -21.78 5.15
C ILE A 1184 -29.22 -21.03 6.30
N CYS A 1185 -30.37 -20.44 6.00
CA CYS A 1185 -31.14 -19.56 6.88
C CYS A 1185 -32.61 -20.00 7.10
N SER A 1186 -33.15 -20.88 6.26
CA SER A 1186 -34.54 -21.39 6.35
C SER A 1186 -34.66 -22.79 6.96
N SER A 1187 -33.55 -23.56 7.08
CA SER A 1187 -33.61 -24.94 7.57
C SER A 1187 -33.85 -25.04 9.09
N GLU A 1188 -34.93 -25.73 9.47
CA GLU A 1188 -35.21 -26.13 10.86
C GLU A 1188 -34.46 -27.40 11.29
N GLU A 1189 -34.02 -28.24 10.34
CA GLU A 1189 -33.30 -29.50 10.61
C GLU A 1189 -31.79 -29.27 10.80
N HIS A 1190 -31.23 -28.26 10.13
CA HIS A 1190 -29.81 -27.96 10.09
C HIS A 1190 -29.53 -26.50 10.51
N THR A 1191 -29.95 -26.15 11.74
CA THR A 1191 -29.85 -24.79 12.28
C THR A 1191 -28.41 -24.26 12.39
N GLU A 1192 -27.42 -25.14 12.30
CA GLU A 1192 -25.98 -24.83 12.32
C GLU A 1192 -25.44 -24.30 10.97
N LEU A 1193 -26.16 -24.44 9.85
CA LEU A 1193 -25.66 -24.06 8.51
C LEU A 1193 -25.29 -22.58 8.39
N LYS A 1194 -26.06 -21.68 9.02
CA LYS A 1194 -25.76 -20.24 9.13
C LYS A 1194 -24.39 -19.94 9.72
N TRP A 1195 -23.86 -20.82 10.58
CA TRP A 1195 -22.51 -20.75 11.11
C TRP A 1195 -21.50 -21.44 10.20
N ILE A 1196 -21.83 -22.62 9.66
CA ILE A 1196 -20.95 -23.38 8.76
C ILE A 1196 -20.57 -22.59 7.51
N ALA A 1197 -21.51 -21.87 6.88
CA ALA A 1197 -21.22 -21.04 5.70
C ALA A 1197 -20.13 -20.00 6.00
N GLY A 1198 -20.27 -19.26 7.11
CA GLY A 1198 -19.28 -18.27 7.56
C GLY A 1198 -17.96 -18.92 8.03
N MET A 1199 -18.01 -20.08 8.69
CA MET A 1199 -16.81 -20.82 9.10
C MET A 1199 -16.07 -21.41 7.90
N PHE A 1200 -16.76 -21.83 6.84
CA PHE A 1200 -16.15 -22.31 5.61
C PHE A 1200 -15.41 -21.18 4.91
N TYR A 1201 -16.04 -20.00 4.75
CA TYR A 1201 -15.33 -18.79 4.28
C TYR A 1201 -14.13 -18.43 5.18
N TRP A 1202 -14.27 -18.52 6.51
CA TRP A 1202 -13.18 -18.27 7.45
C TRP A 1202 -11.99 -19.22 7.24
N VAL A 1203 -12.26 -20.52 7.04
CA VAL A 1203 -11.24 -21.55 6.79
C VAL A 1203 -10.63 -21.43 5.39
N GLU A 1204 -11.42 -21.08 4.37
CA GLU A 1204 -11.00 -20.95 2.98
C GLU A 1204 -10.20 -19.68 2.69
N SER A 1205 -10.57 -18.55 3.30
CA SER A 1205 -10.11 -17.20 2.90
C SER A 1205 -9.40 -16.41 4.01
N VAL A 1206 -9.59 -16.76 5.29
CA VAL A 1206 -9.09 -15.95 6.43
C VAL A 1206 -7.99 -16.68 7.19
N GLN A 1207 -8.22 -17.90 7.66
CA GLN A 1207 -7.19 -18.73 8.31
C GLN A 1207 -6.06 -19.14 7.36
N SER A 1208 -6.39 -19.30 6.09
CA SER A 1208 -5.50 -19.62 4.98
C SER A 1208 -4.69 -18.41 4.48
N TYR A 1209 -5.07 -17.19 4.90
CA TYR A 1209 -4.55 -15.96 4.34
C TYR A 1209 -3.04 -15.86 4.58
N ASN A 1210 -2.29 -15.78 3.49
CA ASN A 1210 -0.84 -15.74 3.45
C ASN A 1210 -0.39 -14.89 2.25
N VAL A 1211 -0.42 -13.57 2.39
CA VAL A 1211 -0.15 -12.61 1.31
C VAL A 1211 0.73 -11.47 1.84
N GLY A 1212 1.79 -11.11 1.11
CA GLY A 1212 2.67 -9.98 1.42
C GLY A 1212 3.23 -10.03 2.85
N GLY A 1213 3.91 -11.13 3.21
CA GLY A 1213 4.50 -11.31 4.55
C GLY A 1213 3.50 -11.61 5.68
N TRP A 1214 2.19 -11.51 5.42
CA TRP A 1214 1.16 -11.63 6.45
C TRP A 1214 0.42 -12.97 6.38
N ASN A 1215 0.83 -13.90 7.26
CA ASN A 1215 0.15 -15.15 7.54
C ASN A 1215 -0.81 -15.01 8.73
N TYR A 1216 -2.08 -15.39 8.58
CA TYR A 1216 -3.08 -15.28 9.66
C TYR A 1216 -2.70 -16.05 10.92
N ILE A 1217 -2.30 -17.32 10.79
CA ILE A 1217 -2.04 -18.20 11.95
C ILE A 1217 -0.80 -17.72 12.71
N ASP A 1218 0.23 -17.28 12.00
CA ASP A 1218 1.49 -16.84 12.63
C ASP A 1218 1.37 -15.46 13.27
N LYS A 1219 0.69 -14.50 12.62
CA LYS A 1219 0.44 -13.17 13.22
C LYS A 1219 -0.54 -13.30 14.40
N LEU A 1220 -1.51 -14.24 14.38
CA LEU A 1220 -2.36 -14.61 15.53
C LEU A 1220 -1.52 -15.16 16.70
N LYS A 1221 -0.68 -16.17 16.47
CA LYS A 1221 0.20 -16.76 17.49
C LYS A 1221 1.11 -15.70 18.10
N THR A 1222 1.76 -14.91 17.24
CA THR A 1222 2.62 -13.78 17.62
C THR A 1222 1.90 -12.77 18.51
N TRP A 1223 0.64 -12.42 18.20
CA TRP A 1223 -0.14 -11.48 19.01
C TRP A 1223 -0.51 -12.07 20.39
N VAL A 1224 -0.86 -13.36 20.45
CA VAL A 1224 -1.12 -14.06 21.72
C VAL A 1224 0.13 -14.14 22.59
N ASP A 1225 1.27 -14.54 22.02
CA ASP A 1225 2.52 -14.73 22.76
C ASP A 1225 3.18 -13.39 23.17
N LYS A 1226 2.91 -12.30 22.45
CA LYS A 1226 3.20 -10.92 22.88
C LYS A 1226 2.23 -10.37 23.94
N GLY A 1227 1.30 -11.19 24.44
CA GLY A 1227 0.42 -10.85 25.56
C GLY A 1227 -0.87 -10.13 25.17
N MET A 1228 -1.35 -10.27 23.93
CA MET A 1228 -2.69 -9.82 23.49
C MET A 1228 -2.92 -8.30 23.64
N THR A 1229 -1.88 -7.51 23.34
CA THR A 1229 -1.91 -6.04 23.43
C THR A 1229 -2.06 -5.39 22.06
N GLY A 1230 -2.70 -4.21 22.02
CA GLY A 1230 -2.94 -3.48 20.77
C GLY A 1230 -4.06 -4.07 19.90
N ASP A 1231 -4.40 -3.35 18.83
CA ASP A 1231 -5.54 -3.66 17.94
C ASP A 1231 -5.08 -4.21 16.59
N ASP A 1232 -3.78 -4.19 16.31
CA ASP A 1232 -3.22 -4.34 14.96
C ASP A 1232 -3.60 -5.68 14.32
N PHE A 1233 -3.57 -6.77 15.10
CA PHE A 1233 -4.04 -8.08 14.65
C PHE A 1233 -5.52 -8.07 14.23
N ILE A 1234 -6.42 -7.56 15.08
CA ILE A 1234 -7.85 -7.57 14.74
C ILE A 1234 -8.19 -6.58 13.63
N ASN A 1235 -7.47 -5.46 13.53
CA ASN A 1235 -7.59 -4.50 12.43
C ASN A 1235 -7.22 -5.16 11.10
N SER A 1236 -6.07 -5.86 11.02
CA SER A 1236 -5.66 -6.63 9.84
C SER A 1236 -6.67 -7.73 9.48
N VAL A 1237 -7.19 -8.48 10.46
CA VAL A 1237 -8.21 -9.53 10.22
C VAL A 1237 -9.53 -8.94 9.72
N SER A 1238 -9.96 -7.80 10.27
CA SER A 1238 -11.12 -7.06 9.77
C SER A 1238 -10.90 -6.52 8.35
N GLY A 1239 -9.67 -6.16 8.00
CA GLY A 1239 -9.26 -5.87 6.63
C GLY A 1239 -9.45 -7.06 5.70
N ILE A 1240 -8.93 -8.25 6.06
CA ILE A 1240 -9.07 -9.47 5.25
C ILE A 1240 -10.54 -9.79 4.99
N VAL A 1241 -11.37 -9.74 6.04
CA VAL A 1241 -12.79 -10.12 5.95
C VAL A 1241 -13.64 -9.12 5.16
N ASN A 1242 -13.36 -7.82 5.30
CA ASN A 1242 -14.17 -6.77 4.65
C ASN A 1242 -13.67 -6.39 3.25
N ARG A 1243 -12.40 -6.68 2.92
CA ARG A 1243 -11.72 -6.16 1.71
C ARG A 1243 -10.83 -7.18 0.97
N GLY A 1244 -10.61 -8.37 1.54
CA GLY A 1244 -9.64 -9.35 1.02
C GLY A 1244 -8.17 -9.01 1.30
N CYS A 1245 -7.87 -8.01 2.15
CA CYS A 1245 -6.51 -7.50 2.34
C CYS A 1245 -6.21 -7.04 3.78
N HIS A 1246 -5.04 -7.41 4.29
CA HIS A 1246 -4.64 -7.11 5.67
C HIS A 1246 -4.16 -5.66 5.89
N ASN A 1247 -3.44 -5.07 4.92
CA ASN A 1247 -2.87 -3.71 4.96
C ASN A 1247 -3.23 -2.92 3.69
N PRO A 1248 -3.40 -1.59 3.77
CA PRO A 1248 -3.49 -0.72 2.58
C PRO A 1248 -2.11 -0.50 1.92
N PRO A 1249 -2.05 -0.10 0.64
CA PRO A 1249 -3.18 0.16 -0.25
C PRO A 1249 -3.89 -1.12 -0.70
N CYS A 1250 -5.22 -1.08 -0.74
CA CYS A 1250 -6.05 -2.14 -1.27
C CYS A 1250 -6.92 -1.58 -2.41
N ALA A 1251 -7.42 -2.46 -3.27
CA ALA A 1251 -8.38 -2.10 -4.31
C ALA A 1251 -9.73 -1.56 -3.78
N THR A 1252 -10.03 -1.79 -2.49
CA THR A 1252 -11.20 -1.26 -1.77
C THR A 1252 -10.74 -0.41 -0.56
N GLY A 1253 -11.54 0.59 -0.20
CA GLY A 1253 -11.17 1.68 0.71
C GLY A 1253 -11.06 1.31 2.20
N ASP A 1254 -11.65 2.12 3.07
CA ASP A 1254 -11.62 1.90 4.52
C ASP A 1254 -12.41 0.65 4.94
N VAL A 1255 -11.97 0.03 6.05
CA VAL A 1255 -12.64 -1.13 6.65
C VAL A 1255 -13.91 -0.67 7.38
N ASP A 1256 -15.08 -1.06 6.89
CA ASP A 1256 -16.35 -0.71 7.54
C ASP A 1256 -16.38 -1.20 9.00
N GLY A 1257 -16.70 -0.29 9.92
CA GLY A 1257 -16.86 -0.62 11.33
C GLY A 1257 -15.60 -1.18 12.00
N ALA A 1258 -14.39 -0.88 11.51
CA ALA A 1258 -13.12 -1.34 12.12
C ALA A 1258 -13.10 -1.18 13.65
N TYR A 1259 -13.53 -0.01 14.16
CA TYR A 1259 -13.68 0.22 15.59
C TYR A 1259 -14.70 -0.71 16.27
N GLU A 1260 -15.90 -0.90 15.69
CA GLU A 1260 -16.90 -1.85 16.21
C GLU A 1260 -16.33 -3.27 16.27
N ARG A 1261 -15.61 -3.71 15.24
CA ARG A 1261 -14.97 -5.03 15.14
C ARG A 1261 -13.89 -5.21 16.22
N SER A 1262 -13.02 -4.22 16.43
CA SER A 1262 -12.03 -4.21 17.53
C SER A 1262 -12.69 -4.28 18.92
N GLN A 1263 -13.73 -3.48 19.18
CA GLN A 1263 -14.42 -3.50 20.47
C GLN A 1263 -15.17 -4.82 20.69
N ASN A 1264 -15.78 -5.40 19.65
CA ASN A 1264 -16.41 -6.73 19.70
C ASN A 1264 -15.38 -7.81 20.06
N PHE A 1265 -14.20 -7.80 19.44
CA PHE A 1265 -13.12 -8.74 19.72
C PHE A 1265 -12.67 -8.68 21.19
N LYS A 1266 -12.37 -7.49 21.71
CA LYS A 1266 -12.03 -7.27 23.13
C LYS A 1266 -13.13 -7.78 24.06
N LYS A 1267 -14.41 -7.55 23.69
CA LYS A 1267 -15.58 -8.01 24.46
C LYS A 1267 -15.70 -9.54 24.49
N VAL A 1268 -15.38 -10.24 23.39
CA VAL A 1268 -15.37 -11.71 23.31
C VAL A 1268 -14.19 -12.30 24.09
N ILE A 1269 -12.97 -11.78 23.91
CA ILE A 1269 -11.78 -12.16 24.69
C ILE A 1269 -12.07 -12.06 26.20
N ALA A 1270 -12.69 -10.97 26.64
CA ALA A 1270 -13.11 -10.75 28.02
C ALA A 1270 -14.26 -11.68 28.51
N GLN A 1271 -14.89 -12.48 27.65
CA GLN A 1271 -15.82 -13.55 28.06
C GLN A 1271 -15.16 -14.95 28.06
N PHE A 1272 -13.92 -15.08 27.59
CA PHE A 1272 -13.13 -16.31 27.65
C PHE A 1272 -12.12 -16.32 28.83
N ASP A 1273 -12.19 -15.32 29.71
CA ASP A 1273 -11.27 -15.09 30.85
C ASP A 1273 -9.79 -15.01 30.43
N MET A 1274 -9.52 -14.29 29.33
CA MET A 1274 -8.21 -14.14 28.69
C MET A 1274 -7.59 -12.76 28.85
#